data_AF-A0A2H5ZPR4-F1
#
_entry.id   AF-A0A2H5ZPR4-F1
#
_cell.length_a   1.000
_cell.length_b   1.000
_cell.length_c   1.000
_cell.angle_alpha   90.00
_cell.angle_beta   90.00
_cell.angle_gamma   90.00
#
_symmetry.space_group_name_H-M   'P 1'
#
loop_
_entity.id
_entity.type
_entity.pdbx_description
1 polymer ?
#
loop_
_entity_poly.entity_id
_entity_poly.type
_entity_poly.pdbx_seq_one_letter_code
_entity_poly.pdbx_strand_id
1 'polypeptide(L)'
;MPNLARFRKPRPSGAVLSNGNYWSALSENGTGVAFFRLGEGWVQTYGWRPDVVDDVLGWLFYLRDRRSGLTWSAAPAPRPHANARYRFRRRLGVASIECWTGELHTQLEGWVDSPLPREFRHLVVRNLSRRVLEIDVTTYLEVVLFPFASFGAHPAFAKLFVQTAWLPERLCLVAHRRPRSSEERWPVLFLAARGSAPVEYETDRMSFIGRGRDLRCPRALASTSPLSGTVGNVLDPVLSMRQVLTLQPGETAELEFVCGVVADEGALEEGLGRDWGTSQREESLKTARARQQELLRVAGLRFHEARRAEELAVSLLYQVPDLRSSMTAPETKRAAAVRAQLGLDTSRRLVVADDGEQAPWWIAASRYWQAVGLPIDVLLARAQGDSVVVRRADVQHGAGDHAAHLSNEDYRALLALADGCDKHGAASARGRGQRRNVETLRVGSSREEPAQPAVEFWNGFGGFGREGKEYVVRLREGHLPPLPWVNVIANPEFGCLVSERGIGFTWSQNSREFRLTAWSNDPVVDPPSECLYLRDESTGEFWSLLPAPCGSGVFEVTHGQGFTRWVNEREEIISTATCFVPPDARVRVVWVQLVNQSSRPRRCSLWAYHRLVLGAEPWAEGRYVVTDFDAQAGILWARNPQVALFEGRVVFAALGPATPWIRTVGAGDRVWFLGLGGSLKSPRVLQRSGLGHGPVGAGRDPAAILAGEFILEPGQRWEGAVLLGEAESELQGRQWVERYRQPASWSGGLQATAEFWSRRLSPLQVETPWRDLDMLVNHWLLYQTTSCRLWGRSAFYQSGGAYGFRDQLQDACALLWSHPSETRAQILLHAAHQFPEGDVLHWWHPPWEKGTRTRFSDDLLWLPAVTAWYVAFTGDRGILDELGPFVRARSLRPGEDEAYLPVQRTADCVTLYEHCCRAIDRSLTSGQHGLPLMGTGDWNDGMNRVGREGKGESVWLGFFLAEVLARFLPFCEARGDQDRVQRYRAYREKLVRALETHGWDGAWYRRAYFDDGTPLGSAENAECQIDALVQAWAVLSGVASPQRAERALKAVEEKLVDPEAKLIRLLAPPFDRAPQDPGYIKGYVPGVRENGGQYTHAAIWVVQAFFRAGLRNRAAELFRYLLPTEHSTDFAGAERYKVEPYVVAADIYGADPHRGRGGWTWYTGSAGWLYRLVVETLLGITLEEGRVLMINPSLPTHWPGFRVRWQVPGVGDVYHVRVEQVNAGPMRQSTEAWLDGKPLPASQGTVRVPLVLDGKEHEVVIHWVQPEQTKNSGK
;
A
#
# COMPACT_ATOMS: atom_id res chain seq x y z
N MET A 1 23.19 -36.10 31.63
CA MET A 1 22.20 -35.08 31.21
C MET A 1 22.80 -34.34 30.03
N PRO A 2 22.08 -34.13 28.91
CA PRO A 2 22.65 -33.36 27.82
C PRO A 2 22.91 -31.94 28.31
N ASN A 3 24.15 -31.45 28.13
CA ASN A 3 24.58 -30.11 28.53
C ASN A 3 23.99 -29.07 27.59
N LEU A 4 22.69 -28.85 27.78
CA LEU A 4 21.81 -27.99 27.03
C LEU A 4 22.02 -26.48 27.37
N ALA A 5 23.09 -26.12 28.06
CA ALA A 5 23.45 -24.72 28.38
C ALA A 5 23.86 -23.89 27.13
N ARG A 6 23.99 -24.51 25.95
CA ARG A 6 24.49 -23.88 24.72
C ARG A 6 23.51 -22.95 23.99
N PHE A 7 22.20 -23.12 24.17
CA PHE A 7 21.22 -22.08 23.83
C PHE A 7 21.00 -21.21 25.07
N ARG A 8 21.66 -20.04 25.16
CA ARG A 8 21.21 -18.98 26.09
C ARG A 8 19.72 -18.76 25.84
N LYS A 9 18.88 -18.77 26.89
CA LYS A 9 17.41 -18.61 26.82
C LYS A 9 17.05 -17.50 25.80
N PRO A 10 16.68 -17.83 24.55
CA PRO A 10 16.46 -16.83 23.51
C PRO A 10 15.21 -16.03 23.87
N ARG A 11 15.22 -14.73 23.52
CA ARG A 11 14.12 -13.81 23.82
C ARG A 11 13.51 -13.29 22.52
N PRO A 12 12.16 -13.29 22.39
CA PRO A 12 11.21 -13.61 23.44
C PRO A 12 11.09 -15.14 23.62
N SER A 13 11.01 -15.56 24.88
CA SER A 13 10.59 -16.93 25.22
C SER A 13 9.07 -16.94 25.35
N GLY A 14 8.42 -18.09 25.20
CA GLY A 14 6.97 -18.17 25.30
C GLY A 14 6.44 -19.58 25.47
N ALA A 15 5.14 -19.74 25.27
CA ALA A 15 4.43 -21.00 25.25
C ALA A 15 3.69 -21.15 23.92
N VAL A 16 3.59 -22.39 23.45
CA VAL A 16 2.74 -22.77 22.32
C VAL A 16 1.59 -23.57 22.89
N LEU A 17 0.37 -23.17 22.58
CA LEU A 17 -0.87 -23.75 23.07
C LEU A 17 -1.62 -24.23 21.83
N SER A 18 -2.07 -25.49 21.81
CA SER A 18 -2.66 -26.05 20.59
C SER A 18 -3.62 -27.20 20.86
N ASN A 19 -4.66 -27.28 20.03
CA ASN A 19 -5.52 -28.45 19.91
C ASN A 19 -5.35 -29.21 18.59
N GLY A 20 -4.34 -28.86 17.79
CA GLY A 20 -4.06 -29.44 16.46
C GLY A 20 -4.79 -28.78 15.29
N ASN A 21 -5.97 -28.19 15.54
CA ASN A 21 -6.74 -27.43 14.53
C ASN A 21 -6.73 -25.91 14.80
N TYR A 22 -6.31 -25.51 15.99
CA TYR A 22 -6.06 -24.15 16.43
C TYR A 22 -4.80 -24.15 17.28
N TRP A 23 -3.91 -23.19 17.04
CA TRP A 23 -2.77 -22.95 17.92
C TRP A 23 -2.54 -21.48 18.15
N SER A 24 -2.03 -21.16 19.33
CA SER A 24 -1.67 -19.82 19.77
C SER A 24 -0.28 -19.84 20.37
N ALA A 25 0.53 -18.83 20.06
CA ALA A 25 1.82 -18.60 20.69
C ALA A 25 1.71 -17.38 21.60
N LEU A 26 1.93 -17.55 22.90
CA LEU A 26 1.95 -16.47 23.89
C LEU A 26 3.39 -16.22 24.34
N SER A 27 3.91 -15.02 24.08
CA SER A 27 5.24 -14.61 24.49
C SER A 27 5.29 -14.22 25.97
N GLU A 28 6.49 -14.22 26.56
CA GLU A 28 6.72 -13.70 27.91
C GLU A 28 6.45 -12.19 28.04
N ASN A 29 6.32 -11.48 26.91
CA ASN A 29 5.92 -10.08 26.85
C ASN A 29 4.40 -9.89 26.81
N GLY A 30 3.62 -10.97 26.63
CA GLY A 30 2.15 -10.93 26.50
C GLY A 30 1.66 -10.60 25.08
N THR A 31 2.56 -10.55 24.12
CA THR A 31 2.25 -10.52 22.69
C THR A 31 2.10 -11.93 22.15
N GLY A 32 1.67 -12.07 20.90
CA GLY A 32 1.52 -13.39 20.32
C GLY A 32 0.74 -13.41 19.02
N VAL A 33 0.48 -14.62 18.55
CA VAL A 33 -0.29 -14.90 17.35
C VAL A 33 -1.15 -16.13 17.57
N ALA A 34 -2.25 -16.23 16.83
CA ALA A 34 -2.97 -17.49 16.71
C ALA A 34 -3.35 -17.78 15.26
N PHE A 35 -3.43 -19.06 14.97
CA PHE A 35 -3.81 -19.61 13.68
C PHE A 35 -4.81 -20.73 13.87
N PHE A 36 -5.69 -20.87 12.88
CA PHE A 36 -6.58 -22.02 12.77
C PHE A 36 -6.42 -22.68 11.42
N ARG A 37 -6.76 -23.96 11.36
CA ARG A 37 -6.69 -24.77 10.15
C ARG A 37 -7.95 -24.56 9.31
N LEU A 38 -7.77 -24.19 8.05
CA LEU A 38 -8.84 -24.09 7.06
C LEU A 38 -8.45 -24.89 5.82
N GLY A 39 -9.10 -26.04 5.61
CA GLY A 39 -8.64 -27.03 4.63
C GLY A 39 -7.22 -27.50 4.96
N GLU A 40 -6.32 -27.45 3.98
CA GLU A 40 -4.90 -27.79 4.16
C GLU A 40 -4.02 -26.61 4.60
N GLY A 41 -4.59 -25.40 4.71
CA GLY A 41 -3.87 -24.18 5.03
C GLY A 41 -4.05 -23.70 6.47
N TRP A 42 -3.21 -22.73 6.86
CA TRP A 42 -3.34 -21.99 8.12
C TRP A 42 -3.75 -20.55 7.86
N VAL A 43 -4.73 -20.08 8.62
CA VAL A 43 -5.25 -18.72 8.55
C VAL A 43 -4.94 -18.02 9.87
N GLN A 44 -4.37 -16.82 9.80
CA GLN A 44 -4.09 -16.02 10.99
C GLN A 44 -5.38 -15.37 11.48
N THR A 45 -5.67 -15.48 12.77
CA THR A 45 -6.88 -14.89 13.35
C THR A 45 -6.72 -13.40 13.60
N TYR A 46 -5.65 -13.01 14.28
CA TYR A 46 -5.39 -11.64 14.68
C TYR A 46 -3.97 -11.14 14.42
N GLY A 47 -3.82 -9.82 14.40
CA GLY A 47 -2.62 -9.10 13.97
C GLY A 47 -1.36 -9.51 14.71
N TRP A 48 -0.35 -9.90 13.94
CA TRP A 48 0.99 -10.25 14.39
C TRP A 48 1.93 -10.30 13.18
N ARG A 49 3.20 -9.97 13.41
CA ARG A 49 4.29 -10.13 12.44
C ARG A 49 5.55 -10.61 13.16
N PRO A 50 6.45 -11.34 12.48
CA PRO A 50 7.69 -11.85 13.05
C PRO A 50 8.73 -10.73 13.24
N ASP A 51 8.47 -9.80 14.16
CA ASP A 51 9.34 -8.67 14.48
C ASP A 51 9.60 -8.62 16.00
N VAL A 52 10.74 -9.16 16.42
CA VAL A 52 11.15 -9.15 17.84
C VAL A 52 11.56 -7.76 18.35
N VAL A 53 11.95 -6.85 17.46
CA VAL A 53 12.43 -5.52 17.86
C VAL A 53 11.25 -4.62 18.22
N ASP A 54 10.17 -4.67 17.43
CA ASP A 54 8.93 -3.92 17.69
C ASP A 54 7.77 -4.88 18.02
N ASP A 55 7.99 -5.67 19.08
CA ASP A 55 7.05 -6.69 19.59
C ASP A 55 5.89 -6.04 20.37
N VAL A 56 4.86 -5.59 19.64
CA VAL A 56 3.66 -4.92 20.22
C VAL A 56 2.32 -5.41 19.69
N LEU A 57 2.30 -6.48 18.89
CA LEU A 57 1.08 -7.03 18.29
C LEU A 57 0.62 -8.32 18.98
N GLY A 58 -0.66 -8.62 18.89
CA GLY A 58 -1.29 -9.80 19.48
C GLY A 58 -2.57 -9.45 20.23
N TRP A 59 -2.97 -10.31 21.16
CA TRP A 59 -4.13 -10.07 22.02
C TRP A 59 -3.69 -9.40 23.34
N LEU A 60 -3.88 -8.08 23.42
CA LEU A 60 -3.32 -7.23 24.45
C LEU A 60 -4.33 -6.89 25.54
N PHE A 61 -3.85 -6.70 26.77
CA PHE A 61 -4.65 -6.37 27.95
C PHE A 61 -4.07 -5.14 28.65
N TYR A 62 -4.85 -4.07 28.70
CA TYR A 62 -4.52 -2.80 29.34
C TYR A 62 -5.27 -2.63 30.66
N LEU A 63 -4.63 -1.95 31.58
CA LEU A 63 -5.13 -1.55 32.88
C LEU A 63 -4.98 -0.04 33.01
N ARG A 64 -6.00 0.63 33.53
CA ARG A 64 -5.94 2.07 33.83
C ARG A 64 -6.57 2.35 35.19
N ASP A 65 -5.82 3.00 36.07
CA ASP A 65 -6.38 3.56 37.30
C ASP A 65 -7.10 4.87 36.94
N ARG A 66 -8.44 4.89 37.08
CA ARG A 66 -9.27 6.05 36.70
C ARG A 66 -8.96 7.29 37.53
N ARG A 67 -8.48 7.12 38.77
CA ARG A 67 -8.17 8.24 39.66
C ARG A 67 -6.84 8.90 39.31
N SER A 68 -5.80 8.11 39.02
CA SER A 68 -4.49 8.66 38.65
C SER A 68 -4.33 8.91 37.15
N GLY A 69 -5.17 8.29 36.32
CA GLY A 69 -5.04 8.25 34.87
C GLY A 69 -3.89 7.36 34.38
N LEU A 70 -3.15 6.72 35.29
CA LEU A 70 -2.01 5.88 34.94
C LEU A 70 -2.49 4.65 34.17
N THR A 71 -1.88 4.41 33.01
CA THR A 71 -2.20 3.28 32.13
C THR A 71 -0.98 2.39 31.95
N TRP A 72 -1.17 1.08 32.01
CA TRP A 72 -0.13 0.07 31.77
C TRP A 72 -0.75 -1.22 31.23
N SER A 73 0.08 -2.18 30.85
CA SER A 73 -0.35 -3.48 30.35
C SER A 73 -0.25 -4.56 31.44
N ALA A 74 -1.20 -5.50 31.44
CA ALA A 74 -1.20 -6.65 32.34
C ALA A 74 0.03 -7.57 32.12
N ALA A 75 0.63 -7.48 30.93
CA ALA A 75 1.90 -8.07 30.55
C ALA A 75 2.95 -6.98 30.24
N PRO A 76 4.25 -7.32 30.04
CA PRO A 76 5.28 -6.31 29.75
C PRO A 76 5.00 -5.42 28.53
N ALA A 77 4.41 -5.96 27.47
CA ALA A 77 4.07 -5.22 26.27
C ALA A 77 2.56 -4.89 26.23
N PRO A 78 2.17 -3.85 25.47
CA PRO A 78 3.05 -2.87 24.81
C PRO A 78 3.54 -1.76 25.76
N ARG A 79 2.92 -1.58 26.94
CA ARG A 79 3.21 -0.49 27.86
C ARG A 79 3.47 -1.02 29.28
N PRO A 80 4.72 -1.36 29.64
CA PRO A 80 5.00 -1.86 30.99
C PRO A 80 4.80 -0.77 32.03
N HIS A 81 4.33 -1.14 33.21
CA HIS A 81 4.32 -0.22 34.35
C HIS A 81 5.75 -0.04 34.88
N ALA A 82 6.16 1.19 35.17
CA ALA A 82 7.55 1.52 35.55
C ALA A 82 8.04 0.71 36.77
N ASN A 83 7.16 0.53 37.76
CA ASN A 83 7.46 -0.22 38.99
C ASN A 83 6.96 -1.67 38.96
N ALA A 84 6.46 -2.17 37.82
CA ALA A 84 5.93 -3.53 37.79
C ALA A 84 7.04 -4.59 37.79
N ARG A 85 6.82 -5.63 38.59
CA ARG A 85 7.50 -6.90 38.43
C ARG A 85 6.63 -7.81 37.58
N TYR A 86 7.18 -8.37 36.53
CA TYR A 86 6.50 -9.37 35.70
C TYR A 86 7.10 -10.76 35.90
N ARG A 87 6.26 -11.79 35.87
CA ARG A 87 6.69 -13.19 35.94
C ARG A 87 5.88 -14.04 34.97
N PHE A 88 6.55 -14.60 33.97
CA PHE A 88 5.98 -15.60 33.07
C PHE A 88 6.14 -17.01 33.65
N ARG A 89 5.05 -17.78 33.70
CA ARG A 89 5.04 -19.20 34.09
C ARG A 89 4.39 -20.06 33.03
N ARG A 90 4.86 -21.30 32.96
CA ARG A 90 4.27 -22.37 32.14
C ARG A 90 3.89 -23.51 33.02
N ARG A 91 2.68 -24.02 32.80
CA ARG A 91 2.13 -25.26 33.36
C ARG A 91 1.68 -26.12 32.18
N LEU A 92 1.32 -27.37 32.43
CA LEU A 92 0.78 -28.25 31.38
C LEU A 92 -0.42 -27.58 30.72
N GLY A 93 -0.33 -27.30 29.43
CA GLY A 93 -1.40 -26.72 28.60
C GLY A 93 -1.76 -25.27 28.92
N VAL A 94 -0.99 -24.57 29.77
CA VAL A 94 -1.34 -23.23 30.27
C VAL A 94 -0.11 -22.35 30.40
N ALA A 95 -0.23 -21.10 29.95
CA ALA A 95 0.75 -20.05 30.18
C ALA A 95 0.14 -18.95 31.06
N SER A 96 0.93 -18.36 31.95
CA SER A 96 0.47 -17.25 32.77
C SER A 96 1.49 -16.15 32.96
N ILE A 97 1.03 -14.90 33.04
CA ILE A 97 1.82 -13.71 33.32
C ILE A 97 1.27 -13.08 34.59
N GLU A 98 2.11 -13.04 35.63
CA GLU A 98 1.81 -12.33 36.89
C GLU A 98 2.48 -10.94 36.83
N CYS A 99 1.77 -9.91 37.28
CA CYS A 99 2.22 -8.52 37.37
C CYS A 99 1.92 -7.96 38.77
N TRP A 100 2.91 -7.32 39.40
CA TRP A 100 2.74 -6.59 40.68
C TRP A 100 3.20 -5.15 40.54
N THR A 101 2.33 -4.18 40.78
CA THR A 101 2.64 -2.73 40.71
C THR A 101 2.87 -2.08 42.08
N GLY A 102 2.70 -2.83 43.17
CA GLY A 102 2.73 -2.35 44.55
C GLY A 102 1.32 -2.20 45.14
N GLU A 103 0.39 -1.59 44.39
CA GLU A 103 -1.01 -1.43 44.79
C GLU A 103 -1.94 -2.49 44.19
N LEU A 104 -1.54 -3.11 43.07
CA LEU A 104 -2.34 -4.08 42.34
C LEU A 104 -1.51 -5.33 42.03
N HIS A 105 -2.16 -6.50 42.09
CA HIS A 105 -1.66 -7.74 41.52
C HIS A 105 -2.59 -8.20 40.41
N THR A 106 -2.04 -8.52 39.25
CA THR A 106 -2.79 -9.17 38.17
C THR A 106 -2.15 -10.48 37.75
N GLN A 107 -3.00 -11.43 37.36
CA GLN A 107 -2.58 -12.72 36.81
C GLN A 107 -3.40 -12.99 35.55
N LEU A 108 -2.73 -12.97 34.40
CA LEU A 108 -3.31 -13.30 33.11
C LEU A 108 -2.94 -14.73 32.75
N GLU A 109 -3.90 -15.63 32.67
CA GLU A 109 -3.73 -17.02 32.23
C GLU A 109 -4.29 -17.23 30.82
N GLY A 110 -3.67 -18.11 30.04
CA GLY A 110 -4.15 -18.46 28.70
C GLY A 110 -3.92 -19.94 28.36
N TRP A 111 -4.91 -20.52 27.67
CA TRP A 111 -4.90 -21.88 27.15
C TRP A 111 -5.77 -21.99 25.88
N VAL A 112 -5.56 -23.03 25.09
CA VAL A 112 -6.40 -23.37 23.93
C VAL A 112 -7.35 -24.49 24.33
N ASP A 113 -8.61 -24.38 23.93
CA ASP A 113 -9.62 -25.39 24.25
C ASP A 113 -9.35 -26.69 23.47
N SER A 114 -9.53 -27.84 24.11
CA SER A 114 -9.18 -29.12 23.50
C SER A 114 -10.10 -29.54 22.34
N PRO A 115 -11.45 -29.36 22.40
CA PRO A 115 -12.34 -29.79 21.32
C PRO A 115 -12.61 -28.70 20.27
N LEU A 116 -12.59 -27.42 20.67
CA LEU A 116 -13.06 -26.31 19.83
C LEU A 116 -11.91 -25.36 19.44
N PRO A 117 -11.91 -24.77 18.23
CA PRO A 117 -10.88 -23.85 17.75
C PRO A 117 -11.01 -22.46 18.40
N ARG A 118 -10.81 -22.41 19.72
CA ARG A 118 -10.89 -21.22 20.55
C ARG A 118 -9.83 -21.25 21.64
N GLU A 119 -9.48 -20.07 22.12
CA GLU A 119 -8.58 -19.87 23.24
C GLU A 119 -9.20 -18.99 24.31
N PHE A 120 -8.84 -19.30 25.56
CA PHE A 120 -9.28 -18.57 26.73
C PHE A 120 -8.19 -17.62 27.21
N ARG A 121 -8.62 -16.49 27.77
CA ARG A 121 -7.82 -15.62 28.63
C ARG A 121 -8.60 -15.36 29.91
N HIS A 122 -7.98 -15.68 31.04
CA HIS A 122 -8.54 -15.43 32.37
C HIS A 122 -7.67 -14.42 33.10
N LEU A 123 -8.25 -13.29 33.48
CA LEU A 123 -7.54 -12.21 34.16
C LEU A 123 -8.08 -12.08 35.59
N VAL A 124 -7.22 -12.34 36.56
CA VAL A 124 -7.47 -12.07 37.97
C VAL A 124 -6.87 -10.71 38.33
N VAL A 125 -7.66 -9.84 38.98
CA VAL A 125 -7.24 -8.51 39.41
C VAL A 125 -7.48 -8.36 40.91
N ARG A 126 -6.42 -8.19 41.70
CA ARG A 126 -6.48 -8.07 43.15
C ARG A 126 -5.95 -6.72 43.64
N ASN A 127 -6.75 -6.04 44.44
CA ASN A 127 -6.36 -4.82 45.14
C ASN A 127 -5.48 -5.17 46.35
N LEU A 128 -4.20 -4.76 46.30
CA LEU A 128 -3.25 -4.92 47.40
C LEU A 128 -3.12 -3.64 48.26
N SER A 129 -3.77 -2.55 47.84
CA SER A 129 -3.75 -1.28 48.54
C SER A 129 -4.76 -1.25 49.70
N ARG A 130 -4.69 -0.18 50.50
CA ARG A 130 -5.65 0.11 51.57
C ARG A 130 -6.81 1.01 51.13
N ARG A 131 -6.88 1.36 49.84
CA ARG A 131 -7.90 2.25 49.26
C ARG A 131 -8.77 1.49 48.26
N VAL A 132 -9.96 2.02 47.98
CA VAL A 132 -10.77 1.56 46.84
C VAL A 132 -10.05 1.94 45.55
N LEU A 133 -10.00 1.01 44.59
CA LEU A 133 -9.45 1.23 43.25
C LEU A 133 -10.54 1.11 42.21
N GLU A 134 -10.57 2.07 41.27
CA GLU A 134 -11.36 1.97 40.03
C GLU A 134 -10.42 1.70 38.87
N ILE A 135 -10.50 0.49 38.30
CA ILE A 135 -9.59 0.01 37.27
C ILE A 135 -10.36 -0.28 35.98
N ASP A 136 -10.03 0.42 34.89
CA ASP A 136 -10.47 0.03 33.55
C ASP A 136 -9.62 -1.16 33.10
N VAL A 137 -10.25 -2.26 32.68
CA VAL A 137 -9.60 -3.34 31.95
C VAL A 137 -10.04 -3.24 30.50
N THR A 138 -9.11 -3.00 29.58
CA THR A 138 -9.42 -2.87 28.13
C THR A 138 -8.58 -3.85 27.32
N THR A 139 -9.20 -4.59 26.41
CA THR A 139 -8.50 -5.51 25.49
C THR A 139 -8.22 -4.85 24.13
N TYR A 140 -7.30 -5.41 23.36
CA TYR A 140 -7.10 -5.06 21.95
C TYR A 140 -6.73 -6.29 21.14
N LEU A 141 -7.38 -6.46 20.00
CA LEU A 141 -7.12 -7.52 19.03
C LEU A 141 -7.36 -6.97 17.62
N GLU A 142 -6.33 -6.89 16.79
CA GLU A 142 -6.46 -6.49 15.38
C GLU A 142 -6.98 -7.67 14.55
N VAL A 143 -8.04 -7.47 13.75
CA VAL A 143 -8.62 -8.57 12.96
C VAL A 143 -7.81 -8.81 11.69
N VAL A 144 -7.38 -10.06 11.48
CA VAL A 144 -6.71 -10.51 10.25
C VAL A 144 -7.63 -11.42 9.44
N LEU A 145 -8.03 -12.54 10.03
CA LEU A 145 -8.91 -13.56 9.42
C LEU A 145 -8.53 -13.88 7.96
N PHE A 146 -7.23 -14.08 7.71
CA PHE A 146 -6.68 -14.25 6.36
C PHE A 146 -5.30 -14.98 6.39
N PRO A 147 -4.84 -15.62 5.30
CA PRO A 147 -3.52 -16.23 5.24
C PRO A 147 -2.41 -15.20 5.48
N PHE A 148 -1.42 -15.54 6.32
CA PHE A 148 -0.36 -14.63 6.77
C PHE A 148 0.37 -13.90 5.63
N ALA A 149 0.83 -14.65 4.61
CA ALA A 149 1.57 -14.08 3.49
C ALA A 149 0.70 -13.13 2.64
N SER A 150 -0.55 -13.51 2.40
CA SER A 150 -1.51 -12.70 1.63
C SER A 150 -1.93 -11.44 2.38
N PHE A 151 -2.10 -11.51 3.70
CA PHE A 151 -2.36 -10.34 4.52
C PHE A 151 -1.15 -9.40 4.53
N GLY A 152 0.06 -9.93 4.75
CA GLY A 152 1.31 -9.15 4.78
C GLY A 152 1.60 -8.40 3.48
N ALA A 153 1.22 -8.98 2.34
CA ALA A 153 1.42 -8.33 1.03
C ALA A 153 0.54 -7.08 0.84
N HIS A 154 -0.66 -7.01 1.43
CA HIS A 154 -1.54 -5.85 1.31
C HIS A 154 -2.59 -5.71 2.44
N PRO A 155 -2.19 -5.37 3.68
CA PRO A 155 -3.09 -5.35 4.84
C PRO A 155 -4.33 -4.47 4.68
N ALA A 156 -4.16 -3.23 4.17
CA ALA A 156 -5.26 -2.28 4.00
C ALA A 156 -6.35 -2.80 3.03
N PHE A 157 -5.97 -3.50 1.96
CA PHE A 157 -6.90 -4.11 1.01
C PHE A 157 -7.62 -5.30 1.62
N ALA A 158 -6.88 -6.18 2.30
CA ALA A 158 -7.46 -7.37 2.92
C ALA A 158 -8.59 -7.01 3.91
N LYS A 159 -8.49 -5.89 4.61
CA LYS A 159 -9.47 -5.42 5.60
C LYS A 159 -10.77 -4.86 5.00
N LEU A 160 -10.79 -4.47 3.72
CA LEU A 160 -11.99 -3.94 3.05
C LEU A 160 -13.12 -4.99 2.87
N PHE A 161 -12.82 -6.25 3.15
CA PHE A 161 -13.75 -7.38 3.05
C PHE A 161 -14.30 -7.81 4.41
N VAL A 162 -13.96 -7.12 5.50
CA VAL A 162 -14.34 -7.52 6.86
C VAL A 162 -15.42 -6.61 7.41
N GLN A 163 -16.43 -7.21 8.04
CA GLN A 163 -17.50 -6.51 8.75
C GLN A 163 -17.52 -6.98 10.21
N THR A 164 -17.95 -6.11 11.11
CA THR A 164 -18.05 -6.40 12.54
C THR A 164 -19.49 -6.30 13.05
N ALA A 165 -19.84 -7.03 14.10
CA ALA A 165 -21.12 -6.91 14.77
C ALA A 165 -21.01 -7.14 16.29
N TRP A 166 -21.98 -6.61 17.04
CA TRP A 166 -22.14 -6.81 18.49
C TRP A 166 -23.40 -7.64 18.76
N LEU A 167 -23.23 -8.71 19.52
CA LEU A 167 -24.29 -9.64 19.94
C LEU A 167 -24.49 -9.49 21.46
N PRO A 168 -25.43 -8.62 21.90
CA PRO A 168 -25.58 -8.26 23.31
C PRO A 168 -25.93 -9.44 24.22
N GLU A 169 -26.80 -10.35 23.75
CA GLU A 169 -27.25 -11.52 24.52
C GLU A 169 -26.10 -12.48 24.85
N ARG A 170 -25.02 -12.44 24.07
CA ARG A 170 -23.85 -13.31 24.21
C ARG A 170 -22.62 -12.58 24.74
N LEU A 171 -22.73 -11.26 24.99
CA LEU A 171 -21.61 -10.36 25.31
C LEU A 171 -20.43 -10.54 24.33
N CYS A 172 -20.75 -10.62 23.04
CA CYS A 172 -19.82 -11.11 22.01
C CYS A 172 -19.71 -10.12 20.85
N LEU A 173 -18.48 -9.79 20.48
CA LEU A 173 -18.16 -9.19 19.19
C LEU A 173 -17.87 -10.28 18.17
N VAL A 174 -18.26 -10.04 16.93
CA VAL A 174 -17.91 -10.91 15.80
C VAL A 174 -17.30 -10.10 14.67
N ALA A 175 -16.43 -10.74 13.90
CA ALA A 175 -15.92 -10.25 12.64
C ALA A 175 -16.02 -11.36 11.59
N HIS A 176 -16.67 -11.06 10.46
CA HIS A 176 -16.79 -11.97 9.33
C HIS A 176 -16.19 -11.35 8.08
N ARG A 177 -15.62 -12.21 7.23
CA ARG A 177 -15.06 -11.82 5.95
C ARG A 177 -16.06 -12.14 4.84
N ARG A 178 -16.44 -11.11 4.08
CA ARG A 178 -17.29 -11.23 2.90
C ARG A 178 -16.55 -12.06 1.83
N PRO A 179 -17.18 -13.11 1.27
CA PRO A 179 -16.56 -13.92 0.24
C PRO A 179 -16.41 -13.13 -1.06
N ARG A 180 -15.31 -13.37 -1.77
CA ARG A 180 -14.95 -12.83 -3.09
C ARG A 180 -15.47 -13.71 -4.23
N SER A 181 -16.00 -14.89 -3.91
CA SER A 181 -16.61 -15.80 -4.86
C SER A 181 -17.61 -16.72 -4.15
N SER A 182 -18.58 -17.28 -4.88
CA SER A 182 -19.53 -18.25 -4.35
C SER A 182 -18.92 -19.55 -3.81
N GLU A 183 -17.66 -19.85 -4.12
CA GLU A 183 -16.91 -21.02 -3.63
C GLU A 183 -16.13 -20.72 -2.34
N GLU A 184 -15.85 -19.45 -2.07
CA GLU A 184 -15.08 -19.04 -0.90
C GLU A 184 -15.93 -19.17 0.37
N ARG A 185 -15.37 -19.80 1.40
CA ARG A 185 -16.01 -19.93 2.73
C ARG A 185 -15.04 -19.41 3.76
N TRP A 186 -15.47 -18.41 4.53
CA TRP A 186 -14.70 -17.85 5.64
C TRP A 186 -15.44 -18.09 6.95
N PRO A 187 -14.72 -18.51 8.01
CA PRO A 187 -15.32 -18.59 9.33
C PRO A 187 -15.54 -17.20 9.92
N VAL A 188 -16.31 -17.16 11.01
CA VAL A 188 -16.52 -15.98 11.84
C VAL A 188 -15.52 -15.99 12.99
N LEU A 189 -14.74 -14.92 13.14
CA LEU A 189 -13.92 -14.67 14.32
C LEU A 189 -14.81 -14.05 15.40
N PHE A 190 -14.77 -14.58 16.61
CA PHE A 190 -15.53 -14.04 17.74
C PHE A 190 -14.62 -13.70 18.92
N LEU A 191 -15.00 -12.67 19.68
CA LEU A 191 -14.41 -12.29 20.96
C LEU A 191 -15.56 -12.05 21.94
N ALA A 192 -15.57 -12.78 23.05
CA ALA A 192 -16.54 -12.61 24.12
C ALA A 192 -15.83 -12.26 25.44
N ALA A 193 -16.46 -11.42 26.28
CA ALA A 193 -15.96 -11.06 27.61
C ALA A 193 -17.05 -11.14 28.68
N ARG A 194 -16.68 -11.65 29.86
CA ARG A 194 -17.57 -11.83 31.01
C ARG A 194 -16.88 -11.38 32.28
N GLY A 195 -17.63 -10.69 33.13
CA GLY A 195 -17.16 -10.15 34.41
C GLY A 195 -18.31 -9.56 35.22
N SER A 196 -17.98 -8.86 36.32
CA SER A 196 -18.95 -8.25 37.23
C SER A 196 -19.52 -6.90 36.77
N ALA A 197 -19.03 -6.35 35.65
CA ALA A 197 -19.40 -5.03 35.14
C ALA A 197 -19.88 -5.07 33.68
N PRO A 198 -20.68 -4.08 33.22
CA PRO A 198 -21.06 -3.96 31.81
C PRO A 198 -19.87 -3.88 30.86
N VAL A 199 -20.05 -4.40 29.64
CA VAL A 199 -19.02 -4.42 28.59
C VAL A 199 -19.23 -3.24 27.64
N GLU A 200 -18.23 -2.38 27.54
CA GLU A 200 -18.07 -1.42 26.44
C GLU A 200 -17.24 -2.06 25.33
N TYR A 201 -17.39 -1.60 24.08
CA TYR A 201 -16.63 -2.15 22.96
C TYR A 201 -16.23 -1.11 21.90
N GLU A 202 -15.19 -1.46 21.16
CA GLU A 202 -14.68 -0.70 20.00
C GLU A 202 -14.32 -1.68 18.88
N THR A 203 -14.70 -1.36 17.65
CA THR A 203 -14.31 -2.17 16.49
C THR A 203 -13.58 -1.42 15.38
N ASP A 204 -13.45 -0.09 15.47
CA ASP A 204 -12.64 0.69 14.54
C ASP A 204 -11.24 0.98 15.13
N ARG A 205 -10.18 0.54 14.43
CA ARG A 205 -8.79 0.74 14.84
C ARG A 205 -8.39 2.21 14.87
N MET A 206 -8.93 3.03 13.96
CA MET A 206 -8.70 4.47 13.98
C MET A 206 -9.33 5.07 15.24
N SER A 207 -10.52 4.60 15.61
CA SER A 207 -11.19 5.00 16.84
C SER A 207 -10.39 4.64 18.10
N PHE A 208 -9.85 3.40 18.14
CA PHE A 208 -9.06 2.88 19.26
C PHE A 208 -7.68 3.53 19.40
N ILE A 209 -6.83 3.43 18.36
CA ILE A 209 -5.44 3.90 18.43
C ILE A 209 -5.39 5.42 18.29
N GLY A 210 -6.12 5.98 17.31
CA GLY A 210 -6.04 7.38 16.92
C GLY A 210 -4.86 7.69 15.99
N ARG A 211 -5.08 8.58 15.01
CA ARG A 211 -4.06 9.00 14.04
C ARG A 211 -2.76 9.41 14.72
N GLY A 212 -1.64 8.83 14.26
CA GLY A 212 -0.29 9.17 14.68
C GLY A 212 0.13 8.65 16.05
N ARG A 213 -0.76 7.92 16.73
CA ARG A 213 -0.49 7.18 17.97
C ARG A 213 -0.13 5.73 17.64
N ASP A 214 0.19 4.96 18.68
CA ASP A 214 0.50 3.54 18.56
C ASP A 214 -0.09 2.78 19.76
N LEU A 215 0.08 1.46 19.78
CA LEU A 215 -0.43 0.58 20.84
C LEU A 215 0.22 0.82 22.21
N ARG A 216 1.31 1.58 22.30
CA ARG A 216 1.92 1.98 23.59
C ARG A 216 1.19 3.19 24.20
N CYS A 217 0.50 4.00 23.40
CA CYS A 217 -0.29 5.15 23.86
C CYS A 217 -1.57 5.38 23.03
N PRO A 218 -2.50 4.41 22.98
CA PRO A 218 -3.71 4.51 22.18
C PRO A 218 -4.69 5.56 22.72
N ARG A 219 -5.45 6.21 21.83
CA ARG A 219 -6.42 7.26 22.15
C ARG A 219 -7.53 6.79 23.07
N ALA A 220 -8.05 5.58 22.85
CA ALA A 220 -9.12 5.02 23.66
C ALA A 220 -8.77 4.94 25.15
N LEU A 221 -7.48 4.83 25.51
CA LEU A 221 -7.02 4.76 26.90
C LEU A 221 -6.69 6.13 27.51
N ALA A 222 -6.78 7.21 26.73
CA ALA A 222 -6.39 8.54 27.17
C ALA A 222 -7.45 9.22 28.07
N SER A 223 -8.71 8.80 28.01
CA SER A 223 -9.81 9.36 28.82
C SER A 223 -10.68 8.26 29.45
N THR A 224 -11.55 8.65 30.38
CA THR A 224 -12.62 7.80 30.97
C THR A 224 -13.89 7.77 30.11
N SER A 225 -13.88 8.38 28.92
CA SER A 225 -15.04 8.38 28.03
C SER A 225 -15.38 6.95 27.60
N PRO A 226 -16.67 6.61 27.43
CA PRO A 226 -17.07 5.34 26.88
C PRO A 226 -16.43 5.08 25.52
N LEU A 227 -16.15 3.81 25.20
CA LEU A 227 -15.80 3.41 23.83
C LEU A 227 -16.95 3.74 22.85
N SER A 228 -16.64 3.91 21.56
CA SER A 228 -17.61 4.44 20.60
C SER A 228 -18.80 3.52 20.32
N GLY A 229 -18.66 2.20 20.56
CA GLY A 229 -19.68 1.22 20.21
C GLY A 229 -19.88 1.02 18.71
N THR A 230 -18.93 1.47 17.87
CA THR A 230 -19.05 1.36 16.41
C THR A 230 -18.91 -0.10 15.95
N VAL A 231 -19.80 -0.55 15.06
CA VAL A 231 -19.77 -1.86 14.37
C VAL A 231 -20.19 -1.71 12.91
N GLY A 232 -20.03 -2.77 12.12
CA GLY A 232 -20.41 -2.81 10.71
C GLY A 232 -19.21 -2.64 9.78
N ASN A 233 -19.33 -1.75 8.80
CA ASN A 233 -18.32 -1.53 7.76
C ASN A 233 -17.20 -0.61 8.25
N VAL A 234 -16.42 -0.95 9.26
CA VAL A 234 -15.43 -0.04 9.88
C VAL A 234 -14.16 0.22 9.04
N LEU A 235 -13.89 -0.57 8.00
CA LEU A 235 -12.73 -0.52 7.08
C LEU A 235 -11.35 -0.85 7.69
N ASP A 236 -11.13 -0.65 8.98
CA ASP A 236 -9.90 -1.06 9.69
C ASP A 236 -10.25 -1.74 11.03
N PRO A 237 -10.65 -3.03 11.01
CA PRO A 237 -11.31 -3.68 12.13
C PRO A 237 -10.38 -4.11 13.27
N VAL A 238 -10.84 -3.87 14.50
CA VAL A 238 -10.32 -4.45 15.75
C VAL A 238 -11.47 -5.09 16.52
N LEU A 239 -11.18 -5.96 17.48
CA LEU A 239 -12.11 -6.37 18.53
C LEU A 239 -11.52 -5.93 19.87
N SER A 240 -12.16 -4.97 20.52
CA SER A 240 -11.73 -4.43 21.82
C SER A 240 -12.93 -4.37 22.76
N MET A 241 -12.73 -4.81 24.00
CA MET A 241 -13.74 -4.77 25.06
C MET A 241 -13.18 -4.09 26.30
N ARG A 242 -14.01 -3.32 27.00
CA ARG A 242 -13.66 -2.68 28.27
C ARG A 242 -14.69 -2.99 29.35
N GLN A 243 -14.19 -3.25 30.56
CA GLN A 243 -14.99 -3.34 31.78
C GLN A 243 -14.34 -2.49 32.87
N VAL A 244 -15.16 -1.81 33.68
CA VAL A 244 -14.69 -0.98 34.80
C VAL A 244 -14.88 -1.74 36.11
N LEU A 245 -13.79 -2.01 36.82
CA LEU A 245 -13.79 -2.72 38.09
C LEU A 245 -13.70 -1.72 39.25
N THR A 246 -14.58 -1.85 40.23
CA THR A 246 -14.46 -1.17 41.53
C THR A 246 -14.05 -2.19 42.58
N LEU A 247 -12.84 -2.05 43.12
CA LEU A 247 -12.23 -3.02 44.03
C LEU A 247 -11.99 -2.43 45.42
N GLN A 248 -12.63 -2.98 46.43
CA GLN A 248 -12.36 -2.73 47.85
C GLN A 248 -10.95 -3.18 48.23
N PRO A 249 -10.37 -2.66 49.34
CA PRO A 249 -9.09 -3.13 49.85
C PRO A 249 -9.06 -4.66 50.05
N GLY A 250 -8.12 -5.35 49.42
CA GLY A 250 -7.99 -6.81 49.48
C GLY A 250 -8.92 -7.59 48.54
N GLU A 251 -9.88 -6.94 47.90
CA GLU A 251 -10.83 -7.56 46.97
C GLU A 251 -10.14 -8.08 45.72
N THR A 252 -10.70 -9.16 45.16
CA THR A 252 -10.28 -9.79 43.91
C THR A 252 -11.47 -9.86 42.97
N ALA A 253 -11.29 -9.39 41.73
CA ALA A 253 -12.22 -9.62 40.64
C ALA A 253 -11.61 -10.55 39.59
N GLU A 254 -12.48 -11.28 38.90
CA GLU A 254 -12.12 -12.17 37.79
C GLU A 254 -12.83 -11.73 36.52
N LEU A 255 -12.08 -11.71 35.41
CA LEU A 255 -12.58 -11.46 34.07
C LEU A 255 -12.20 -12.63 33.18
N GLU A 256 -13.15 -13.08 32.38
CA GLU A 256 -12.98 -14.19 31.45
C GLU A 256 -13.22 -13.71 30.02
N PHE A 257 -12.32 -14.12 29.12
CA PHE A 257 -12.40 -13.80 27.72
C PHE A 257 -12.21 -15.06 26.88
N VAL A 258 -12.99 -15.17 25.81
CA VAL A 258 -12.90 -16.26 24.84
C VAL A 258 -12.76 -15.67 23.46
N CYS A 259 -11.74 -16.10 22.72
CA CYS A 259 -11.54 -15.75 21.32
C CYS A 259 -11.48 -17.03 20.49
N GLY A 260 -12.18 -17.10 19.37
CA GLY A 260 -12.18 -18.30 18.56
C GLY A 260 -12.79 -18.10 17.19
N VAL A 261 -12.85 -19.18 16.42
CA VAL A 261 -13.47 -19.19 15.11
C VAL A 261 -14.61 -20.21 15.05
N VAL A 262 -15.67 -19.88 14.33
CA VAL A 262 -16.78 -20.80 14.03
C VAL A 262 -17.10 -20.77 12.54
N ALA A 263 -17.70 -21.83 12.01
CA ALA A 263 -17.95 -21.93 10.56
C ALA A 263 -18.83 -20.79 10.03
N ASP A 264 -19.85 -20.41 10.80
CA ASP A 264 -20.78 -19.33 10.51
C ASP A 264 -21.41 -18.81 11.83
N GLU A 265 -22.24 -17.76 11.76
CA GLU A 265 -22.91 -17.20 12.94
C GLU A 265 -23.88 -18.18 13.61
N GLY A 266 -24.44 -19.14 12.87
CA GLY A 266 -25.33 -20.18 13.41
C GLY A 266 -24.59 -21.16 14.32
N ALA A 267 -23.34 -21.47 14.00
CA ALA A 267 -22.45 -22.30 14.80
C ALA A 267 -21.87 -21.59 16.05
N LEU A 268 -22.12 -20.28 16.22
CA LEU A 268 -21.55 -19.51 17.33
C LEU A 268 -22.01 -20.01 18.70
N GLU A 269 -23.24 -20.52 18.80
CA GLU A 269 -23.79 -21.00 20.08
C GLU A 269 -23.07 -22.27 20.58
N GLU A 270 -22.73 -23.17 19.67
CA GLU A 270 -21.93 -24.36 19.95
C GLU A 270 -20.45 -23.99 20.20
N GLY A 271 -19.89 -23.11 19.37
CA GLY A 271 -18.49 -22.71 19.47
C GLY A 271 -18.15 -21.85 20.69
N LEU A 272 -19.06 -20.96 21.11
CA LEU A 272 -18.92 -20.18 22.34
C LEU A 272 -19.34 -21.01 23.57
N GLY A 273 -20.36 -21.85 23.44
CA GLY A 273 -20.98 -22.60 24.53
C GLY A 273 -22.18 -21.85 25.13
N ARG A 274 -23.31 -22.56 25.27
CA ARG A 274 -24.59 -21.99 25.71
C ARG A 274 -24.51 -21.23 27.04
N ASP A 275 -23.74 -21.75 28.00
CA ASP A 275 -23.51 -21.16 29.32
C ASP A 275 -22.01 -20.97 29.59
N TRP A 276 -21.31 -20.29 28.68
CA TRP A 276 -19.87 -20.09 28.82
C TRP A 276 -19.54 -19.34 30.12
N GLY A 277 -18.81 -20.07 30.97
CA GLY A 277 -19.14 -20.19 32.38
C GLY A 277 -17.94 -20.64 33.21
N THR A 278 -17.98 -20.42 34.52
CA THR A 278 -16.90 -20.86 35.43
C THR A 278 -16.68 -22.37 35.33
N SER A 279 -17.77 -23.13 35.19
CA SER A 279 -17.75 -24.58 34.98
C SER A 279 -17.12 -24.97 33.64
N GLN A 280 -17.50 -24.32 32.53
CA GLN A 280 -16.95 -24.63 31.21
C GLN A 280 -15.46 -24.27 31.12
N ARG A 281 -15.05 -23.15 31.73
CA ARG A 281 -13.65 -22.75 31.89
C ARG A 281 -12.83 -23.85 32.55
N GLU A 282 -13.32 -24.36 33.68
CA GLU A 282 -12.64 -25.39 34.47
C GLU A 282 -12.55 -26.72 33.72
N GLU A 283 -13.61 -27.10 33.00
CA GLU A 283 -13.62 -28.27 32.13
C GLU A 283 -12.65 -28.11 30.95
N SER A 284 -12.67 -26.97 30.26
CA SER A 284 -11.74 -26.64 29.17
C SER A 284 -10.28 -26.69 29.66
N LEU A 285 -10.01 -26.11 30.83
CA LEU A 285 -8.68 -26.13 31.45
C LEU A 285 -8.22 -27.56 31.79
N LYS A 286 -9.12 -28.41 32.29
CA LYS A 286 -8.85 -29.82 32.59
C LYS A 286 -8.53 -30.60 31.33
N THR A 287 -9.32 -30.42 30.26
CA THR A 287 -9.11 -31.12 28.98
C THR A 287 -7.85 -30.63 28.26
N ALA A 288 -7.56 -29.32 28.28
CA ALA A 288 -6.31 -28.76 27.75
C ALA A 288 -5.07 -29.35 28.43
N ARG A 289 -5.10 -29.52 29.77
CA ARG A 289 -4.04 -30.19 30.54
C ARG A 289 -3.86 -31.66 30.14
N ALA A 290 -4.97 -32.40 30.06
CA ALA A 290 -4.95 -33.82 29.67
C ALA A 290 -4.41 -34.00 28.24
N ARG A 291 -4.83 -33.14 27.31
CA ARG A 291 -4.31 -33.13 25.94
C ARG A 291 -2.82 -32.84 25.91
N GLN A 292 -2.35 -31.84 26.65
CA GLN A 292 -0.91 -31.55 26.70
C GLN A 292 -0.13 -32.76 27.24
N GLN A 293 -0.61 -33.41 28.31
CA GLN A 293 0.03 -34.61 28.84
C GLN A 293 0.13 -35.72 27.79
N GLU A 294 -0.93 -35.95 27.02
CA GLU A 294 -0.94 -36.93 25.94
C GLU A 294 0.03 -36.56 24.80
N LEU A 295 0.07 -35.30 24.38
CA LEU A 295 1.03 -34.80 23.38
C LEU A 295 2.48 -35.03 23.81
N LEU A 296 2.79 -34.77 25.09
CA LEU A 296 4.12 -35.02 25.65
C LEU A 296 4.47 -36.52 25.65
N ARG A 297 3.51 -37.37 26.00
CA ARG A 297 3.66 -38.83 26.00
C ARG A 297 3.96 -39.35 24.59
N VAL A 298 3.19 -38.92 23.59
CA VAL A 298 3.35 -39.32 22.18
C VAL A 298 4.66 -38.79 21.59
N ALA A 299 5.04 -37.55 21.91
CA ALA A 299 6.31 -36.98 21.45
C ALA A 299 7.54 -37.57 22.14
N GLY A 300 7.38 -38.26 23.29
CA GLY A 300 8.48 -38.78 24.09
C GLY A 300 9.24 -37.70 24.86
N LEU A 301 8.57 -36.60 25.23
CA LEU A 301 9.16 -35.46 25.94
C LEU A 301 8.68 -35.40 27.39
N ARG A 302 9.59 -35.12 28.33
CA ARG A 302 9.21 -34.67 29.67
C ARG A 302 8.80 -33.20 29.62
N PHE A 303 8.00 -32.76 30.60
CA PHE A 303 7.49 -31.39 30.63
C PHE A 303 8.58 -30.30 30.51
N HIS A 304 9.74 -30.48 31.16
CA HIS A 304 10.83 -29.50 31.06
C HIS A 304 11.52 -29.50 29.68
N GLU A 305 11.51 -30.63 28.96
CA GLU A 305 12.06 -30.75 27.60
C GLU A 305 11.12 -30.10 26.57
N ALA A 306 9.81 -30.31 26.71
CA ALA A 306 8.82 -29.65 25.87
C ALA A 306 8.73 -28.14 26.11
N ARG A 307 8.86 -27.69 27.36
CA ARG A 307 9.01 -26.26 27.68
C ARG A 307 10.15 -25.62 26.88
N ARG A 308 11.26 -26.33 26.68
CA ARG A 308 12.37 -25.83 25.88
C ARG A 308 12.05 -25.83 24.38
N ALA A 309 11.36 -26.86 23.89
CA ALA A 309 10.89 -26.91 22.50
C ALA A 309 9.92 -25.75 22.19
N GLU A 310 9.03 -25.39 23.10
CA GLU A 310 8.14 -24.23 22.98
C GLU A 310 8.90 -22.90 22.98
N GLU A 311 9.88 -22.73 23.88
CA GLU A 311 10.71 -21.51 23.91
C GLU A 311 11.42 -21.29 22.57
N LEU A 312 12.00 -22.36 22.04
CA LEU A 312 12.69 -22.32 20.76
C LEU A 312 11.70 -22.06 19.60
N ALA A 313 10.54 -22.71 19.59
CA ALA A 313 9.50 -22.45 18.59
C ALA A 313 9.07 -20.98 18.57
N VAL A 314 8.80 -20.38 19.74
CA VAL A 314 8.43 -18.96 19.82
C VAL A 314 9.58 -18.09 19.30
N SER A 315 10.82 -18.34 19.71
CA SER A 315 11.96 -17.56 19.19
C SER A 315 12.19 -17.74 17.68
N LEU A 316 11.90 -18.91 17.11
CA LEU A 316 11.94 -19.16 15.65
C LEU A 316 10.82 -18.41 14.92
N LEU A 317 9.60 -18.43 15.46
CA LEU A 317 8.47 -17.68 14.91
C LEU A 317 8.76 -16.18 14.89
N TYR A 318 9.29 -15.64 15.99
CA TYR A 318 9.71 -14.24 16.11
C TYR A 318 11.01 -13.91 15.36
N GLN A 319 11.62 -14.92 14.71
CA GLN A 319 12.84 -14.79 13.91
C GLN A 319 13.99 -14.11 14.65
N VAL A 320 14.23 -14.53 15.90
CA VAL A 320 15.27 -13.96 16.75
C VAL A 320 16.65 -14.09 16.07
N PRO A 321 17.36 -12.99 15.74
CA PRO A 321 18.62 -13.04 15.01
C PRO A 321 19.71 -13.90 15.68
N ASP A 322 19.69 -13.97 17.02
CA ASP A 322 20.66 -14.76 17.80
C ASP A 322 20.62 -16.28 17.49
N LEU A 323 19.53 -16.78 16.86
CA LEU A 323 19.41 -18.18 16.43
C LEU A 323 20.10 -18.47 15.10
N ARG A 324 20.35 -17.44 14.27
CA ARG A 324 20.86 -17.59 12.91
C ARG A 324 22.38 -17.82 12.90
N SER A 325 22.86 -18.40 11.80
CA SER A 325 24.29 -18.39 11.50
C SER A 325 24.72 -16.99 11.09
N SER A 326 26.01 -16.68 11.24
CA SER A 326 26.61 -15.45 10.69
C SER A 326 27.13 -15.64 9.26
N MET A 327 26.71 -16.73 8.60
CA MET A 327 27.10 -17.05 7.23
C MET A 327 26.26 -16.23 6.25
N THR A 328 26.88 -15.79 5.16
CA THR A 328 26.17 -15.17 4.05
C THR A 328 25.37 -16.23 3.29
N ALA A 329 24.10 -15.95 3.01
CA ALA A 329 23.28 -16.81 2.18
C ALA A 329 23.88 -16.90 0.76
N PRO A 330 23.78 -18.07 0.08
CA PRO A 330 24.21 -18.18 -1.31
C PRO A 330 23.27 -17.36 -2.22
N GLU A 331 23.53 -17.34 -3.52
CA GLU A 331 22.58 -16.79 -4.49
C GLU A 331 21.29 -17.64 -4.59
N THR A 332 20.21 -17.01 -5.08
CA THR A 332 18.87 -17.61 -5.17
C THR A 332 18.86 -18.98 -5.88
N LYS A 333 19.58 -19.11 -7.00
CA LYS A 333 19.61 -20.37 -7.78
C LYS A 333 20.20 -21.53 -6.97
N ARG A 334 21.30 -21.28 -6.26
CA ARG A 334 21.92 -22.30 -5.40
C ARG A 334 21.08 -22.59 -4.17
N ALA A 335 20.48 -21.57 -3.55
CA ALA A 335 19.54 -21.77 -2.45
C ALA A 335 18.37 -22.66 -2.86
N ALA A 336 17.81 -22.44 -4.06
CA ALA A 336 16.75 -23.27 -4.61
C ALA A 336 17.22 -24.71 -4.86
N ALA A 337 18.43 -24.91 -5.39
CA ALA A 337 19.01 -26.24 -5.59
C ALA A 337 19.18 -27.01 -4.27
N VAL A 338 19.73 -26.37 -3.23
CA VAL A 338 19.89 -26.96 -1.90
C VAL A 338 18.54 -27.31 -1.28
N ARG A 339 17.55 -26.42 -1.37
CA ARG A 339 16.18 -26.69 -0.87
C ARG A 339 15.52 -27.84 -1.62
N ALA A 340 15.64 -27.89 -2.95
CA ALA A 340 15.07 -28.94 -3.79
C ALA A 340 15.69 -30.30 -3.49
N GLN A 341 17.02 -30.36 -3.33
CA GLN A 341 17.74 -31.59 -2.95
C GLN A 341 17.25 -32.15 -1.60
N LEU A 342 16.80 -31.28 -0.69
CA LEU A 342 16.35 -31.64 0.66
C LEU A 342 14.82 -31.69 0.81
N GLY A 343 14.05 -31.40 -0.25
CA GLY A 343 12.58 -31.35 -0.21
C GLY A 343 12.01 -30.32 0.76
N LEU A 344 12.66 -29.15 0.88
CA LEU A 344 12.28 -28.09 1.84
C LEU A 344 11.29 -27.08 1.23
N ASP A 345 10.25 -26.76 2.00
CA ASP A 345 9.27 -25.71 1.68
C ASP A 345 9.71 -24.34 2.25
N THR A 346 9.59 -23.28 1.45
CA THR A 346 9.89 -21.90 1.85
C THR A 346 8.89 -21.32 2.85
N SER A 347 7.68 -21.90 2.95
CA SER A 347 6.65 -21.47 3.91
C SER A 347 6.93 -21.92 5.35
N ARG A 348 7.86 -22.86 5.53
CA ARG A 348 8.20 -23.49 6.82
C ARG A 348 9.52 -22.94 7.36
N ARG A 349 9.62 -22.87 8.69
CA ARG A 349 10.84 -22.49 9.41
C ARG A 349 11.82 -23.65 9.37
N LEU A 350 13.10 -23.36 9.18
CA LEU A 350 14.14 -24.38 9.08
C LEU A 350 15.10 -24.33 10.27
N VAL A 351 15.28 -25.47 10.93
CA VAL A 351 16.30 -25.67 11.98
C VAL A 351 17.31 -26.70 11.50
N VAL A 352 18.59 -26.40 11.67
CA VAL A 352 19.69 -27.34 11.41
C VAL A 352 20.40 -27.64 12.72
N ALA A 353 20.47 -28.92 13.09
CA ALA A 353 21.05 -29.39 14.33
C ALA A 353 22.06 -30.51 14.08
N ASP A 354 22.95 -30.73 15.06
CA ASP A 354 23.95 -31.79 15.02
C ASP A 354 23.31 -33.17 15.25
N ASP A 355 23.65 -34.15 14.41
CA ASP A 355 23.23 -35.56 14.55
C ASP A 355 24.16 -36.31 15.53
N GLY A 356 24.29 -35.75 16.72
CA GLY A 356 25.10 -36.27 17.83
C GLY A 356 24.25 -36.66 19.03
N GLU A 357 24.75 -36.42 20.25
CA GLU A 357 24.08 -36.82 21.50
C GLU A 357 22.66 -36.23 21.67
N GLN A 358 22.36 -35.09 21.04
CA GLN A 358 21.07 -34.39 21.17
C GLN A 358 20.05 -34.79 20.10
N ALA A 359 20.43 -35.62 19.11
CA ALA A 359 19.52 -36.04 18.04
C ALA A 359 18.18 -36.61 18.54
N PRO A 360 18.12 -37.45 19.61
CA PRO A 360 16.84 -37.93 20.15
C PRO A 360 15.91 -36.81 20.61
N TRP A 361 16.45 -35.73 21.20
CA TRP A 361 15.64 -34.59 21.63
C TRP A 361 15.11 -33.79 20.44
N TRP A 362 15.92 -33.57 19.40
CA TRP A 362 15.50 -32.88 18.18
C TRP A 362 14.40 -33.65 17.42
N ILE A 363 14.50 -34.99 17.36
CA ILE A 363 13.44 -35.86 16.81
C ILE A 363 12.16 -35.71 17.63
N ALA A 364 12.25 -35.78 18.95
CA ALA A 364 11.10 -35.62 19.84
C ALA A 364 10.47 -34.21 19.74
N ALA A 365 11.29 -33.16 19.65
CA ALA A 365 10.84 -31.77 19.45
C ALA A 365 10.18 -31.54 18.09
N SER A 366 10.74 -32.13 17.01
CA SER A 366 10.15 -32.08 15.67
C SER A 366 8.76 -32.72 15.65
N ARG A 367 8.61 -33.92 16.24
CA ARG A 367 7.30 -34.58 16.39
C ARG A 367 6.33 -33.73 17.21
N TYR A 368 6.81 -33.11 18.29
CA TYR A 368 6.00 -32.22 19.10
C TYR A 368 5.48 -31.01 18.30
N TRP A 369 6.37 -30.30 17.58
CA TRP A 369 5.99 -29.15 16.75
C TRP A 369 5.00 -29.52 15.64
N GLN A 370 5.19 -30.66 14.98
CA GLN A 370 4.23 -31.18 14.00
C GLN A 370 2.86 -31.47 14.65
N ALA A 371 2.85 -32.12 15.82
CA ALA A 371 1.62 -32.46 16.53
C ALA A 371 0.84 -31.23 17.03
N VAL A 372 1.52 -30.12 17.33
CA VAL A 372 0.87 -28.85 17.69
C VAL A 372 0.55 -27.95 16.49
N GLY A 373 0.88 -28.37 15.27
CA GLY A 373 0.55 -27.66 14.03
C GLY A 373 1.54 -26.57 13.61
N LEU A 374 2.74 -26.53 14.21
CA LEU A 374 3.75 -25.52 13.89
C LEU A 374 4.49 -25.86 12.58
N PRO A 375 4.69 -24.88 11.69
CA PRO A 375 5.39 -25.09 10.42
C PRO A 375 6.92 -25.02 10.61
N ILE A 376 7.49 -25.98 11.33
CA ILE A 376 8.94 -26.06 11.60
C ILE A 376 9.51 -27.39 11.11
N ASP A 377 10.54 -27.31 10.28
CA ASP A 377 11.34 -28.44 9.81
C ASP A 377 12.66 -28.51 10.57
N VAL A 378 13.08 -29.73 10.90
CA VAL A 378 14.34 -30.00 11.61
C VAL A 378 15.18 -30.96 10.79
N LEU A 379 16.39 -30.53 10.46
CA LEU A 379 17.41 -31.33 9.80
C LEU A 379 18.52 -31.67 10.78
N LEU A 380 18.95 -32.92 10.76
CA LEU A 380 20.06 -33.45 11.54
C LEU A 380 21.24 -33.66 10.61
N ALA A 381 22.39 -33.09 10.95
CA ALA A 381 23.59 -33.07 10.13
C ALA A 381 24.77 -33.75 10.83
N ARG A 382 25.53 -34.57 10.12
CA ARG A 382 26.78 -35.21 10.60
C ARG A 382 27.89 -35.09 9.55
N ALA A 383 29.08 -34.70 9.99
CA ALA A 383 30.26 -34.72 9.12
C ALA A 383 30.67 -36.16 8.77
N GLN A 384 30.94 -36.42 7.49
CA GLN A 384 31.43 -37.71 6.98
C GLN A 384 32.45 -37.46 5.85
N GLY A 385 33.74 -37.50 6.20
CA GLY A 385 34.83 -37.17 5.28
C GLY A 385 34.73 -35.72 4.79
N ASP A 386 34.74 -35.53 3.46
CA ASP A 386 34.60 -34.22 2.81
C ASP A 386 33.14 -33.78 2.55
N SER A 387 32.16 -34.54 3.08
CA SER A 387 30.73 -34.29 2.92
C SER A 387 30.02 -34.22 4.27
N VAL A 388 28.80 -33.68 4.26
CA VAL A 388 27.91 -33.68 5.43
C VAL A 388 26.65 -34.46 5.07
N VAL A 389 26.37 -35.49 5.84
CA VAL A 389 25.12 -36.25 5.72
C VAL A 389 24.03 -35.49 6.46
N VAL A 390 22.93 -35.21 5.76
CA VAL A 390 21.77 -34.51 6.29
C VAL A 390 20.53 -35.39 6.15
N ARG A 391 19.78 -35.55 7.25
CA ARG A 391 18.51 -36.29 7.28
C ARG A 391 17.43 -35.48 8.01
N ARG A 392 16.16 -35.67 7.66
CA ARG A 392 15.04 -35.05 8.39
C ARG A 392 14.79 -35.77 9.71
N ALA A 393 14.40 -35.03 10.74
CA ALA A 393 14.15 -35.57 12.07
C ALA A 393 12.82 -36.34 12.20
N ASP A 394 11.90 -36.17 11.26
CA ASP A 394 10.54 -36.72 11.27
C ASP A 394 10.39 -38.09 10.59
N VAL A 395 11.40 -38.54 9.84
CA VAL A 395 11.41 -39.86 9.18
C VAL A 395 11.80 -40.96 10.20
N GLN A 396 10.95 -41.98 10.36
CA GLN A 396 11.25 -43.14 11.21
C GLN A 396 12.32 -44.04 10.59
N HIS A 397 13.26 -44.55 11.40
CA HIS A 397 14.22 -45.57 10.97
C HIS A 397 13.47 -46.81 10.44
N GLY A 398 13.63 -47.13 9.16
CA GLY A 398 13.16 -48.39 8.55
C GLY A 398 12.35 -48.27 7.26
N ALA A 399 11.94 -47.08 6.82
CA ALA A 399 11.25 -46.88 5.54
C ALA A 399 12.02 -45.87 4.66
N GLY A 400 12.80 -46.35 3.69
CA GLY A 400 13.44 -45.53 2.64
C GLY A 400 14.33 -44.39 3.16
N ASP A 401 15.53 -44.73 3.63
CA ASP A 401 16.51 -43.78 4.15
C ASP A 401 17.03 -42.86 3.03
N HIS A 402 16.47 -41.65 2.88
CA HIS A 402 17.00 -40.62 1.99
C HIS A 402 17.83 -39.62 2.80
N ALA A 403 18.91 -40.11 3.40
CA ALA A 403 20.02 -39.26 3.83
C ALA A 403 20.62 -38.58 2.60
N ALA A 404 20.61 -37.24 2.58
CA ALA A 404 21.22 -36.46 1.52
C ALA A 404 22.69 -36.18 1.86
N HIS A 405 23.59 -36.42 0.90
CA HIS A 405 24.98 -36.00 1.01
C HIS A 405 25.13 -34.59 0.45
N LEU A 406 25.51 -33.64 1.31
CA LEU A 406 25.84 -32.28 0.91
C LEU A 406 27.36 -32.11 0.85
N SER A 407 27.83 -31.33 -0.13
CA SER A 407 29.19 -30.79 -0.08
C SER A 407 29.34 -29.88 1.14
N ASN A 408 30.58 -29.66 1.60
CA ASN A 408 30.85 -28.68 2.67
C ASN A 408 30.31 -27.27 2.34
N GLU A 409 30.28 -26.91 1.05
CA GLU A 409 29.79 -25.63 0.59
C GLU A 409 28.26 -25.55 0.62
N ASP A 410 27.56 -26.60 0.18
CA ASP A 410 26.10 -26.68 0.26
C ASP A 410 25.60 -26.80 1.70
N TYR A 411 26.38 -27.42 2.58
CA TYR A 411 26.09 -27.40 4.02
C TYR A 411 26.22 -25.99 4.61
N ARG A 412 27.25 -25.21 4.23
CA ARG A 412 27.35 -23.79 4.64
C ARG A 412 26.17 -22.96 4.11
N ALA A 413 25.77 -23.19 2.86
CA ALA A 413 24.57 -22.60 2.28
C ALA A 413 23.31 -22.95 3.09
N LEU A 414 23.14 -24.21 3.46
CA LEU A 414 22.04 -24.67 4.30
C LEU A 414 22.01 -23.94 5.67
N LEU A 415 23.17 -23.81 6.34
CA LEU A 415 23.27 -23.07 7.61
C LEU A 415 22.93 -21.58 7.47
N ALA A 416 23.23 -20.97 6.32
CA ALA A 416 22.87 -19.57 6.05
C ALA A 416 21.37 -19.38 5.77
N LEU A 417 20.71 -20.40 5.22
CA LEU A 417 19.27 -20.41 4.95
C LEU A 417 18.42 -20.73 6.18
N ALA A 418 18.99 -21.40 7.19
CA ALA A 418 18.27 -21.82 8.39
C ALA A 418 17.78 -20.64 9.25
N ASP A 419 16.57 -20.76 9.80
CA ASP A 419 16.02 -19.87 10.83
C ASP A 419 16.71 -20.06 12.18
N GLY A 420 17.25 -21.26 12.44
CA GLY A 420 18.01 -21.59 13.65
C GLY A 420 19.08 -22.66 13.44
N CYS A 421 20.23 -22.51 14.10
CA CYS A 421 21.33 -23.50 14.08
C CYS A 421 21.80 -23.86 15.51
N ASP A 422 22.05 -25.15 15.77
CA ASP A 422 22.71 -25.62 17.01
C ASP A 422 24.25 -25.46 16.87
N LYS A 423 24.84 -24.43 17.48
CA LYS A 423 26.26 -24.07 17.26
C LYS A 423 27.24 -24.90 18.09
N HIS A 424 28.27 -25.44 17.42
CA HIS A 424 29.65 -25.47 17.94
C HIS A 424 30.29 -24.09 17.71
N GLY A 425 30.58 -23.35 18.80
CA GLY A 425 31.54 -22.22 18.84
C GLY A 425 31.13 -20.90 18.17
N ALA A 426 30.66 -19.94 18.99
CA ALA A 426 30.99 -18.50 18.90
C ALA A 426 30.19 -17.74 19.97
N ALA A 427 30.84 -17.45 21.10
CA ALA A 427 30.28 -16.62 22.15
C ALA A 427 30.34 -15.15 21.72
N SER A 428 29.23 -14.41 21.84
CA SER A 428 29.26 -12.95 21.92
C SER A 428 28.81 -12.48 23.30
N ALA A 429 29.67 -11.69 23.92
CA ALA A 429 29.45 -11.04 25.20
C ALA A 429 28.37 -9.97 25.05
N ARG A 430 27.37 -9.96 25.95
CA ARG A 430 26.45 -8.83 26.13
C ARG A 430 26.54 -8.38 27.58
N GLY A 431 26.99 -7.15 27.78
CA GLY A 431 27.02 -6.47 29.06
C GLY A 431 25.60 -6.21 29.60
N ARG A 432 25.44 -6.38 30.92
CA ARG A 432 24.22 -6.04 31.66
C ARG A 432 24.16 -4.53 31.82
N GLY A 433 23.22 -3.87 31.15
CA GLY A 433 22.88 -2.47 31.42
C GLY A 433 21.85 -2.38 32.55
N GLN A 434 22.20 -1.70 33.65
CA GLN A 434 21.26 -1.30 34.70
C GLN A 434 20.27 -0.26 34.14
N ARG A 435 18.98 -0.49 34.40
CA ARG A 435 17.93 0.50 34.18
C ARG A 435 18.02 1.58 35.26
N ARG A 436 18.08 2.84 34.86
CA ARG A 436 17.71 3.98 35.72
C ARG A 436 16.46 4.63 35.14
N ASN A 437 15.53 4.95 36.04
CA ASN A 437 14.30 5.66 35.75
C ASN A 437 14.63 7.09 35.30
N VAL A 438 13.89 7.59 34.30
CA VAL A 438 13.88 8.99 33.91
C VAL A 438 12.47 9.50 34.14
N GLU A 439 12.35 10.55 34.96
CA GLU A 439 11.12 11.29 35.20
C GLU A 439 10.76 12.12 33.97
N THR A 440 9.48 12.08 33.60
CA THR A 440 8.88 12.94 32.58
C THR A 440 8.78 14.37 33.10
N LEU A 441 9.57 15.29 32.55
CA LEU A 441 9.36 16.73 32.70
C LEU A 441 8.34 17.22 31.66
N ARG A 442 7.35 17.96 32.15
CA ARG A 442 6.35 18.69 31.36
C ARG A 442 7.00 19.94 30.79
N VAL A 443 6.77 20.22 29.50
CA VAL A 443 7.14 21.47 28.85
C VAL A 443 5.96 22.43 28.88
N GLY A 444 6.23 23.65 29.35
CA GLY A 444 5.31 24.79 29.41
C GLY A 444 5.12 25.48 28.06
N SER A 445 4.13 26.36 28.04
CA SER A 445 3.35 26.83 26.90
C SER A 445 3.96 27.97 26.05
N SER A 446 3.47 27.98 24.80
CA SER A 446 3.08 29.14 23.97
C SER A 446 4.07 30.29 23.79
N ARG A 447 4.62 30.38 22.58
CA ARG A 447 4.96 31.66 21.94
C ARG A 447 4.32 31.72 20.56
N GLU A 448 3.89 32.92 20.21
CA GLU A 448 3.09 33.29 19.04
C GLU A 448 3.79 32.98 17.72
N GLU A 449 2.97 32.60 16.74
CA GLU A 449 3.36 32.23 15.39
C GLU A 449 4.03 33.42 14.68
N PRO A 450 5.21 33.25 14.05
CA PRO A 450 5.76 34.26 13.14
C PRO A 450 4.78 34.50 11.99
N ALA A 451 4.63 35.73 11.51
CA ALA A 451 3.72 36.08 10.41
C ALA A 451 4.04 35.26 9.14
N GLN A 452 3.07 34.48 8.66
CA GLN A 452 3.29 33.41 7.67
C GLN A 452 2.78 33.81 6.28
N PRO A 453 3.41 33.30 5.20
CA PRO A 453 2.97 33.56 3.83
C PRO A 453 1.55 33.04 3.60
N ALA A 454 0.80 33.78 2.77
CA ALA A 454 -0.56 33.41 2.39
C ALA A 454 -0.55 32.11 1.57
N VAL A 455 -1.38 31.14 1.97
CA VAL A 455 -1.70 29.94 1.19
C VAL A 455 -3.12 30.04 0.65
N GLU A 456 -3.36 29.51 -0.55
CA GLU A 456 -4.67 29.42 -1.18
C GLU A 456 -5.37 28.11 -0.75
N PHE A 457 -6.71 28.11 -0.67
CA PHE A 457 -7.52 26.94 -0.31
C PHE A 457 -7.15 26.28 1.03
N TRP A 458 -6.97 27.10 2.08
CA TRP A 458 -6.72 26.59 3.43
C TRP A 458 -7.91 25.80 3.98
N ASN A 459 -7.67 24.53 4.32
CA ASN A 459 -8.71 23.61 4.80
C ASN A 459 -8.61 23.25 6.29
N GLY A 460 -7.83 23.99 7.07
CA GLY A 460 -7.59 23.70 8.49
C GLY A 460 -6.36 22.81 8.77
N PHE A 461 -5.82 22.12 7.76
CA PHE A 461 -4.57 21.36 7.86
C PHE A 461 -3.49 21.88 6.91
N GLY A 462 -3.87 22.31 5.71
CA GLY A 462 -2.93 22.77 4.69
C GLY A 462 -3.59 23.61 3.60
N GLY A 463 -2.77 24.11 2.67
CA GLY A 463 -3.19 24.88 1.50
C GLY A 463 -2.09 24.96 0.42
N PHE A 464 -2.46 25.44 -0.76
CA PHE A 464 -1.53 25.63 -1.88
C PHE A 464 -0.66 26.87 -1.67
N GLY A 465 0.66 26.71 -1.80
CA GLY A 465 1.65 27.78 -1.77
C GLY A 465 2.33 27.97 -3.12
N ARG A 466 3.08 29.08 -3.25
CA ARG A 466 3.93 29.37 -4.42
C ARG A 466 3.19 29.19 -5.76
N GLU A 467 2.05 29.87 -5.88
CA GLU A 467 1.17 29.85 -7.06
C GLU A 467 0.60 28.46 -7.41
N GLY A 468 0.50 27.55 -6.44
CA GLY A 468 -0.04 26.20 -6.63
C GLY A 468 1.00 25.11 -6.87
N LYS A 469 2.29 25.45 -6.96
CA LYS A 469 3.38 24.47 -7.17
C LYS A 469 3.66 23.63 -5.94
N GLU A 470 3.31 24.13 -4.75
CA GLU A 470 3.61 23.50 -3.49
C GLU A 470 2.32 23.34 -2.68
N TYR A 471 2.22 22.26 -1.91
CA TYR A 471 1.17 22.11 -0.90
C TYR A 471 1.80 22.11 0.48
N VAL A 472 1.36 23.04 1.32
CA VAL A 472 1.92 23.30 2.65
C VAL A 472 0.97 22.75 3.70
N VAL A 473 1.45 21.80 4.51
CA VAL A 473 0.74 21.20 5.64
C VAL A 473 1.34 21.73 6.93
N ARG A 474 0.51 22.13 7.90
CA ARG A 474 0.96 22.58 9.22
C ARG A 474 0.56 21.56 10.27
N LEU A 475 1.57 21.00 10.92
CA LEU A 475 1.41 19.96 11.92
C LEU A 475 1.72 20.51 13.30
N ARG A 476 0.92 20.10 14.28
CA ARG A 476 1.20 20.30 15.71
C ARG A 476 0.70 19.10 16.49
N GLU A 477 1.09 18.99 17.75
CA GLU A 477 0.68 17.87 18.59
C GLU A 477 -0.85 17.74 18.65
N GLY A 478 -1.37 16.55 18.34
CA GLY A 478 -2.81 16.28 18.32
C GLY A 478 -3.57 16.81 17.09
N HIS A 479 -2.90 17.53 16.18
CA HIS A 479 -3.50 18.08 14.95
C HIS A 479 -2.72 17.57 13.73
N LEU A 480 -3.14 16.42 13.23
CA LEU A 480 -2.62 15.78 12.03
C LEU A 480 -3.76 15.70 11.01
N PRO A 481 -3.46 15.69 9.69
CA PRO A 481 -4.43 15.30 8.69
C PRO A 481 -5.10 13.95 9.04
N PRO A 482 -6.37 13.75 8.68
CA PRO A 482 -7.14 12.60 9.16
C PRO A 482 -6.58 11.24 8.73
N LEU A 483 -5.94 11.20 7.55
CA LEU A 483 -5.16 10.09 7.02
C LEU A 483 -3.80 10.63 6.55
N PRO A 484 -2.79 9.77 6.32
CA PRO A 484 -1.49 10.21 5.82
C PRO A 484 -1.64 10.96 4.51
N TRP A 485 -1.05 12.15 4.44
CA TRP A 485 -0.97 12.95 3.23
C TRP A 485 0.44 12.85 2.67
N VAL A 486 0.57 12.24 1.49
CA VAL A 486 1.89 11.82 0.98
C VAL A 486 2.31 12.55 -0.28
N ASN A 487 3.62 12.48 -0.54
CA ASN A 487 4.26 12.77 -1.82
C ASN A 487 4.98 11.52 -2.32
N VAL A 488 4.84 11.23 -3.62
CA VAL A 488 5.60 10.19 -4.33
C VAL A 488 6.70 10.90 -5.11
N ILE A 489 7.96 10.71 -4.71
CA ILE A 489 9.13 11.34 -5.34
C ILE A 489 9.87 10.26 -6.13
N ALA A 490 9.90 10.36 -7.45
CA ALA A 490 10.56 9.38 -8.29
C ALA A 490 11.26 10.01 -9.51
N ASN A 491 12.34 9.37 -9.94
CA ASN A 491 12.82 9.39 -11.30
C ASN A 491 12.49 8.02 -11.96
N PRO A 492 12.80 7.77 -13.24
CA PRO A 492 12.42 6.54 -13.92
C PRO A 492 12.86 5.23 -13.25
N GLU A 493 13.96 5.24 -12.48
CA GLU A 493 14.58 4.04 -11.93
C GLU A 493 14.67 4.03 -10.40
N PHE A 494 14.26 5.08 -9.70
CA PHE A 494 14.46 5.21 -8.26
C PHE A 494 13.43 6.16 -7.64
N GLY A 495 12.99 5.89 -6.41
CA GLY A 495 12.08 6.79 -5.73
C GLY A 495 11.88 6.52 -4.25
N CYS A 496 11.14 7.40 -3.61
CA CYS A 496 10.69 7.26 -2.23
C CYS A 496 9.27 7.79 -2.03
N LEU A 497 8.62 7.28 -0.97
CA LEU A 497 7.34 7.73 -0.47
C LEU A 497 7.57 8.54 0.80
N VAL A 498 6.95 9.70 0.88
CA VAL A 498 7.09 10.62 2.02
C VAL A 498 5.71 11.05 2.48
N SER A 499 5.33 10.75 3.72
CA SER A 499 4.12 11.31 4.33
C SER A 499 4.40 12.65 4.99
N GLU A 500 3.35 13.34 5.43
CA GLU A 500 3.50 14.56 6.22
C GLU A 500 4.33 14.29 7.48
N ARG A 501 4.34 13.05 7.99
CA ARG A 501 5.09 12.65 9.18
C ARG A 501 6.56 12.36 8.94
N GLY A 502 6.97 12.08 7.70
CA GLY A 502 8.36 11.75 7.38
C GLY A 502 8.50 10.75 6.24
N ILE A 503 9.70 10.18 6.11
CA ILE A 503 10.03 9.28 5.01
C ILE A 503 9.47 7.88 5.33
N GLY A 504 8.57 7.42 4.47
CA GLY A 504 7.94 6.10 4.54
C GLY A 504 8.90 5.00 4.12
N PHE A 505 9.27 4.98 2.82
CA PHE A 505 10.22 4.00 2.29
C PHE A 505 10.85 4.46 0.96
N THR A 506 11.93 3.79 0.55
CA THR A 506 12.73 4.04 -0.66
C THR A 506 12.89 2.74 -1.46
N TRP A 507 12.87 2.82 -2.79
CA TRP A 507 13.06 1.69 -3.71
C TRP A 507 14.01 2.02 -4.87
N SER A 508 14.57 0.97 -5.48
CA SER A 508 15.31 1.07 -6.75
C SER A 508 14.70 0.11 -7.77
N GLN A 509 14.47 0.58 -8.98
CA GLN A 509 13.92 -0.09 -10.18
C GLN A 509 12.49 -0.63 -10.04
N ASN A 510 12.17 -1.31 -8.93
CA ASN A 510 10.86 -1.88 -8.64
C ASN A 510 10.47 -1.65 -7.18
N SER A 511 9.37 -0.93 -6.98
CA SER A 511 8.85 -0.52 -5.66
C SER A 511 8.24 -1.64 -4.81
N ARG A 512 7.96 -2.80 -5.41
CA ARG A 512 7.47 -3.98 -4.68
C ARG A 512 8.58 -4.97 -4.39
N GLU A 513 9.32 -5.32 -5.41
CA GLU A 513 10.22 -6.47 -5.36
C GLU A 513 11.67 -6.08 -4.98
N PHE A 514 12.04 -4.81 -5.09
CA PHE A 514 13.36 -4.31 -4.68
C PHE A 514 13.28 -3.01 -3.87
N ARG A 515 12.60 -3.11 -2.72
CA ARG A 515 12.54 -2.04 -1.71
C ARG A 515 13.88 -1.97 -0.98
N LEU A 516 14.45 -0.77 -0.86
CA LEU A 516 15.65 -0.58 -0.04
C LEU A 516 15.27 -0.56 1.45
N THR A 517 14.14 0.09 1.76
CA THR A 517 13.61 0.21 3.12
C THR A 517 12.16 -0.29 3.20
N ALA A 518 11.70 -0.64 4.40
CA ALA A 518 10.41 -1.31 4.58
C ALA A 518 9.22 -0.41 4.22
N TRP A 519 8.27 -0.94 3.45
CA TRP A 519 7.00 -0.27 3.15
C TRP A 519 5.94 -0.58 4.21
N SER A 520 5.01 0.35 4.41
CA SER A 520 3.83 0.20 5.26
C SER A 520 2.67 0.98 4.66
N ASN A 521 1.48 0.37 4.65
CA ASN A 521 0.22 1.02 4.28
C ASN A 521 -0.74 1.14 5.48
N ASP A 522 -0.21 1.17 6.71
CA ASP A 522 -1.00 1.40 7.93
C ASP A 522 -1.38 2.90 8.04
N PRO A 523 -2.63 3.30 7.77
CA PRO A 523 -3.01 4.71 7.76
C PRO A 523 -3.19 5.31 9.16
N VAL A 524 -3.28 4.47 10.20
CA VAL A 524 -3.53 4.91 11.57
C VAL A 524 -2.22 5.31 12.22
N VAL A 525 -1.26 4.38 12.21
CA VAL A 525 0.04 4.56 12.88
C VAL A 525 1.02 5.32 11.98
N ASP A 526 1.02 5.04 10.68
CA ASP A 526 1.97 5.57 9.69
C ASP A 526 3.44 5.46 10.19
N PRO A 527 3.94 4.22 10.39
CA PRO A 527 5.25 4.00 10.97
C PRO A 527 6.36 4.38 9.97
N PRO A 528 7.33 5.24 10.35
CA PRO A 528 8.45 5.57 9.48
C PRO A 528 9.45 4.40 9.41
N SER A 529 10.00 4.13 8.22
CA SER A 529 11.13 3.19 8.07
C SER A 529 12.47 3.90 7.99
N GLU A 530 12.47 5.23 7.81
CA GLU A 530 13.64 6.08 7.74
C GLU A 530 13.47 7.24 8.72
N CYS A 531 14.45 7.43 9.61
CA CYS A 531 14.38 8.41 10.69
C CYS A 531 15.66 9.24 10.76
N LEU A 532 15.50 10.51 11.14
CA LEU A 532 16.59 11.46 11.28
C LEU A 532 16.50 12.14 12.64
N TYR A 533 17.50 11.95 13.48
CA TYR A 533 17.53 12.51 14.84
C TYR A 533 18.66 13.52 15.00
N LEU A 534 18.40 14.57 15.77
CA LEU A 534 19.43 15.44 16.31
C LEU A 534 19.52 15.19 17.82
N ARG A 535 20.74 15.07 18.34
CA ARG A 535 21.02 14.90 19.76
C ARG A 535 21.99 15.98 20.24
N ASP A 536 21.67 16.64 21.34
CA ASP A 536 22.61 17.48 22.05
C ASP A 536 23.46 16.57 22.94
N GLU A 537 24.75 16.44 22.62
CA GLU A 537 25.69 15.57 23.32
C GLU A 537 25.99 16.07 24.74
N SER A 538 25.72 17.34 25.02
CA SER A 538 25.98 17.96 26.33
C SER A 538 24.84 17.69 27.31
N THR A 539 23.59 17.72 26.85
CA THR A 539 22.40 17.43 27.69
C THR A 539 21.94 15.98 27.61
N GLY A 540 22.25 15.31 26.50
CA GLY A 540 21.76 13.98 26.17
C GLY A 540 20.34 13.96 25.59
N GLU A 541 19.70 15.12 25.43
CA GLU A 541 18.38 15.25 24.82
C GLU A 541 18.47 15.02 23.31
N PHE A 542 17.44 14.39 22.74
CA PHE A 542 17.34 14.15 21.31
C PHE A 542 15.92 14.30 20.80
N TRP A 543 15.80 14.59 19.51
CA TRP A 543 14.52 14.73 18.82
C TRP A 543 14.65 14.41 17.34
N SER A 544 13.52 14.18 16.69
CA SER A 544 13.48 13.99 15.24
C SER A 544 13.52 15.33 14.52
N LEU A 545 14.26 15.38 13.39
CA LEU A 545 14.22 16.50 12.46
C LEU A 545 13.01 16.43 11.51
N LEU A 546 12.29 15.31 11.52
CA LEU A 546 11.01 15.11 10.84
C LEU A 546 9.89 14.96 11.90
N PRO A 547 8.60 15.16 11.57
CA PRO A 547 7.53 15.12 12.59
C PRO A 547 7.40 13.80 13.35
N ALA A 548 7.70 12.67 12.70
CA ALA A 548 7.89 11.37 13.34
C ALA A 548 9.38 11.00 13.39
N PRO A 549 9.82 10.15 14.34
CA PRO A 549 9.00 9.42 15.30
C PRO A 549 8.82 10.12 16.65
N CYS A 550 9.66 11.10 17.02
CA CYS A 550 9.64 11.69 18.35
C CYS A 550 10.05 13.17 18.39
N GLY A 551 9.60 13.85 19.44
CA GLY A 551 9.81 15.27 19.64
C GLY A 551 8.58 16.05 19.21
N SER A 552 7.82 16.57 20.18
CA SER A 552 6.71 17.46 19.90
C SER A 552 7.23 18.80 19.40
N GLY A 553 6.49 19.41 18.48
CA GLY A 553 6.84 20.66 17.85
C GLY A 553 5.80 21.05 16.81
N VAL A 554 5.87 22.29 16.35
CA VAL A 554 5.14 22.75 15.16
C VAL A 554 6.03 22.51 13.95
N PHE A 555 5.50 21.83 12.94
CA PHE A 555 6.19 21.60 11.69
C PHE A 555 5.40 22.22 10.54
N GLU A 556 6.11 22.90 9.66
CA GLU A 556 5.62 23.20 8.32
C GLU A 556 6.20 22.15 7.37
N VAL A 557 5.32 21.47 6.63
CA VAL A 557 5.69 20.43 5.67
C VAL A 557 5.25 20.87 4.29
N THR A 558 6.21 21.02 3.38
CA THR A 558 5.95 21.43 2.01
C THR A 558 6.16 20.25 1.08
N HIS A 559 5.09 19.77 0.45
CA HIS A 559 5.19 18.83 -0.67
C HIS A 559 5.27 19.64 -1.98
N GLY A 560 6.28 19.36 -2.80
CA GLY A 560 6.41 19.91 -4.15
C GLY A 560 6.79 18.84 -5.16
N GLN A 561 6.93 19.22 -6.43
CA GLN A 561 7.26 18.26 -7.48
C GLN A 561 8.72 17.79 -7.32
N GLY A 562 8.89 16.51 -6.95
CA GLY A 562 10.19 15.88 -6.75
C GLY A 562 10.85 16.14 -5.39
N PHE A 563 10.19 16.85 -4.46
CA PHE A 563 10.75 17.09 -3.13
C PHE A 563 9.70 17.20 -2.03
N THR A 564 10.12 16.96 -0.78
CA THR A 564 9.39 17.37 0.42
C THR A 564 10.34 18.10 1.36
N ARG A 565 9.87 19.18 1.99
CA ARG A 565 10.62 19.98 2.95
C ARG A 565 9.91 20.00 4.30
N TRP A 566 10.67 19.90 5.38
CA TRP A 566 10.20 20.11 6.75
C TRP A 566 10.96 21.27 7.37
N VAL A 567 10.23 22.16 8.04
CA VAL A 567 10.77 23.27 8.82
C VAL A 567 10.19 23.22 10.22
N ASN A 568 11.05 23.33 11.24
CA ASN A 568 10.64 23.47 12.63
C ASN A 568 11.70 24.19 13.45
N GLU A 569 11.31 24.67 14.62
CA GLU A 569 12.21 25.22 15.63
C GLU A 569 12.05 24.43 16.93
N ARG A 570 13.17 24.02 17.54
CA ARG A 570 13.17 23.34 18.83
C ARG A 570 14.49 23.52 19.58
N GLU A 571 14.41 23.73 20.90
CA GLU A 571 15.57 24.00 21.77
C GLU A 571 16.47 25.13 21.25
N GLU A 572 15.87 26.19 20.68
CA GLU A 572 16.57 27.31 20.01
C GLU A 572 17.40 26.86 18.79
N ILE A 573 17.05 25.74 18.16
CA ILE A 573 17.63 25.28 16.90
C ILE A 573 16.52 25.27 15.84
N ILE A 574 16.68 26.10 14.80
CA ILE A 574 15.86 26.00 13.60
C ILE A 574 16.44 24.89 12.73
N SER A 575 15.61 23.95 12.32
CA SER A 575 15.96 22.90 11.38
C SER A 575 15.14 22.99 10.10
N THR A 576 15.82 22.81 8.98
CA THR A 576 15.22 22.57 7.67
C THR A 576 15.77 21.27 7.12
N ALA A 577 14.89 20.33 6.77
CA ALA A 577 15.25 19.10 6.07
C ALA A 577 14.53 19.08 4.72
N THR A 578 15.23 18.85 3.62
CA THR A 578 14.64 18.71 2.28
C THR A 578 15.01 17.36 1.68
N CYS A 579 14.01 16.50 1.46
CA CYS A 579 14.17 15.21 0.79
C CYS A 579 13.86 15.36 -0.71
N PHE A 580 14.78 14.91 -1.57
CA PHE A 580 14.58 14.86 -3.02
C PHE A 580 15.35 13.68 -3.65
N VAL A 581 14.99 13.36 -4.90
CA VAL A 581 15.69 12.38 -5.73
C VAL A 581 16.21 13.11 -6.98
N PRO A 582 17.53 13.17 -7.21
CA PRO A 582 18.09 13.78 -8.41
C PRO A 582 17.60 13.07 -9.67
N PRO A 583 17.40 13.78 -10.80
CA PRO A 583 16.89 13.18 -12.03
C PRO A 583 17.79 12.11 -12.65
N ASP A 584 19.11 12.19 -12.41
CA ASP A 584 20.15 11.40 -13.07
C ASP A 584 20.83 10.38 -12.15
N ALA A 585 20.33 10.17 -10.93
CA ALA A 585 20.99 9.32 -9.93
C ALA A 585 20.00 8.47 -9.12
N ARG A 586 20.42 7.25 -8.78
CA ARG A 586 19.67 6.33 -7.90
C ARG A 586 19.97 6.60 -6.43
N VAL A 587 19.78 7.85 -6.01
CA VAL A 587 20.12 8.34 -4.68
C VAL A 587 19.00 9.21 -4.12
N ARG A 588 18.56 8.91 -2.90
CA ARG A 588 17.74 9.81 -2.10
C ARG A 588 18.65 10.71 -1.29
N VAL A 589 18.45 12.02 -1.40
CA VAL A 589 19.21 13.03 -0.63
C VAL A 589 18.26 13.67 0.38
N VAL A 590 18.60 13.65 1.67
CA VAL A 590 18.03 14.60 2.66
C VAL A 590 19.07 15.68 2.92
N TRP A 591 18.85 16.88 2.42
CA TRP A 591 19.66 18.04 2.76
C TRP A 591 19.16 18.65 4.07
N VAL A 592 20.04 18.80 5.04
CA VAL A 592 19.77 19.26 6.41
C VAL A 592 20.50 20.58 6.63
N GLN A 593 19.77 21.56 7.15
CA GLN A 593 20.27 22.86 7.56
C GLN A 593 19.85 23.12 8.99
N LEU A 594 20.79 23.51 9.85
CA LEU A 594 20.57 23.76 11.27
C LEU A 594 21.09 25.15 11.62
N VAL A 595 20.33 25.94 12.37
CA VAL A 595 20.74 27.27 12.85
C VAL A 595 20.60 27.31 14.37
N ASN A 596 21.70 27.57 15.09
CA ASN A 596 21.69 27.74 16.53
C ASN A 596 21.33 29.19 16.90
N GLN A 597 20.15 29.38 17.45
CA GLN A 597 19.68 30.67 17.95
C GLN A 597 20.04 30.92 19.41
N SER A 598 20.61 29.94 20.12
CA SER A 598 21.06 30.12 21.49
C SER A 598 22.37 30.92 21.57
N SER A 599 22.67 31.47 22.74
CA SER A 599 23.89 32.22 23.00
C SER A 599 25.12 31.36 23.30
N ARG A 600 24.99 30.02 23.28
CA ARG A 600 26.06 29.07 23.62
C ARG A 600 26.36 28.11 22.47
N PRO A 601 27.61 27.63 22.33
CA PRO A 601 27.92 26.54 21.40
C PRO A 601 27.15 25.28 21.78
N ARG A 602 26.66 24.55 20.79
CA ARG A 602 25.98 23.26 20.96
C ARG A 602 26.83 22.16 20.35
N ARG A 603 27.18 21.16 21.17
CA ARG A 603 27.84 19.93 20.69
C ARG A 603 26.74 18.95 20.30
N CYS A 604 26.61 18.67 19.01
CA CYS A 604 25.50 17.92 18.47
C CYS A 604 25.95 16.66 17.74
N SER A 605 25.04 15.69 17.62
CA SER A 605 25.19 14.59 16.69
C SER A 605 23.93 14.40 15.84
N LEU A 606 24.13 14.24 14.52
CA LEU A 606 23.08 13.91 13.56
C LEU A 606 23.07 12.40 13.35
N TRP A 607 21.92 11.75 13.54
CA TRP A 607 21.74 10.30 13.40
C TRP A 607 20.74 9.97 12.30
N ALA A 608 21.16 9.11 11.37
CA ALA A 608 20.28 8.51 10.36
C ALA A 608 20.03 7.04 10.69
N TYR A 609 18.78 6.61 10.57
CA TYR A 609 18.36 5.22 10.72
C TYR A 609 17.50 4.81 9.52
N HIS A 610 17.83 3.69 8.88
CA HIS A 610 17.05 3.11 7.78
C HIS A 610 16.82 1.61 8.04
N ARG A 611 15.56 1.18 8.11
CA ARG A 611 15.21 -0.26 8.22
C ARG A 611 15.36 -0.93 6.86
N LEU A 612 16.45 -1.67 6.66
CA LEU A 612 16.80 -2.27 5.36
C LEU A 612 15.94 -3.50 5.04
N VAL A 613 15.60 -3.66 3.76
CA VAL A 613 14.92 -4.86 3.23
C VAL A 613 15.69 -5.43 2.05
N LEU A 614 16.03 -4.61 1.05
CA LEU A 614 16.66 -5.02 -0.22
C LEU A 614 15.91 -6.24 -0.80
N GLY A 615 14.60 -6.09 -1.00
CA GLY A 615 13.69 -7.17 -1.39
C GLY A 615 12.23 -6.78 -1.19
N ALA A 616 11.33 -7.76 -1.11
CA ALA A 616 9.91 -7.53 -0.93
C ALA A 616 9.51 -7.32 0.53
N GLU A 617 9.81 -8.28 1.41
CA GLU A 617 9.35 -8.25 2.80
C GLU A 617 10.48 -8.35 3.84
N PRO A 618 10.44 -7.58 4.95
CA PRO A 618 11.48 -7.61 5.98
C PRO A 618 11.74 -8.99 6.58
N TRP A 619 10.68 -9.81 6.69
CA TRP A 619 10.72 -11.11 7.36
C TRP A 619 10.91 -12.30 6.42
N ALA A 620 10.98 -12.06 5.11
CA ALA A 620 11.23 -13.09 4.10
C ALA A 620 12.63 -12.89 3.49
N GLU A 621 12.79 -12.01 2.51
CA GLU A 621 14.08 -11.73 1.88
C GLU A 621 14.96 -10.83 2.75
N GLY A 622 14.36 -9.91 3.50
CA GLY A 622 15.09 -8.90 4.28
C GLY A 622 16.05 -9.47 5.31
N ARG A 623 15.75 -10.63 5.90
CA ARG A 623 16.64 -11.30 6.88
C ARG A 623 18.02 -11.70 6.33
N TYR A 624 18.19 -11.76 5.01
CA TYR A 624 19.43 -12.19 4.36
C TYR A 624 20.35 -11.02 3.98
N VAL A 625 19.94 -9.79 4.29
CA VAL A 625 20.77 -8.60 4.06
C VAL A 625 22.07 -8.71 4.85
N VAL A 626 23.18 -8.48 4.14
CA VAL A 626 24.52 -8.41 4.71
C VAL A 626 24.96 -6.96 4.69
N THR A 627 25.39 -6.44 5.84
CA THR A 627 25.90 -5.08 5.98
C THR A 627 27.40 -5.06 6.22
N ASP A 628 28.06 -4.01 5.75
CA ASP A 628 29.46 -3.70 6.06
C ASP A 628 29.63 -2.19 6.27
N PHE A 629 30.63 -1.77 7.03
CA PHE A 629 30.88 -0.34 7.30
C PHE A 629 32.35 0.01 7.05
N ASP A 630 32.58 0.81 6.01
CA ASP A 630 33.87 1.41 5.69
C ASP A 630 34.05 2.65 6.57
N ALA A 631 34.78 2.49 7.68
CA ALA A 631 35.00 3.58 8.63
C ALA A 631 35.86 4.72 8.07
N GLN A 632 36.75 4.43 7.11
CA GLN A 632 37.60 5.43 6.47
C GLN A 632 36.78 6.28 5.50
N ALA A 633 35.95 5.64 4.68
CA ALA A 633 35.07 6.33 3.76
C ALA A 633 33.81 6.88 4.45
N GLY A 634 33.43 6.38 5.64
CA GLY A 634 32.18 6.70 6.32
C GLY A 634 30.94 6.25 5.54
N ILE A 635 31.01 5.08 4.91
CA ILE A 635 29.94 4.50 4.07
C ILE A 635 29.51 3.18 4.66
N LEU A 636 28.20 2.99 4.81
CA LEU A 636 27.62 1.69 5.13
C LEU A 636 27.12 1.04 3.84
N TRP A 637 27.60 -0.16 3.56
CA TRP A 637 27.22 -0.98 2.43
C TRP A 637 26.21 -2.05 2.85
N ALA A 638 25.29 -2.38 1.96
CA ALA A 638 24.35 -3.48 2.14
C ALA A 638 24.12 -4.24 0.82
N ARG A 639 23.98 -5.55 0.91
CA ARG A 639 23.70 -6.45 -0.22
C ARG A 639 22.69 -7.52 0.20
N ASN A 640 21.93 -8.05 -0.76
CA ASN A 640 21.07 -9.20 -0.53
C ASN A 640 21.24 -10.27 -1.63
N PRO A 641 21.91 -11.39 -1.35
CA PRO A 641 22.13 -12.45 -2.34
C PRO A 641 20.86 -13.28 -2.62
N GLN A 642 19.79 -13.09 -1.83
CA GLN A 642 18.54 -13.86 -1.96
C GLN A 642 17.46 -13.14 -2.78
N VAL A 643 17.80 -12.07 -3.49
CA VAL A 643 16.88 -11.41 -4.42
C VAL A 643 17.37 -11.57 -5.85
N ALA A 644 16.68 -12.44 -6.58
CA ALA A 644 16.99 -12.78 -7.96
C ALA A 644 17.07 -11.55 -8.87
N LEU A 645 18.08 -11.49 -9.75
CA LEU A 645 18.41 -10.38 -10.67
C LEU A 645 18.98 -9.13 -9.98
N PHE A 646 18.99 -9.09 -8.66
CA PHE A 646 19.54 -8.00 -7.85
C PHE A 646 20.72 -8.47 -6.98
N GLU A 647 21.21 -9.70 -7.12
CA GLU A 647 22.23 -10.28 -6.24
C GLU A 647 23.55 -9.48 -6.25
N GLY A 648 23.91 -8.91 -7.40
CA GLY A 648 25.12 -8.10 -7.57
C GLY A 648 24.95 -6.62 -7.18
N ARG A 649 23.72 -6.16 -6.93
CA ARG A 649 23.45 -4.75 -6.62
C ARG A 649 23.91 -4.41 -5.20
N VAL A 650 24.37 -3.17 -5.02
CA VAL A 650 24.88 -2.68 -3.74
C VAL A 650 24.09 -1.46 -3.30
N VAL A 651 23.55 -1.51 -2.09
CA VAL A 651 22.94 -0.37 -1.43
C VAL A 651 23.98 0.31 -0.56
N PHE A 652 23.94 1.64 -0.51
CA PHE A 652 24.81 2.42 0.35
C PHE A 652 24.04 3.46 1.14
N ALA A 653 24.52 3.73 2.34
CA ALA A 653 24.14 4.89 3.13
C ALA A 653 25.39 5.68 3.50
N ALA A 654 25.30 7.01 3.48
CA ALA A 654 26.40 7.88 3.85
C ALA A 654 25.91 9.21 4.42
N LEU A 655 26.75 9.84 5.23
CA LEU A 655 26.58 11.24 5.62
C LEU A 655 27.57 12.11 4.82
N GLY A 656 27.12 13.29 4.41
CA GLY A 656 27.94 14.30 3.73
C GLY A 656 27.86 15.63 4.45
N PRO A 657 28.77 15.98 5.36
CA PRO A 657 28.70 17.25 6.05
C PRO A 657 29.42 18.36 5.25
N ALA A 658 29.02 19.61 5.44
CA ALA A 658 29.77 20.75 4.90
C ALA A 658 31.08 20.97 5.67
N THR A 659 31.15 20.54 6.92
CA THR A 659 32.34 20.60 7.79
C THR A 659 32.75 19.20 8.26
N PRO A 660 34.04 18.89 8.43
CA PRO A 660 34.47 17.57 8.88
C PRO A 660 33.83 17.16 10.21
N TRP A 661 33.40 15.89 10.30
CA TRP A 661 32.89 15.34 11.54
C TRP A 661 34.01 15.26 12.58
N ILE A 662 33.68 15.57 13.83
CA ILE A 662 34.54 15.26 15.00
C ILE A 662 34.66 13.74 15.13
N ARG A 663 33.55 13.05 14.91
CA ARG A 663 33.46 11.60 15.00
C ARG A 663 32.31 11.07 14.15
N THR A 664 32.50 9.88 13.59
CA THR A 664 31.45 9.14 12.87
C THR A 664 31.15 7.79 13.50
N VAL A 665 29.93 7.31 13.28
CA VAL A 665 29.44 5.99 13.73
C VAL A 665 28.76 5.31 12.57
N GLY A 666 28.92 3.99 12.50
CA GLY A 666 28.22 3.10 11.59
C GLY A 666 27.78 1.83 12.31
N ALA A 667 26.58 1.34 12.02
CA ALA A 667 26.06 0.07 12.51
C ALA A 667 25.03 -0.52 11.55
N GLY A 668 25.04 -1.86 11.45
CA GLY A 668 24.22 -2.67 10.57
C GLY A 668 23.04 -3.38 11.25
N ASP A 669 22.77 -3.10 12.53
CA ASP A 669 21.92 -3.94 13.40
C ASP A 669 20.85 -3.14 14.15
N ARG A 670 19.59 -3.38 13.82
CA ARG A 670 18.41 -2.74 14.44
C ARG A 670 18.25 -3.13 15.92
N VAL A 671 18.57 -4.36 16.30
CA VAL A 671 18.53 -4.82 17.70
C VAL A 671 19.55 -4.07 18.54
N TRP A 672 20.69 -3.70 17.95
CA TRP A 672 21.68 -2.86 18.63
C TRP A 672 21.12 -1.45 18.89
N PHE A 673 20.50 -0.82 17.88
CA PHE A 673 19.99 0.55 17.96
C PHE A 673 18.77 0.70 18.88
N LEU A 674 17.74 -0.12 18.68
CA LEU A 674 16.45 -0.02 19.41
C LEU A 674 16.42 -0.87 20.68
N GLY A 675 17.11 -2.01 20.68
CA GLY A 675 16.91 -3.07 21.68
C GLY A 675 15.68 -3.94 21.39
N LEU A 676 15.62 -5.14 21.99
CA LEU A 676 14.46 -6.02 21.86
C LEU A 676 13.24 -5.38 22.56
N GLY A 677 12.09 -5.36 21.89
CA GLY A 677 10.90 -4.62 22.33
C GLY A 677 11.09 -3.08 22.38
N GLY A 678 12.10 -2.57 21.67
CA GLY A 678 12.41 -1.14 21.59
C GLY A 678 11.39 -0.35 20.76
N SER A 679 11.63 0.96 20.61
CA SER A 679 10.79 1.85 19.81
C SER A 679 11.63 2.93 19.15
N LEU A 680 11.26 3.31 17.93
CA LEU A 680 11.84 4.46 17.23
C LEU A 680 11.63 5.79 17.97
N LYS A 681 10.62 5.86 18.86
CA LYS A 681 10.38 7.04 19.72
C LYS A 681 11.40 7.18 20.84
N SER A 682 12.08 6.09 21.19
CA SER A 682 13.04 6.07 22.29
C SER A 682 14.16 5.05 22.01
N PRO A 683 15.02 5.31 21.00
CA PRO A 683 16.09 4.38 20.65
C PRO A 683 17.06 4.19 21.81
N ARG A 684 17.42 2.94 22.11
CA ARG A 684 18.31 2.59 23.23
C ARG A 684 19.69 3.24 23.10
N VAL A 685 20.21 3.38 21.88
CA VAL A 685 21.53 3.98 21.64
C VAL A 685 21.54 5.48 21.93
N LEU A 686 20.49 6.21 21.55
CA LEU A 686 20.40 7.67 21.78
C LEU A 686 20.25 8.04 23.27
N GLN A 687 19.86 7.08 24.11
CA GLN A 687 19.77 7.25 25.57
C GLN A 687 21.12 7.08 26.29
N ARG A 688 22.15 6.60 25.60
CA ARG A 688 23.48 6.35 26.20
C ARG A 688 24.43 7.48 25.86
N SER A 689 25.37 7.73 26.75
CA SER A 689 26.49 8.63 26.46
C SER A 689 27.52 7.95 25.57
N GLY A 690 28.13 8.74 24.69
CA GLY A 690 29.21 8.30 23.80
C GLY A 690 28.72 7.78 22.45
N LEU A 691 29.40 8.23 21.40
CA LEU A 691 29.28 7.67 20.06
C LEU A 691 30.19 6.43 19.94
N GLY A 692 29.76 5.38 19.25
CA GLY A 692 30.59 4.20 19.00
C GLY A 692 29.98 3.30 17.93
N HIS A 693 30.81 2.61 17.15
CA HIS A 693 30.34 1.70 16.10
C HIS A 693 29.50 0.56 16.68
N GLY A 694 28.52 0.14 15.89
CA GLY A 694 27.71 -1.03 16.20
C GLY A 694 28.06 -2.22 15.30
N PRO A 695 27.40 -3.36 15.53
CA PRO A 695 27.64 -4.57 14.76
C PRO A 695 27.19 -4.44 13.30
N VAL A 696 27.92 -5.09 12.39
CA VAL A 696 27.59 -5.29 10.96
C VAL A 696 27.69 -6.79 10.59
N GLY A 697 27.31 -7.17 9.37
CA GLY A 697 27.44 -8.52 8.83
C GLY A 697 26.12 -9.30 8.71
N ALA A 698 26.22 -10.55 8.24
CA ALA A 698 25.08 -11.45 7.97
C ALA A 698 24.42 -11.99 9.26
N GLY A 699 23.18 -12.48 9.14
CA GLY A 699 22.45 -13.14 10.22
C GLY A 699 21.87 -12.20 11.28
N ARG A 700 21.87 -10.88 11.03
CA ARG A 700 21.38 -9.84 11.94
C ARG A 700 19.94 -9.42 11.62
N ASP A 701 19.42 -8.46 12.37
CA ASP A 701 18.24 -7.69 11.98
C ASP A 701 18.72 -6.39 11.29
N PRO A 702 18.64 -6.31 9.96
CA PRO A 702 19.42 -5.34 9.20
C PRO A 702 18.86 -3.92 9.28
N ALA A 703 19.76 -2.97 9.49
CA ALA A 703 19.49 -1.54 9.37
C ALA A 703 20.75 -0.81 8.89
N ALA A 704 20.59 0.34 8.24
CA ALA A 704 21.69 1.28 8.04
C ALA A 704 21.58 2.38 9.11
N ILE A 705 22.52 2.40 10.05
CA ILE A 705 22.60 3.43 11.09
C ILE A 705 23.91 4.17 10.96
N LEU A 706 23.82 5.50 10.82
CA LEU A 706 24.98 6.38 10.71
C LEU A 706 24.82 7.55 11.68
N ALA A 707 25.93 8.01 12.24
CA ALA A 707 25.95 9.26 13.00
C ALA A 707 27.20 10.09 12.73
N GLY A 708 27.05 11.40 12.82
CA GLY A 708 28.15 12.36 12.72
C GLY A 708 28.07 13.41 13.83
N GLU A 709 29.17 13.63 14.53
CA GLU A 709 29.30 14.59 15.63
C GLU A 709 29.95 15.90 15.17
N PHE A 710 29.41 17.04 15.59
CA PHE A 710 29.86 18.38 15.20
C PHE A 710 29.59 19.42 16.30
N ILE A 711 30.20 20.60 16.18
CA ILE A 711 29.93 21.77 17.02
C ILE A 711 29.16 22.79 16.17
N LEU A 712 28.12 23.37 16.77
CA LEU A 712 27.30 24.44 16.21
C LEU A 712 27.42 25.69 17.10
N GLU A 713 28.23 26.65 16.65
CA GLU A 713 28.47 27.90 17.36
C GLU A 713 27.21 28.79 17.45
N PRO A 714 27.14 29.74 18.41
CA PRO A 714 26.03 30.70 18.48
C PRO A 714 25.81 31.44 17.16
N GLY A 715 24.58 31.48 16.66
CA GLY A 715 24.21 32.10 15.39
C GLY A 715 24.70 31.37 14.14
N GLN A 716 25.49 30.29 14.28
CA GLN A 716 26.05 29.57 13.14
C GLN A 716 24.97 28.75 12.43
N ARG A 717 25.06 28.72 11.10
CA ARG A 717 24.36 27.78 10.24
C ARG A 717 25.29 26.61 9.91
N TRP A 718 24.82 25.39 10.16
CA TRP A 718 25.44 24.15 9.72
C TRP A 718 24.63 23.48 8.63
N GLU A 719 25.31 22.81 7.70
CA GLU A 719 24.68 22.06 6.62
C GLU A 719 25.31 20.68 6.43
N GLY A 720 24.48 19.73 6.01
CA GLY A 720 24.92 18.39 5.63
C GLY A 720 23.83 17.63 4.88
N ALA A 721 24.16 16.44 4.40
CA ALA A 721 23.22 15.55 3.72
C ALA A 721 23.26 14.12 4.26
N VAL A 722 22.09 13.47 4.22
CA VAL A 722 21.92 12.03 4.44
C VAL A 722 21.59 11.38 3.09
N LEU A 723 22.44 10.44 2.68
CA LEU A 723 22.37 9.76 1.40
C LEU A 723 21.93 8.31 1.62
N LEU A 724 20.97 7.84 0.83
CA LEU A 724 20.61 6.43 0.69
C LEU A 724 20.44 6.13 -0.80
N GLY A 725 21.16 5.15 -1.34
CA GLY A 725 21.12 4.87 -2.77
C GLY A 725 21.46 3.44 -3.12
N GLU A 726 21.32 3.13 -4.40
CA GLU A 726 21.69 1.86 -5.00
C GLU A 726 22.67 2.07 -6.16
N ALA A 727 23.58 1.12 -6.33
CA ALA A 727 24.56 1.12 -7.39
C ALA A 727 24.82 -0.30 -7.90
N GLU A 728 25.26 -0.40 -9.16
CA GLU A 728 25.64 -1.68 -9.77
C GLU A 728 26.90 -2.27 -9.13
N SER A 729 27.72 -1.43 -8.50
CA SER A 729 28.96 -1.81 -7.82
C SER A 729 29.30 -0.81 -6.70
N GLU A 730 30.18 -1.21 -5.79
CA GLU A 730 30.74 -0.30 -4.78
C GLU A 730 31.50 0.88 -5.41
N LEU A 731 32.16 0.69 -6.55
CA LEU A 731 32.87 1.76 -7.24
C LEU A 731 31.91 2.87 -7.67
N GLN A 732 30.82 2.50 -8.33
CA GLN A 732 29.78 3.45 -8.72
C GLN A 732 29.10 4.07 -7.48
N GLY A 733 28.85 3.27 -6.44
CA GLY A 733 28.33 3.79 -5.17
C GLY A 733 29.23 4.85 -4.53
N ARG A 734 30.56 4.66 -4.57
CA ARG A 734 31.54 5.66 -4.08
C ARG A 734 31.47 6.94 -4.91
N GLN A 735 31.37 6.84 -6.24
CA GLN A 735 31.21 8.02 -7.11
C GLN A 735 29.94 8.81 -6.78
N TRP A 736 28.82 8.11 -6.52
CA TRP A 736 27.58 8.76 -6.08
C TRP A 736 27.74 9.45 -4.73
N VAL A 737 28.35 8.78 -3.75
CA VAL A 737 28.61 9.37 -2.42
C VAL A 737 29.52 10.58 -2.55
N GLU A 738 30.63 10.49 -3.29
CA GLU A 738 31.57 11.60 -3.50
C GLU A 738 30.89 12.81 -4.13
N ARG A 739 30.04 12.60 -5.16
CA ARG A 739 29.27 13.67 -5.80
C ARG A 739 28.33 14.35 -4.82
N TYR A 740 27.51 13.57 -4.10
CA TYR A 740 26.45 14.13 -3.24
C TYR A 740 26.90 14.46 -1.80
N ARG A 741 28.19 14.27 -1.47
CA ARG A 741 28.80 14.86 -0.27
C ARG A 741 29.20 16.33 -0.46
N GLN A 742 29.34 16.78 -1.71
CA GLN A 742 29.68 18.16 -1.99
C GLN A 742 28.50 19.09 -1.69
N PRO A 743 28.67 20.18 -0.90
CA PRO A 743 27.59 21.12 -0.60
C PRO A 743 26.89 21.69 -1.84
N ALA A 744 27.65 21.95 -2.91
CA ALA A 744 27.12 22.43 -4.18
C ALA A 744 26.11 21.46 -4.83
N SER A 745 26.21 20.16 -4.56
CA SER A 745 25.32 19.14 -5.11
C SER A 745 23.96 19.10 -4.43
N TRP A 746 23.79 19.68 -3.25
CA TRP A 746 22.49 19.66 -2.55
C TRP A 746 21.54 20.70 -3.12
N SER A 747 22.00 21.96 -3.17
CA SER A 747 21.24 23.05 -3.79
C SER A 747 21.13 22.85 -5.31
N GLY A 748 22.24 22.50 -5.97
CA GLY A 748 22.26 22.20 -7.40
C GLY A 748 21.40 20.99 -7.77
N GLY A 749 21.41 19.93 -6.96
CA GLY A 749 20.55 18.76 -7.17
C GLY A 749 19.06 19.07 -6.99
N LEU A 750 18.70 19.87 -5.98
CA LEU A 750 17.32 20.32 -5.79
C LEU A 750 16.86 21.23 -6.93
N GLN A 751 17.72 22.15 -7.39
CA GLN A 751 17.45 22.99 -8.55
C GLN A 751 17.26 22.16 -9.83
N ALA A 752 18.17 21.22 -10.11
CA ALA A 752 18.06 20.32 -11.25
C ALA A 752 16.77 19.48 -11.19
N THR A 753 16.35 19.08 -10.00
CA THR A 753 15.05 18.40 -9.78
C THR A 753 13.87 19.32 -10.13
N ALA A 754 13.90 20.58 -9.67
CA ALA A 754 12.87 21.55 -10.00
C ALA A 754 12.81 21.86 -11.51
N GLU A 755 13.95 22.01 -12.17
CA GLU A 755 14.06 22.23 -13.62
C GLU A 755 13.59 21.00 -14.42
N PHE A 756 13.92 19.79 -13.95
CA PHE A 756 13.45 18.55 -14.53
C PHE A 756 11.93 18.45 -14.51
N TRP A 757 11.30 18.71 -13.37
CA TRP A 757 9.84 18.72 -13.27
C TRP A 757 9.20 19.89 -14.02
N SER A 758 9.80 21.09 -13.99
CA SER A 758 9.26 22.23 -14.74
C SER A 758 9.25 21.96 -16.25
N ARG A 759 10.33 21.41 -16.81
CA ARG A 759 10.36 21.01 -18.24
C ARG A 759 9.28 20.00 -18.58
N ARG A 760 8.90 19.14 -17.62
CA ARG A 760 7.85 18.15 -17.82
C ARG A 760 6.43 18.71 -17.78
N LEU A 761 6.18 19.61 -16.82
CA LEU A 761 4.83 20.01 -16.44
C LEU A 761 4.41 21.35 -17.08
N SER A 762 5.36 22.23 -17.38
CA SER A 762 5.12 23.55 -17.97
C SER A 762 4.86 23.61 -19.48
N PRO A 763 5.01 22.55 -20.32
CA PRO A 763 4.70 22.67 -21.75
C PRO A 763 3.28 23.11 -22.06
N LEU A 764 2.28 22.71 -21.26
CA LEU A 764 0.91 23.21 -21.39
C LEU A 764 0.46 23.78 -20.05
N GLN A 765 0.13 25.07 -20.03
CA GLN A 765 -0.44 25.74 -18.86
C GLN A 765 -1.78 26.38 -19.22
N VAL A 766 -2.72 26.31 -18.29
CA VAL A 766 -4.07 26.86 -18.42
C VAL A 766 -4.31 27.96 -17.38
N GLU A 767 -5.12 28.94 -17.75
CA GLU A 767 -5.72 29.93 -16.85
C GLU A 767 -7.23 29.89 -17.07
N THR A 768 -7.98 29.53 -16.03
CA THR A 768 -9.43 29.36 -16.08
C THR A 768 -10.09 30.14 -14.93
N PRO A 769 -11.43 30.31 -14.95
CA PRO A 769 -12.14 30.90 -13.82
C PRO A 769 -12.04 30.10 -12.52
N TRP A 770 -11.55 28.85 -12.56
CA TRP A 770 -11.40 27.98 -11.40
C TRP A 770 -9.93 27.83 -11.05
N ARG A 771 -9.50 28.62 -10.07
CA ARG A 771 -8.10 28.68 -9.68
C ARG A 771 -7.54 27.34 -9.17
N ASP A 772 -8.35 26.53 -8.48
CA ASP A 772 -7.96 25.19 -8.04
C ASP A 772 -7.71 24.23 -9.21
N LEU A 773 -8.53 24.33 -10.26
CA LEU A 773 -8.35 23.56 -11.49
C LEU A 773 -7.02 23.88 -12.16
N ASP A 774 -6.67 25.17 -12.28
CA ASP A 774 -5.43 25.62 -12.90
C ASP A 774 -4.22 25.01 -12.18
N MET A 775 -4.22 25.03 -10.84
CA MET A 775 -3.14 24.43 -10.04
C MET A 775 -3.00 22.94 -10.29
N LEU A 776 -4.12 22.21 -10.36
CA LEU A 776 -4.11 20.77 -10.61
C LEU A 776 -3.56 20.45 -12.01
N VAL A 777 -4.08 21.11 -13.05
CA VAL A 777 -3.68 20.86 -14.44
C VAL A 777 -2.23 21.25 -14.69
N ASN A 778 -1.81 22.42 -14.20
CA ASN A 778 -0.48 22.97 -14.48
C ASN A 778 0.64 22.26 -13.72
N HIS A 779 0.31 21.59 -12.61
CA HIS A 779 1.33 21.04 -11.71
C HIS A 779 1.05 19.61 -11.26
N TRP A 780 -0.11 19.32 -10.68
CA TRP A 780 -0.31 18.08 -9.90
C TRP A 780 -0.78 16.87 -10.70
N LEU A 781 -1.64 17.01 -11.72
CA LEU A 781 -2.19 15.87 -12.46
C LEU A 781 -1.12 15.13 -13.27
N LEU A 782 -0.30 15.86 -14.02
CA LEU A 782 0.83 15.26 -14.75
C LEU A 782 1.95 14.78 -13.81
N TYR A 783 2.16 15.46 -12.67
CA TYR A 783 3.11 14.99 -11.66
C TYR A 783 2.67 13.67 -11.03
N GLN A 784 1.40 13.56 -10.62
CA GLN A 784 0.80 12.32 -10.12
C GLN A 784 0.91 11.20 -11.15
N THR A 785 0.51 11.47 -12.40
CA THR A 785 0.58 10.48 -13.49
C THR A 785 2.02 10.01 -13.74
N THR A 786 2.99 10.93 -13.79
CA THR A 786 4.37 10.56 -14.12
C THR A 786 5.09 9.91 -12.92
N SER A 787 5.15 10.60 -11.79
CA SER A 787 5.94 10.18 -10.62
C SER A 787 5.40 8.90 -10.01
N CYS A 788 4.07 8.83 -9.81
CA CYS A 788 3.44 7.69 -9.15
C CYS A 788 3.11 6.55 -10.12
N ARG A 789 2.47 6.83 -11.27
CA ARG A 789 1.98 5.77 -12.14
C ARG A 789 3.05 5.25 -13.09
N LEU A 790 3.69 6.10 -13.87
CA LEU A 790 4.63 5.63 -14.90
C LEU A 790 5.96 5.16 -14.32
N TRP A 791 6.53 5.88 -13.36
CA TRP A 791 7.87 5.57 -12.82
C TRP A 791 7.83 4.79 -11.51
N GLY A 792 7.26 5.37 -10.45
CA GLY A 792 7.27 4.76 -9.13
C GLY A 792 6.46 3.47 -9.05
N ARG A 793 5.36 3.39 -9.82
CA ARG A 793 4.34 2.33 -9.75
C ARG A 793 3.97 2.01 -8.29
N SER A 794 3.84 3.05 -7.47
CA SER A 794 3.68 2.96 -6.03
C SER A 794 3.04 4.21 -5.43
N ALA A 795 2.31 4.02 -4.34
CA ALA A 795 1.75 5.03 -3.46
C ALA A 795 1.63 4.49 -2.02
N PHE A 796 0.96 5.23 -1.14
CA PHE A 796 0.73 4.82 0.25
C PHE A 796 -0.06 3.51 0.36
N TYR A 797 -1.24 3.45 -0.27
CA TYR A 797 -2.14 2.30 -0.15
C TYR A 797 -1.67 1.10 -0.97
N GLN A 798 -1.01 1.33 -2.10
CA GLN A 798 -0.58 0.28 -3.04
C GLN A 798 0.86 0.49 -3.49
N SER A 799 1.70 -0.52 -3.29
CA SER A 799 3.08 -0.57 -3.79
C SER A 799 3.23 -1.77 -4.71
N GLY A 800 2.94 -1.56 -6.00
CA GLY A 800 2.79 -2.61 -7.00
C GLY A 800 4.06 -2.89 -7.79
N GLY A 801 4.78 -1.86 -8.24
CA GLY A 801 5.99 -2.01 -9.06
C GLY A 801 5.77 -2.56 -10.48
N ALA A 802 4.60 -3.14 -10.79
CA ALA A 802 4.26 -3.73 -12.07
C ALA A 802 3.73 -2.71 -13.10
N TYR A 803 4.04 -2.95 -14.37
CA TYR A 803 3.31 -2.35 -15.49
C TYR A 803 1.98 -3.06 -15.63
N GLY A 804 0.87 -2.34 -15.49
CA GLY A 804 -0.45 -2.83 -15.91
C GLY A 804 -0.69 -2.47 -17.37
N PHE A 805 -1.15 -3.44 -18.16
CA PHE A 805 -1.19 -3.31 -19.62
C PHE A 805 -2.14 -2.20 -20.07
N ARG A 806 -3.42 -2.29 -19.67
CA ARG A 806 -4.38 -1.19 -19.90
C ARG A 806 -3.99 0.09 -19.18
N ASP A 807 -3.45 -0.04 -17.97
CA ASP A 807 -3.18 1.05 -17.04
C ASP A 807 -2.15 2.04 -17.59
N GLN A 808 -0.97 1.53 -17.97
CA GLN A 808 0.15 2.37 -18.39
C GLN A 808 -0.06 2.95 -19.78
N LEU A 809 -0.74 2.22 -20.67
CA LEU A 809 -1.15 2.75 -21.97
C LEU A 809 -2.07 3.96 -21.82
N GLN A 810 -3.06 3.89 -20.92
CA GLN A 810 -3.96 5.01 -20.63
C GLN A 810 -3.24 6.17 -19.94
N ASP A 811 -2.41 5.88 -18.93
CA ASP A 811 -1.64 6.88 -18.20
C ASP A 811 -0.72 7.68 -19.14
N ALA A 812 -0.09 7.00 -20.11
CA ALA A 812 0.81 7.61 -21.07
C ALA A 812 0.10 8.59 -22.04
N CYS A 813 -1.22 8.49 -22.24
CA CYS A 813 -1.95 9.42 -23.10
C CYS A 813 -1.93 10.87 -22.56
N ALA A 814 -1.83 11.05 -21.24
CA ALA A 814 -1.74 12.40 -20.67
C ALA A 814 -0.45 13.14 -21.08
N LEU A 815 0.59 12.39 -21.47
CA LEU A 815 1.87 12.96 -21.91
C LEU A 815 1.88 13.45 -23.35
N LEU A 816 0.83 13.24 -24.16
CA LEU A 816 0.81 13.67 -25.56
C LEU A 816 1.12 15.16 -25.74
N TRP A 817 0.59 16.00 -24.85
CA TRP A 817 0.77 17.46 -24.90
C TRP A 817 2.16 17.95 -24.46
N SER A 818 2.93 17.10 -23.77
CA SER A 818 4.22 17.50 -23.17
C SER A 818 5.40 16.65 -23.68
N HIS A 819 5.27 15.32 -23.63
CA HIS A 819 6.31 14.32 -23.91
C HIS A 819 5.75 13.17 -24.77
N PRO A 820 5.26 13.44 -25.99
CA PRO A 820 4.64 12.41 -26.83
C PRO A 820 5.59 11.25 -27.17
N SER A 821 6.91 11.49 -27.16
CA SER A 821 7.92 10.43 -27.33
C SER A 821 7.86 9.35 -26.25
N GLU A 822 7.41 9.67 -25.04
CA GLU A 822 7.24 8.69 -23.97
C GLU A 822 5.97 7.87 -24.14
N THR A 823 4.90 8.46 -24.66
CA THR A 823 3.71 7.71 -25.10
C THR A 823 4.10 6.71 -26.20
N ARG A 824 4.91 7.14 -27.16
CA ARG A 824 5.48 6.26 -28.20
C ARG A 824 6.25 5.09 -27.60
N ALA A 825 7.13 5.36 -26.64
CA ALA A 825 7.91 4.33 -25.97
C ALA A 825 7.03 3.33 -25.20
N GLN A 826 5.96 3.80 -24.56
CA GLN A 826 5.01 2.94 -23.84
C GLN A 826 4.24 2.02 -24.80
N ILE A 827 3.79 2.53 -25.96
CA ILE A 827 3.12 1.71 -26.98
C ILE A 827 4.03 0.55 -27.41
N LEU A 828 5.29 0.84 -27.74
CA LEU A 828 6.25 -0.17 -28.19
C LEU A 828 6.62 -1.16 -27.07
N LEU A 829 6.75 -0.68 -25.82
CA LEU A 829 6.98 -1.55 -24.66
C LEU A 829 5.83 -2.57 -24.50
N HIS A 830 4.59 -2.14 -24.63
CA HIS A 830 3.41 -3.00 -24.46
C HIS A 830 3.25 -3.96 -25.64
N ALA A 831 3.48 -3.51 -26.86
CA ALA A 831 3.52 -4.40 -28.03
C ALA A 831 4.53 -5.53 -27.84
N ALA A 832 5.72 -5.21 -27.29
CA ALA A 832 6.76 -6.19 -26.99
C ALA A 832 6.38 -7.24 -25.93
N HIS A 833 5.30 -7.02 -25.17
CA HIS A 833 4.76 -7.94 -24.14
C HIS A 833 3.43 -8.59 -24.56
N GLN A 834 3.05 -8.49 -25.83
CA GLN A 834 1.96 -9.26 -26.42
C GLN A 834 2.41 -10.70 -26.70
N PHE A 835 1.49 -11.66 -26.61
CA PHE A 835 1.69 -13.03 -27.07
C PHE A 835 1.40 -13.15 -28.59
N PRO A 836 2.04 -14.09 -29.33
CA PRO A 836 1.79 -14.26 -30.76
C PRO A 836 0.31 -14.50 -31.12
N GLU A 837 -0.47 -15.08 -30.20
CA GLU A 837 -1.90 -15.36 -30.31
C GLU A 837 -2.78 -14.09 -30.25
N GLY A 838 -2.19 -12.93 -29.94
CA GLY A 838 -2.86 -11.63 -29.88
C GLY A 838 -3.29 -11.20 -28.49
N ASP A 839 -3.30 -12.12 -27.51
CA ASP A 839 -3.53 -11.79 -26.10
C ASP A 839 -2.28 -11.24 -25.40
N VAL A 840 -2.43 -10.75 -24.17
CA VAL A 840 -1.40 -9.97 -23.46
C VAL A 840 -1.27 -10.42 -22.01
N LEU A 841 -0.18 -10.00 -21.38
CA LEU A 841 -0.11 -10.00 -19.92
C LEU A 841 -0.99 -8.87 -19.39
N HIS A 842 -1.82 -9.16 -18.38
CA HIS A 842 -2.61 -8.16 -17.67
C HIS A 842 -1.69 -7.17 -16.92
N TRP A 843 -0.64 -7.70 -16.29
CA TRP A 843 0.46 -6.91 -15.72
C TRP A 843 1.76 -7.71 -15.57
N TRP A 844 2.90 -7.04 -15.48
CA TRP A 844 4.23 -7.67 -15.28
C TRP A 844 5.21 -6.78 -14.47
N HIS A 845 6.17 -7.39 -13.78
CA HIS A 845 7.12 -6.66 -12.92
C HIS A 845 8.50 -6.48 -13.55
N PRO A 846 9.00 -5.29 -13.86
CA PRO A 846 10.39 -5.13 -14.30
C PRO A 846 11.40 -5.42 -13.18
N PRO A 847 12.63 -5.88 -13.47
CA PRO A 847 13.10 -6.39 -14.76
C PRO A 847 12.65 -7.84 -15.02
N TRP A 848 11.83 -8.44 -14.14
CA TRP A 848 11.29 -9.77 -14.35
C TRP A 848 10.35 -9.79 -15.57
N GLU A 849 10.66 -10.64 -16.53
CA GLU A 849 9.68 -11.03 -17.53
C GLU A 849 8.72 -12.04 -16.90
N LYS A 850 8.05 -11.64 -15.82
CA LYS A 850 7.06 -12.43 -15.10
C LYS A 850 5.83 -11.57 -14.88
N GLY A 851 4.68 -12.11 -15.25
CA GLY A 851 3.44 -11.37 -15.25
C GLY A 851 2.23 -12.28 -15.18
N THR A 852 1.07 -11.70 -14.98
CA THR A 852 -0.20 -12.42 -14.91
C THR A 852 -0.84 -12.42 -16.29
N ARG A 853 -1.09 -13.62 -16.83
CA ARG A 853 -1.92 -13.81 -18.04
C ARG A 853 -3.34 -14.08 -17.57
N THR A 854 -4.32 -13.35 -18.10
CA THR A 854 -5.75 -13.46 -17.74
C THR A 854 -6.61 -13.69 -19.00
N ARG A 855 -7.93 -13.77 -18.86
CA ARG A 855 -8.89 -13.65 -19.97
C ARG A 855 -9.61 -12.30 -19.97
N PHE A 856 -8.94 -11.24 -19.54
CA PHE A 856 -9.51 -9.91 -19.56
C PHE A 856 -9.55 -9.44 -21.00
N SER A 857 -10.76 -9.12 -21.45
CA SER A 857 -11.04 -8.90 -22.86
C SER A 857 -10.69 -7.48 -23.32
N ASP A 858 -10.66 -6.52 -22.40
CA ASP A 858 -10.40 -5.12 -22.72
C ASP A 858 -8.91 -4.79 -22.85
N ASP A 859 -8.04 -5.47 -22.09
CA ASP A 859 -6.58 -5.32 -22.15
C ASP A 859 -6.05 -5.33 -23.60
N LEU A 860 -6.63 -6.21 -24.43
CA LEU A 860 -6.31 -6.36 -25.85
C LEU A 860 -6.45 -5.05 -26.63
N LEU A 861 -7.52 -4.30 -26.36
CA LEU A 861 -7.96 -3.19 -27.20
C LEU A 861 -7.30 -1.86 -26.86
N TRP A 862 -6.64 -1.76 -25.71
CA TRP A 862 -5.94 -0.53 -25.33
C TRP A 862 -4.71 -0.26 -26.20
N LEU A 863 -3.98 -1.28 -26.66
CA LEU A 863 -2.84 -1.12 -27.56
C LEU A 863 -3.24 -0.47 -28.91
N PRO A 864 -4.22 -1.00 -29.67
CA PRO A 864 -4.68 -0.37 -30.91
C PRO A 864 -5.36 0.99 -30.66
N ALA A 865 -6.11 1.16 -29.55
CA ALA A 865 -6.75 2.43 -29.23
C ALA A 865 -5.72 3.56 -29.03
N VAL A 866 -4.73 3.33 -28.15
CA VAL A 866 -3.70 4.34 -27.83
C VAL A 866 -2.79 4.58 -29.03
N THR A 867 -2.49 3.56 -29.83
CA THR A 867 -1.75 3.74 -31.09
C THR A 867 -2.50 4.65 -32.05
N ALA A 868 -3.81 4.45 -32.23
CA ALA A 868 -4.61 5.30 -33.10
C ALA A 868 -4.68 6.76 -32.59
N TRP A 869 -4.84 6.96 -31.27
CA TRP A 869 -4.82 8.29 -30.66
C TRP A 869 -3.46 8.98 -30.82
N TYR A 870 -2.37 8.25 -30.61
CA TYR A 870 -1.02 8.76 -30.79
C TYR A 870 -0.80 9.23 -32.23
N VAL A 871 -1.09 8.39 -33.22
CA VAL A 871 -0.92 8.74 -34.64
C VAL A 871 -1.80 9.92 -35.04
N ALA A 872 -3.06 9.94 -34.58
CA ALA A 872 -3.96 11.06 -34.85
C ALA A 872 -3.44 12.38 -34.26
N PHE A 873 -2.82 12.32 -33.08
CA PHE A 873 -2.26 13.49 -32.41
C PHE A 873 -0.95 13.98 -33.03
N THR A 874 0.03 13.07 -33.23
CA THR A 874 1.40 13.42 -33.63
C THR A 874 1.61 13.44 -35.14
N GLY A 875 0.79 12.73 -35.91
CA GLY A 875 1.05 12.45 -37.32
C GLY A 875 2.18 11.43 -37.56
N ASP A 876 2.80 10.86 -36.52
CA ASP A 876 3.85 9.82 -36.65
C ASP A 876 3.24 8.49 -37.09
N ARG A 877 2.97 8.36 -38.39
CA ARG A 877 2.52 7.09 -39.00
C ARG A 877 3.63 6.04 -39.02
N GLY A 878 4.90 6.45 -38.91
CA GLY A 878 6.06 5.55 -38.94
C GLY A 878 6.10 4.59 -37.76
N ILE A 879 5.49 4.95 -36.62
CA ILE A 879 5.34 4.04 -35.48
C ILE A 879 4.67 2.71 -35.87
N LEU A 880 3.75 2.71 -36.82
CA LEU A 880 3.03 1.51 -37.25
C LEU A 880 3.93 0.48 -37.95
N ASP A 881 5.11 0.90 -38.43
CA ASP A 881 6.11 0.06 -39.10
C ASP A 881 7.25 -0.38 -38.18
N GLU A 882 7.28 0.09 -36.93
CA GLU A 882 8.26 -0.35 -35.93
C GLU A 882 8.12 -1.85 -35.68
N LEU A 883 9.26 -2.55 -35.69
CA LEU A 883 9.32 -3.98 -35.45
C LEU A 883 9.48 -4.27 -33.96
N GLY A 884 8.52 -5.00 -33.39
CA GLY A 884 8.54 -5.46 -32.00
C GLY A 884 8.49 -6.98 -31.89
N PRO A 885 9.11 -7.58 -30.86
CA PRO A 885 9.00 -9.00 -30.59
C PRO A 885 7.68 -9.33 -29.89
N PHE A 886 7.37 -10.62 -29.73
CA PHE A 886 6.38 -11.11 -28.77
C PHE A 886 7.02 -11.71 -27.52
N VAL A 887 6.21 -12.02 -26.51
CA VAL A 887 6.54 -12.94 -25.41
C VAL A 887 5.85 -14.30 -25.58
N ARG A 888 6.43 -15.37 -25.04
CA ARG A 888 5.82 -16.71 -24.99
C ARG A 888 5.73 -17.22 -23.56
N ALA A 889 4.59 -17.82 -23.25
CA ALA A 889 4.33 -18.64 -22.07
C ALA A 889 3.19 -19.60 -22.40
N ARG A 890 2.92 -20.58 -21.54
CA ARG A 890 1.78 -21.48 -21.73
C ARG A 890 0.47 -20.69 -21.78
N SER A 891 -0.49 -21.14 -22.60
CA SER A 891 -1.85 -20.63 -22.56
C SER A 891 -2.55 -21.04 -21.26
N LEU A 892 -3.59 -20.30 -20.90
CA LEU A 892 -4.46 -20.66 -19.78
C LEU A 892 -5.28 -21.90 -20.13
N ARG A 893 -5.30 -22.88 -19.22
CA ARG A 893 -6.08 -24.12 -19.38
C ARG A 893 -7.58 -23.80 -19.30
N PRO A 894 -8.47 -24.64 -19.87
CA PRO A 894 -9.91 -24.52 -19.64
C PRO A 894 -10.21 -24.44 -18.13
N GLY A 895 -11.01 -23.45 -17.72
CA GLY A 895 -11.35 -23.18 -16.31
C GLY A 895 -10.29 -22.46 -15.47
N GLU A 896 -9.09 -22.19 -16.00
CA GLU A 896 -8.02 -21.47 -15.28
C GLU A 896 -8.10 -19.97 -15.54
N ASP A 897 -8.71 -19.19 -14.65
CA ASP A 897 -9.03 -17.77 -14.88
C ASP A 897 -7.80 -16.87 -15.11
N GLU A 898 -6.72 -17.11 -14.37
CA GLU A 898 -5.47 -16.38 -14.44
C GLU A 898 -4.26 -17.26 -14.07
N ALA A 899 -3.07 -16.85 -14.50
CA ALA A 899 -1.82 -17.48 -14.08
C ALA A 899 -0.66 -16.47 -14.02
N TYR A 900 0.05 -16.43 -12.90
CA TYR A 900 1.30 -15.67 -12.76
C TYR A 900 2.48 -16.49 -13.30
N LEU A 901 2.97 -16.12 -14.48
CA LEU A 901 3.87 -16.93 -15.30
C LEU A 901 5.17 -16.19 -15.63
N PRO A 902 6.32 -16.88 -15.65
CA PRO A 902 7.49 -16.37 -16.37
C PRO A 902 7.19 -16.40 -17.86
N VAL A 903 7.66 -15.39 -18.57
CA VAL A 903 7.56 -15.27 -20.02
C VAL A 903 8.96 -15.16 -20.62
N GLN A 904 9.06 -15.50 -21.90
CA GLN A 904 10.31 -15.42 -22.66
C GLN A 904 10.09 -14.58 -23.90
N ARG A 905 10.97 -13.61 -24.17
CA ARG A 905 10.98 -12.92 -25.46
C ARG A 905 11.21 -13.90 -26.61
N THR A 906 10.50 -13.66 -27.69
CA THR A 906 10.64 -14.37 -28.96
C THR A 906 11.64 -13.68 -29.88
N ALA A 907 12.20 -14.44 -30.83
CA ALA A 907 12.98 -13.87 -31.93
C ALA A 907 12.09 -13.37 -33.08
N ASP A 908 10.83 -13.82 -33.15
CA ASP A 908 9.86 -13.41 -34.15
C ASP A 908 9.44 -11.96 -33.88
N CYS A 909 9.66 -11.08 -34.86
CA CYS A 909 9.23 -9.69 -34.81
C CYS A 909 8.19 -9.40 -35.89
N VAL A 910 7.19 -8.58 -35.56
CA VAL A 910 6.22 -8.04 -36.54
C VAL A 910 6.08 -6.53 -36.35
N THR A 911 5.44 -5.87 -37.31
CA THR A 911 5.18 -4.44 -37.21
C THR A 911 4.16 -4.14 -36.11
N LEU A 912 4.21 -2.96 -35.52
CA LEU A 912 3.20 -2.51 -34.56
C LEU A 912 1.78 -2.57 -35.15
N TYR A 913 1.61 -2.28 -36.45
CA TYR A 913 0.35 -2.48 -37.15
C TYR A 913 -0.17 -3.92 -36.99
N GLU A 914 0.69 -4.92 -37.19
CA GLU A 914 0.32 -6.33 -37.06
C GLU A 914 0.03 -6.70 -35.60
N HIS A 915 0.79 -6.19 -34.61
CA HIS A 915 0.47 -6.36 -33.19
C HIS A 915 -0.94 -5.86 -32.85
N CYS A 916 -1.27 -4.65 -33.29
CA CYS A 916 -2.59 -4.03 -33.13
C CYS A 916 -3.69 -4.86 -33.82
N CYS A 917 -3.46 -5.29 -35.06
CA CYS A 917 -4.41 -6.11 -35.79
C CYS A 917 -4.66 -7.46 -35.11
N ARG A 918 -3.63 -8.14 -34.58
CA ARG A 918 -3.81 -9.41 -33.85
C ARG A 918 -4.65 -9.24 -32.59
N ALA A 919 -4.47 -8.14 -31.86
CA ALA A 919 -5.29 -7.83 -30.70
C ALA A 919 -6.77 -7.59 -31.09
N ILE A 920 -7.00 -6.84 -32.17
CA ILE A 920 -8.35 -6.62 -32.72
C ILE A 920 -8.96 -7.94 -33.18
N ASP A 921 -8.24 -8.70 -34.02
CA ASP A 921 -8.68 -9.98 -34.59
C ASP A 921 -9.07 -10.97 -33.49
N ARG A 922 -8.33 -11.00 -32.37
CA ARG A 922 -8.62 -11.81 -31.18
C ARG A 922 -9.89 -11.37 -30.45
N SER A 923 -10.22 -10.08 -30.52
CA SER A 923 -11.35 -9.43 -29.83
C SER A 923 -12.67 -9.50 -30.60
N LEU A 924 -12.67 -9.92 -31.87
CA LEU A 924 -13.88 -10.04 -32.72
C LEU A 924 -14.76 -11.25 -32.35
N THR A 925 -15.00 -11.45 -31.06
CA THR A 925 -15.87 -12.49 -30.50
C THR A 925 -17.34 -12.08 -30.61
N SER A 926 -18.26 -13.04 -30.55
CA SER A 926 -19.70 -12.74 -30.58
C SER A 926 -20.42 -13.78 -29.74
N GLY A 927 -21.05 -13.34 -28.65
CA GLY A 927 -21.89 -14.20 -27.82
C GLY A 927 -23.30 -14.35 -28.39
N GLN A 928 -24.21 -14.85 -27.56
CA GLN A 928 -25.57 -15.17 -27.97
C GLN A 928 -26.35 -13.95 -28.47
N HIS A 929 -26.07 -12.77 -27.93
CA HIS A 929 -26.76 -11.53 -28.26
C HIS A 929 -26.02 -10.68 -29.31
N GLY A 930 -24.96 -11.21 -29.92
CA GLY A 930 -24.15 -10.49 -30.90
C GLY A 930 -23.16 -9.49 -30.29
N LEU A 931 -22.98 -9.51 -28.97
CA LEU A 931 -22.07 -8.65 -28.22
C LEU A 931 -20.72 -9.35 -28.00
N PRO A 932 -19.61 -8.63 -27.75
CA PRO A 932 -18.32 -9.26 -27.51
C PRO A 932 -18.28 -9.98 -26.16
N LEU A 933 -17.57 -11.11 -26.12
CA LEU A 933 -17.41 -11.90 -24.91
C LEU A 933 -16.57 -11.15 -23.88
N MET A 934 -17.02 -11.14 -22.63
CA MET A 934 -16.35 -10.47 -21.52
C MET A 934 -15.15 -11.27 -21.00
N GLY A 935 -15.20 -12.60 -21.09
CA GLY A 935 -14.19 -13.45 -20.46
C GLY A 935 -14.20 -13.30 -18.94
N THR A 936 -13.02 -13.32 -18.32
CA THR A 936 -12.90 -13.20 -16.85
C THR A 936 -12.79 -11.76 -16.39
N GLY A 937 -13.14 -10.78 -17.22
CA GLY A 937 -13.08 -9.37 -16.87
C GLY A 937 -13.07 -8.46 -18.11
N ASP A 938 -13.60 -7.26 -17.93
CA ASP A 938 -13.29 -6.12 -18.78
C ASP A 938 -12.62 -5.04 -17.90
N TRP A 939 -12.81 -3.76 -18.20
CA TRP A 939 -12.19 -2.68 -17.43
C TRP A 939 -12.52 -2.69 -15.93
N ASN A 940 -13.68 -3.23 -15.53
CA ASN A 940 -13.97 -3.44 -14.11
C ASN A 940 -13.46 -4.81 -13.65
N ASP A 941 -12.26 -4.81 -13.06
CA ASP A 941 -11.58 -6.01 -12.56
C ASP A 941 -12.44 -6.83 -11.58
N GLY A 942 -13.31 -6.17 -10.81
CA GLY A 942 -14.16 -6.80 -9.82
C GLY A 942 -15.28 -7.66 -10.41
N MET A 943 -15.60 -7.49 -11.70
CA MET A 943 -16.62 -8.25 -12.42
C MET A 943 -16.06 -9.53 -13.07
N ASN A 944 -15.13 -10.21 -12.39
CA ASN A 944 -14.31 -11.26 -12.97
C ASN A 944 -15.01 -12.62 -13.19
N ARG A 945 -16.28 -12.76 -12.79
CA ARG A 945 -17.06 -14.00 -12.96
C ARG A 945 -18.25 -13.88 -13.90
N VAL A 946 -18.44 -12.73 -14.56
CA VAL A 946 -19.58 -12.51 -15.46
C VAL A 946 -19.53 -13.42 -16.70
N GLY A 947 -18.36 -13.58 -17.32
CA GLY A 947 -18.16 -14.40 -18.53
C GLY A 947 -17.11 -15.50 -18.38
N ARG A 948 -16.95 -16.03 -17.17
CA ARG A 948 -15.90 -17.01 -16.80
C ARG A 948 -15.98 -18.28 -17.64
N GLU A 949 -17.18 -18.75 -17.97
CA GLU A 949 -17.40 -19.93 -18.81
C GLU A 949 -17.23 -19.64 -20.31
N GLY A 950 -16.91 -18.39 -20.67
CA GLY A 950 -16.67 -17.97 -22.05
C GLY A 950 -17.94 -17.70 -22.85
N LYS A 951 -19.08 -17.44 -22.19
CA LYS A 951 -20.37 -17.12 -22.82
C LYS A 951 -20.87 -15.72 -22.47
N GLY A 952 -20.53 -15.20 -21.30
CA GLY A 952 -20.94 -13.87 -20.86
C GLY A 952 -20.41 -12.77 -21.76
N GLU A 953 -21.21 -11.72 -21.94
CA GLU A 953 -21.01 -10.65 -22.92
C GLU A 953 -20.90 -9.28 -22.25
N SER A 954 -20.03 -8.40 -22.75
CA SER A 954 -19.86 -7.03 -22.23
C SER A 954 -20.40 -5.98 -23.21
N VAL A 955 -21.38 -5.19 -22.76
CA VAL A 955 -21.95 -4.09 -23.55
C VAL A 955 -20.98 -2.91 -23.61
N TRP A 956 -20.27 -2.62 -22.50
CA TRP A 956 -19.23 -1.59 -22.47
C TRP A 956 -18.11 -1.89 -23.48
N LEU A 957 -17.60 -3.13 -23.47
CA LEU A 957 -16.57 -3.57 -24.40
C LEU A 957 -17.06 -3.44 -25.85
N GLY A 958 -18.36 -3.67 -26.10
CA GLY A 958 -18.96 -3.46 -27.42
C GLY A 958 -18.85 -2.01 -27.90
N PHE A 959 -19.18 -1.03 -27.06
CA PHE A 959 -18.99 0.38 -27.42
C PHE A 959 -17.52 0.74 -27.64
N PHE A 960 -16.62 0.25 -26.78
CA PHE A 960 -15.19 0.49 -26.91
C PHE A 960 -14.61 -0.13 -28.20
N LEU A 961 -14.95 -1.39 -28.48
CA LEU A 961 -14.51 -2.10 -29.69
C LEU A 961 -15.03 -1.43 -30.96
N ALA A 962 -16.29 -0.96 -30.98
CA ALA A 962 -16.85 -0.25 -32.12
C ALA A 962 -16.09 1.06 -32.44
N GLU A 963 -15.59 1.76 -31.41
CA GLU A 963 -14.74 2.93 -31.53
C GLU A 963 -13.33 2.56 -32.03
N VAL A 964 -12.71 1.51 -31.47
CA VAL A 964 -11.40 1.02 -31.93
C VAL A 964 -11.44 0.63 -33.40
N LEU A 965 -12.47 -0.11 -33.83
CA LEU A 965 -12.65 -0.49 -35.23
C LEU A 965 -12.82 0.74 -36.13
N ALA A 966 -13.60 1.74 -35.71
CA ALA A 966 -13.78 2.96 -36.48
C ALA A 966 -12.45 3.70 -36.71
N ARG A 967 -11.60 3.77 -35.67
CA ARG A 967 -10.30 4.46 -35.74
C ARG A 967 -9.23 3.68 -36.49
N PHE A 968 -9.29 2.35 -36.48
CA PHE A 968 -8.24 1.52 -37.09
C PHE A 968 -8.51 1.16 -38.55
N LEU A 969 -9.77 1.23 -39.00
CA LEU A 969 -10.16 1.02 -40.39
C LEU A 969 -9.35 1.87 -41.40
N PRO A 970 -9.15 3.18 -41.19
CA PRO A 970 -8.34 4.01 -42.10
C PRO A 970 -6.89 3.51 -42.25
N PHE A 971 -6.29 2.91 -41.22
CA PHE A 971 -4.94 2.35 -41.33
C PHE A 971 -4.91 1.07 -42.16
N CYS A 972 -5.94 0.24 -42.05
CA CYS A 972 -6.08 -0.96 -42.87
C CYS A 972 -6.30 -0.59 -44.35
N GLU A 973 -7.15 0.41 -44.60
CA GLU A 973 -7.41 0.95 -45.94
C GLU A 973 -6.14 1.53 -46.56
N ALA A 974 -5.40 2.36 -45.82
CA ALA A 974 -4.14 2.95 -46.29
C ALA A 974 -3.05 1.91 -46.60
N ARG A 975 -3.08 0.75 -45.94
CA ARG A 975 -2.15 -0.37 -46.19
C ARG A 975 -2.64 -1.35 -47.26
N GLY A 976 -3.88 -1.21 -47.74
CA GLY A 976 -4.48 -2.14 -48.70
C GLY A 976 -4.84 -3.50 -48.12
N ASP A 977 -4.99 -3.64 -46.79
CA ASP A 977 -5.41 -4.88 -46.12
C ASP A 977 -6.94 -5.09 -46.27
N GLN A 978 -7.36 -5.45 -47.49
CA GLN A 978 -8.78 -5.53 -47.85
C GLN A 978 -9.54 -6.59 -47.03
N ASP A 979 -8.87 -7.67 -46.64
CA ASP A 979 -9.47 -8.73 -45.82
C ASP A 979 -9.89 -8.19 -44.45
N ARG A 980 -9.00 -7.48 -43.76
CA ARG A 980 -9.33 -6.85 -42.48
C ARG A 980 -10.32 -5.70 -42.64
N VAL A 981 -10.24 -4.90 -43.70
CA VAL A 981 -11.23 -3.84 -43.97
C VAL A 981 -12.64 -4.40 -44.06
N GLN A 982 -12.85 -5.44 -44.86
CA GLN A 982 -14.17 -6.08 -45.01
C GLN A 982 -14.63 -6.72 -43.69
N ARG A 983 -13.76 -7.47 -43.03
CA ARG A 983 -14.06 -8.14 -41.76
C ARG A 983 -14.43 -7.16 -40.65
N TYR A 984 -13.65 -6.09 -40.47
CA TYR A 984 -13.83 -5.10 -39.42
C TYR A 984 -15.09 -4.26 -39.65
N ARG A 985 -15.37 -3.83 -40.89
CA ARG A 985 -16.63 -3.14 -41.22
C ARG A 985 -17.84 -4.02 -40.97
N ALA A 986 -17.84 -5.26 -41.47
CA ALA A 986 -18.95 -6.18 -41.32
C ALA A 986 -19.23 -6.53 -39.84
N TYR A 987 -18.18 -6.73 -39.05
CA TYR A 987 -18.32 -6.97 -37.62
C TYR A 987 -18.84 -5.73 -36.90
N ARG A 988 -18.28 -4.53 -37.15
CA ARG A 988 -18.72 -3.27 -36.54
C ARG A 988 -20.20 -3.02 -36.80
N GLU A 989 -20.68 -3.20 -38.02
CA GLU A 989 -22.11 -3.02 -38.35
C GLU A 989 -23.02 -3.96 -37.57
N LYS A 990 -22.63 -5.23 -37.41
CA LYS A 990 -23.39 -6.20 -36.60
C LYS A 990 -23.38 -5.81 -35.12
N LEU A 991 -22.21 -5.41 -34.60
CA LEU A 991 -22.04 -4.99 -33.22
C LEU A 991 -22.87 -3.75 -32.87
N VAL A 992 -22.86 -2.72 -33.73
CA VAL A 992 -23.69 -1.52 -33.53
C VAL A 992 -25.18 -1.88 -33.45
N ARG A 993 -25.66 -2.79 -34.31
CA ARG A 993 -27.05 -3.29 -34.22
C ARG A 993 -27.31 -4.03 -32.92
N ALA A 994 -26.39 -4.87 -32.45
CA ALA A 994 -26.52 -5.60 -31.19
C ALA A 994 -26.57 -4.65 -29.97
N LEU A 995 -25.72 -3.61 -29.95
CA LEU A 995 -25.72 -2.58 -28.91
C LEU A 995 -27.06 -1.84 -28.83
N GLU A 996 -27.62 -1.44 -29.98
CA GLU A 996 -28.91 -0.74 -30.06
C GLU A 996 -30.13 -1.68 -29.88
N THR A 997 -29.95 -3.00 -29.80
CA THR A 997 -31.07 -3.94 -29.61
C THR A 997 -30.94 -4.65 -28.28
N HIS A 998 -29.97 -5.55 -28.16
CA HIS A 998 -29.74 -6.36 -26.97
C HIS A 998 -28.99 -5.61 -25.87
N GLY A 999 -28.23 -4.58 -26.20
CA GLY A 999 -27.58 -3.71 -25.22
C GLY A 999 -28.55 -2.74 -24.51
N TRP A 1000 -29.72 -2.46 -25.09
CA TRP A 1000 -30.65 -1.45 -24.56
C TRP A 1000 -31.70 -2.06 -23.61
N ASP A 1001 -31.82 -1.51 -22.40
CA ASP A 1001 -32.73 -1.98 -21.35
C ASP A 1001 -34.06 -1.20 -21.27
N GLY A 1002 -34.28 -0.24 -22.17
CA GLY A 1002 -35.49 0.57 -22.22
C GLY A 1002 -35.28 2.00 -21.76
N ALA A 1003 -34.47 2.22 -20.73
CA ALA A 1003 -34.12 3.56 -20.22
C ALA A 1003 -32.61 3.86 -20.19
N TRP A 1004 -31.77 2.82 -20.08
CA TRP A 1004 -30.32 2.89 -20.12
C TRP A 1004 -29.77 1.63 -20.82
N TYR A 1005 -28.46 1.56 -21.05
CA TYR A 1005 -27.80 0.38 -21.57
C TYR A 1005 -27.48 -0.62 -20.46
N ARG A 1006 -27.72 -1.91 -20.72
CA ARG A 1006 -27.29 -3.00 -19.86
C ARG A 1006 -25.78 -2.96 -19.68
N ARG A 1007 -25.30 -3.46 -18.56
CA ARG A 1007 -23.86 -3.56 -18.29
C ARG A 1007 -23.23 -4.75 -19.01
N ALA A 1008 -23.88 -5.91 -18.95
CA ALA A 1008 -23.38 -7.18 -19.45
C ALA A 1008 -24.50 -8.24 -19.48
N TYR A 1009 -24.17 -9.43 -19.98
CA TYR A 1009 -24.92 -10.67 -19.75
C TYR A 1009 -23.99 -11.69 -19.07
N PHE A 1010 -24.52 -12.41 -18.08
CA PHE A 1010 -23.84 -13.55 -17.46
C PHE A 1010 -23.72 -14.73 -18.44
N ASP A 1011 -22.88 -15.72 -18.10
CA ASP A 1011 -22.72 -16.96 -18.88
C ASP A 1011 -24.03 -17.74 -19.11
N ASP A 1012 -25.04 -17.57 -18.25
CA ASP A 1012 -26.37 -18.18 -18.37
C ASP A 1012 -27.37 -17.34 -19.19
N GLY A 1013 -26.95 -16.17 -19.68
CA GLY A 1013 -27.79 -15.22 -20.42
C GLY A 1013 -28.60 -14.27 -19.55
N THR A 1014 -28.48 -14.31 -18.22
CA THR A 1014 -29.13 -13.34 -17.33
C THR A 1014 -28.55 -11.94 -17.54
N PRO A 1015 -29.37 -10.89 -17.68
CA PRO A 1015 -28.86 -9.53 -17.83
C PRO A 1015 -28.28 -8.97 -16.52
N LEU A 1016 -27.23 -8.16 -16.65
CA LEU A 1016 -26.62 -7.36 -15.59
C LEU A 1016 -26.71 -5.87 -15.95
N GLY A 1017 -26.93 -4.99 -14.97
CA GLY A 1017 -27.14 -3.56 -15.24
C GLY A 1017 -28.51 -3.29 -15.85
N SER A 1018 -29.53 -4.05 -15.44
CA SER A 1018 -30.90 -3.99 -15.93
C SER A 1018 -31.87 -3.58 -14.82
N ALA A 1019 -32.98 -2.96 -15.20
CA ALA A 1019 -34.12 -2.66 -14.34
C ALA A 1019 -34.72 -3.92 -13.68
N GLU A 1020 -34.46 -5.11 -14.24
CA GLU A 1020 -34.86 -6.40 -13.67
C GLU A 1020 -33.99 -6.82 -12.47
N ASN A 1021 -32.81 -6.22 -12.29
CA ASN A 1021 -31.91 -6.56 -11.19
C ASN A 1021 -32.31 -5.85 -9.88
N ALA A 1022 -32.12 -6.52 -8.74
CA ALA A 1022 -32.30 -5.91 -7.42
C ALA A 1022 -31.11 -5.03 -7.00
N GLU A 1023 -29.92 -5.40 -7.45
CA GLU A 1023 -28.62 -4.74 -7.20
C GLU A 1023 -27.92 -4.54 -8.54
N CYS A 1024 -27.10 -3.50 -8.66
CA CYS A 1024 -26.49 -3.07 -9.94
C CYS A 1024 -27.56 -2.95 -11.05
N GLN A 1025 -28.57 -2.11 -10.82
CA GLN A 1025 -29.59 -1.82 -11.83
C GLN A 1025 -29.03 -1.00 -12.99
N ILE A 1026 -28.07 -0.13 -12.69
CA ILE A 1026 -27.40 0.72 -13.66
C ILE A 1026 -25.93 0.84 -13.27
N ASP A 1027 -25.09 0.90 -14.30
CA ASP A 1027 -23.65 1.07 -14.20
C ASP A 1027 -23.23 2.24 -15.11
N ALA A 1028 -22.43 3.16 -14.57
CA ALA A 1028 -22.05 4.42 -15.20
C ALA A 1028 -21.10 4.23 -16.40
N LEU A 1029 -20.28 3.18 -16.37
CA LEU A 1029 -19.22 2.93 -17.33
C LEU A 1029 -19.80 2.75 -18.74
N VAL A 1030 -20.80 1.90 -18.88
CA VAL A 1030 -21.44 1.63 -20.18
C VAL A 1030 -22.25 2.84 -20.68
N GLN A 1031 -22.89 3.61 -19.79
CA GLN A 1031 -23.64 4.80 -20.21
C GLN A 1031 -22.71 5.88 -20.76
N ALA A 1032 -21.56 6.09 -20.11
CA ALA A 1032 -20.58 7.05 -20.57
C ALA A 1032 -20.06 6.66 -21.97
N TRP A 1033 -19.66 5.40 -22.16
CA TRP A 1033 -19.08 4.94 -23.42
C TRP A 1033 -20.09 4.82 -24.57
N ALA A 1034 -21.39 4.68 -24.27
CA ALA A 1034 -22.44 4.82 -25.28
C ALA A 1034 -22.35 6.19 -25.99
N VAL A 1035 -22.06 7.26 -25.24
CA VAL A 1035 -21.87 8.62 -25.76
C VAL A 1035 -20.47 8.79 -26.35
N LEU A 1036 -19.42 8.37 -25.62
CA LEU A 1036 -18.03 8.64 -26.01
C LEU A 1036 -17.61 7.93 -27.31
N SER A 1037 -18.18 6.74 -27.59
CA SER A 1037 -17.95 6.02 -28.84
C SER A 1037 -18.65 6.65 -30.06
N GLY A 1038 -19.60 7.56 -29.85
CA GLY A 1038 -20.42 8.14 -30.92
C GLY A 1038 -21.34 7.12 -31.63
N VAL A 1039 -21.49 5.92 -31.08
CA VAL A 1039 -22.29 4.84 -31.68
C VAL A 1039 -23.76 4.92 -31.27
N ALA A 1040 -24.03 5.32 -30.03
CA ALA A 1040 -25.38 5.30 -29.50
C ALA A 1040 -26.30 6.29 -30.23
N SER A 1041 -27.56 5.93 -30.44
CA SER A 1041 -28.54 6.89 -30.98
C SER A 1041 -28.68 8.11 -30.05
N PRO A 1042 -28.77 9.36 -30.58
CA PRO A 1042 -28.80 10.56 -29.74
C PRO A 1042 -29.89 10.56 -28.67
N GLN A 1043 -31.08 10.05 -29.00
CA GLN A 1043 -32.21 10.00 -28.06
C GLN A 1043 -31.95 9.02 -26.91
N ARG A 1044 -31.31 7.88 -27.17
CA ARG A 1044 -30.95 6.92 -26.12
C ARG A 1044 -29.77 7.39 -25.30
N ALA A 1045 -28.79 8.03 -25.93
CA ALA A 1045 -27.67 8.67 -25.26
C ALA A 1045 -28.15 9.71 -24.23
N GLU A 1046 -29.07 10.60 -24.63
CA GLU A 1046 -29.70 11.58 -23.74
C GLU A 1046 -30.44 10.90 -22.58
N ARG A 1047 -31.27 9.88 -22.88
CA ARG A 1047 -32.04 9.16 -21.87
C ARG A 1047 -31.14 8.39 -20.88
N ALA A 1048 -30.05 7.80 -21.35
CA ALA A 1048 -29.07 7.11 -20.51
C ALA A 1048 -28.36 8.07 -19.56
N LEU A 1049 -27.94 9.26 -20.04
CA LEU A 1049 -27.34 10.29 -19.18
C LEU A 1049 -28.31 10.81 -18.12
N LYS A 1050 -29.59 10.97 -18.47
CA LYS A 1050 -30.63 11.31 -17.49
C LYS A 1050 -30.77 10.23 -16.41
N ALA A 1051 -30.70 8.96 -16.78
CA ALA A 1051 -30.73 7.86 -15.82
C ALA A 1051 -29.49 7.85 -14.90
N VAL A 1052 -28.29 8.16 -15.43
CA VAL A 1052 -27.09 8.36 -14.61
C VAL A 1052 -27.31 9.46 -13.59
N GLU A 1053 -27.86 10.60 -14.01
CA GLU A 1053 -28.15 11.72 -13.13
C GLU A 1053 -29.13 11.35 -12.01
N GLU A 1054 -30.22 10.66 -12.34
CA GLU A 1054 -31.26 10.28 -11.37
C GLU A 1054 -30.81 9.18 -10.39
N LYS A 1055 -29.91 8.28 -10.80
CA LYS A 1055 -29.62 7.04 -10.06
C LYS A 1055 -28.22 6.99 -9.45
N LEU A 1056 -27.25 7.65 -10.06
CA LEU A 1056 -25.82 7.51 -9.72
C LEU A 1056 -25.22 8.78 -9.14
N VAL A 1057 -25.78 9.96 -9.42
CA VAL A 1057 -25.30 11.22 -8.86
C VAL A 1057 -25.83 11.38 -7.44
N ASP A 1058 -24.92 11.75 -6.54
CA ASP A 1058 -25.21 12.09 -5.16
C ASP A 1058 -24.79 13.56 -4.92
N PRO A 1059 -25.73 14.52 -5.00
CA PRO A 1059 -25.39 15.93 -4.88
C PRO A 1059 -24.95 16.35 -3.47
N GLU A 1060 -25.45 15.66 -2.44
CA GLU A 1060 -25.14 15.97 -1.04
C GLU A 1060 -23.70 15.55 -0.68
N ALA A 1061 -23.31 14.36 -1.14
CA ALA A 1061 -21.95 13.85 -0.99
C ALA A 1061 -21.00 14.32 -2.10
N LYS A 1062 -21.52 15.04 -3.11
CA LYS A 1062 -20.79 15.53 -4.29
C LYS A 1062 -20.04 14.42 -5.02
N LEU A 1063 -20.70 13.31 -5.33
CA LEU A 1063 -20.06 12.16 -6.02
C LEU A 1063 -20.94 11.54 -7.10
N ILE A 1064 -20.31 10.78 -8.00
CA ILE A 1064 -20.94 10.02 -9.08
C ILE A 1064 -20.60 8.54 -8.88
N ARG A 1065 -21.57 7.74 -8.43
CA ARG A 1065 -21.40 6.31 -8.17
C ARG A 1065 -21.11 5.55 -9.47
N LEU A 1066 -20.28 4.50 -9.39
CA LEU A 1066 -20.03 3.58 -10.50
C LEU A 1066 -21.27 2.77 -10.83
N LEU A 1067 -21.99 2.29 -9.81
CA LEU A 1067 -23.21 1.49 -9.96
C LEU A 1067 -24.17 1.73 -8.79
N ALA A 1068 -25.45 1.46 -9.00
CA ALA A 1068 -26.45 1.50 -7.94
C ALA A 1068 -27.65 0.57 -8.21
N PRO A 1069 -28.28 0.01 -7.14
CA PRO A 1069 -27.73 -0.13 -5.79
C PRO A 1069 -26.43 -0.98 -5.77
N PRO A 1070 -25.57 -0.87 -4.74
CA PRO A 1070 -24.40 -1.74 -4.61
C PRO A 1070 -24.79 -3.22 -4.47
N PHE A 1071 -23.89 -4.12 -4.85
CA PHE A 1071 -24.03 -5.54 -4.57
C PHE A 1071 -23.91 -5.81 -3.06
N ASP A 1072 -24.83 -6.60 -2.52
CA ASP A 1072 -24.80 -7.08 -1.13
C ASP A 1072 -25.25 -8.54 -1.03
N ARG A 1073 -26.51 -8.82 -1.40
CA ARG A 1073 -27.20 -10.09 -1.12
C ARG A 1073 -27.77 -10.77 -2.36
N ALA A 1074 -27.75 -10.13 -3.53
CA ALA A 1074 -28.29 -10.72 -4.75
C ALA A 1074 -27.66 -12.11 -5.02
N PRO A 1075 -28.39 -13.12 -5.52
CA PRO A 1075 -27.83 -14.45 -5.72
C PRO A 1075 -26.75 -14.52 -6.80
N GLN A 1076 -26.77 -13.61 -7.77
CA GLN A 1076 -25.80 -13.55 -8.87
C GLN A 1076 -24.38 -13.34 -8.35
N ASP A 1077 -23.41 -13.90 -9.08
CA ASP A 1077 -21.98 -13.83 -8.76
C ASP A 1077 -21.24 -13.01 -9.83
N PRO A 1078 -21.20 -11.67 -9.71
CA PRO A 1078 -20.43 -10.84 -10.62
C PRO A 1078 -18.93 -11.05 -10.47
N GLY A 1079 -18.46 -11.63 -9.36
CA GLY A 1079 -17.05 -11.73 -9.00
C GLY A 1079 -16.73 -11.01 -7.69
N TYR A 1080 -15.45 -10.71 -7.48
CA TYR A 1080 -14.97 -10.23 -6.19
C TYR A 1080 -15.49 -8.83 -5.80
N ILE A 1081 -16.05 -8.07 -6.75
CA ILE A 1081 -16.71 -6.79 -6.49
C ILE A 1081 -17.75 -6.88 -5.37
N LYS A 1082 -18.52 -7.97 -5.33
CA LYS A 1082 -19.55 -8.22 -4.31
C LYS A 1082 -18.95 -8.51 -2.92
N GLY A 1083 -17.68 -8.90 -2.89
CA GLY A 1083 -16.92 -9.09 -1.66
C GLY A 1083 -16.59 -7.77 -0.96
N TYR A 1084 -16.47 -6.66 -1.68
CA TYR A 1084 -16.35 -5.36 -1.02
C TYR A 1084 -17.59 -5.04 -0.21
N VAL A 1085 -17.41 -4.34 0.91
CA VAL A 1085 -18.54 -3.76 1.63
C VAL A 1085 -19.32 -2.79 0.72
N PRO A 1086 -20.65 -2.74 0.81
CA PRO A 1086 -21.46 -1.84 -0.03
C PRO A 1086 -21.04 -0.36 0.08
N GLY A 1087 -20.95 0.31 -1.05
CA GLY A 1087 -20.56 1.72 -1.18
C GLY A 1087 -19.05 1.98 -1.20
N VAL A 1088 -18.21 0.94 -1.15
CA VAL A 1088 -16.75 1.06 -1.19
C VAL A 1088 -16.22 0.66 -2.55
N ARG A 1089 -15.25 1.42 -3.07
CA ARG A 1089 -14.54 1.11 -4.30
C ARG A 1089 -15.50 0.91 -5.48
N GLU A 1090 -15.30 -0.12 -6.29
CA GLU A 1090 -16.13 -0.43 -7.45
C GLU A 1090 -17.57 -0.83 -7.06
N ASN A 1091 -17.80 -1.28 -5.82
CA ASN A 1091 -19.11 -1.72 -5.35
C ASN A 1091 -19.99 -0.54 -4.85
N GLY A 1092 -20.36 0.35 -5.76
CA GLY A 1092 -21.28 1.47 -5.50
C GLY A 1092 -20.65 2.71 -4.85
N GLY A 1093 -19.32 2.75 -4.75
CA GLY A 1093 -18.59 4.02 -4.59
C GLY A 1093 -18.50 4.78 -5.91
N GLN A 1094 -18.04 6.03 -5.85
CA GLN A 1094 -17.49 6.68 -7.04
C GLN A 1094 -16.15 6.05 -7.33
N TYR A 1095 -16.02 5.43 -8.49
CA TYR A 1095 -14.71 5.10 -9.05
C TYR A 1095 -14.34 6.24 -10.01
N THR A 1096 -13.45 7.15 -9.57
CA THR A 1096 -13.25 8.47 -10.17
C THR A 1096 -12.89 8.41 -11.65
N HIS A 1097 -12.19 7.37 -12.08
CA HIS A 1097 -11.87 7.15 -13.49
C HIS A 1097 -13.14 7.00 -14.36
N ALA A 1098 -14.11 6.19 -13.93
CA ALA A 1098 -15.39 6.07 -14.64
C ALA A 1098 -16.23 7.34 -14.52
N ALA A 1099 -16.19 8.03 -13.38
CA ALA A 1099 -16.87 9.30 -13.19
C ALA A 1099 -16.34 10.40 -14.14
N ILE A 1100 -15.03 10.40 -14.43
CA ILE A 1100 -14.43 11.28 -15.45
C ILE A 1100 -15.06 11.01 -16.83
N TRP A 1101 -15.21 9.76 -17.23
CA TRP A 1101 -15.87 9.40 -18.49
C TRP A 1101 -17.33 9.83 -18.53
N VAL A 1102 -18.06 9.72 -17.41
CA VAL A 1102 -19.43 10.25 -17.29
C VAL A 1102 -19.41 11.76 -17.56
N VAL A 1103 -18.55 12.53 -16.89
CA VAL A 1103 -18.47 13.98 -17.10
C VAL A 1103 -18.08 14.33 -18.54
N GLN A 1104 -17.14 13.59 -19.16
CA GLN A 1104 -16.81 13.74 -20.58
C GLN A 1104 -18.05 13.50 -21.47
N ALA A 1105 -18.85 12.48 -21.16
CA ALA A 1105 -20.08 12.18 -21.90
C ALA A 1105 -21.11 13.32 -21.80
N PHE A 1106 -21.30 13.92 -20.62
CA PHE A 1106 -22.17 15.10 -20.47
C PHE A 1106 -21.68 16.30 -21.30
N PHE A 1107 -20.37 16.56 -21.35
CA PHE A 1107 -19.82 17.60 -22.23
C PHE A 1107 -20.04 17.27 -23.72
N ARG A 1108 -19.78 16.03 -24.14
CA ARG A 1108 -19.99 15.55 -25.53
C ARG A 1108 -21.46 15.61 -25.96
N ALA A 1109 -22.39 15.39 -25.04
CA ALA A 1109 -23.83 15.55 -25.27
C ALA A 1109 -24.29 17.01 -25.30
N GLY A 1110 -23.40 17.99 -25.07
CA GLY A 1110 -23.74 19.41 -25.08
C GLY A 1110 -24.42 19.92 -23.80
N LEU A 1111 -24.46 19.11 -22.74
CA LEU A 1111 -25.07 19.43 -21.43
C LEU A 1111 -24.09 20.22 -20.53
N ARG A 1112 -23.48 21.28 -21.08
CA ARG A 1112 -22.26 21.93 -20.55
C ARG A 1112 -22.38 22.44 -19.10
N ASN A 1113 -23.49 23.08 -18.74
CA ASN A 1113 -23.68 23.60 -17.38
C ASN A 1113 -23.78 22.47 -16.35
N ARG A 1114 -24.50 21.40 -16.69
CA ARG A 1114 -24.61 20.23 -15.83
C ARG A 1114 -23.28 19.47 -15.75
N ALA A 1115 -22.60 19.33 -16.88
CA ALA A 1115 -21.26 18.76 -16.94
C ALA A 1115 -20.28 19.52 -16.04
N ALA A 1116 -20.32 20.85 -16.03
CA ALA A 1116 -19.47 21.68 -15.16
C ALA A 1116 -19.78 21.47 -13.67
N GLU A 1117 -21.05 21.34 -13.29
CA GLU A 1117 -21.42 21.03 -11.90
C GLU A 1117 -20.88 19.65 -11.48
N LEU A 1118 -21.11 18.62 -12.30
CA LEU A 1118 -20.59 17.27 -12.06
C LEU A 1118 -19.05 17.23 -12.10
N PHE A 1119 -18.42 18.10 -12.88
CA PHE A 1119 -16.97 18.22 -12.95
C PHE A 1119 -16.39 18.75 -11.63
N ARG A 1120 -17.06 19.66 -10.91
CA ARG A 1120 -16.63 20.09 -9.57
C ARG A 1120 -16.51 18.91 -8.61
N TYR A 1121 -17.39 17.91 -8.72
CA TYR A 1121 -17.36 16.71 -7.86
C TYR A 1121 -16.10 15.86 -8.04
N LEU A 1122 -15.37 16.04 -9.15
CA LEU A 1122 -14.12 15.33 -9.43
C LEU A 1122 -12.89 16.03 -8.83
N LEU A 1123 -13.01 17.30 -8.40
CA LEU A 1123 -11.90 18.08 -7.90
C LEU A 1123 -11.67 17.80 -6.41
N PRO A 1124 -10.47 17.35 -5.99
CA PRO A 1124 -10.19 17.05 -4.58
C PRO A 1124 -10.42 18.25 -3.65
N THR A 1125 -10.15 19.47 -4.11
CA THR A 1125 -10.37 20.73 -3.38
C THR A 1125 -11.84 20.96 -3.02
N GLU A 1126 -12.78 20.50 -3.85
CA GLU A 1126 -14.23 20.62 -3.62
C GLU A 1126 -14.70 19.80 -2.41
N HIS A 1127 -13.96 18.74 -2.09
CA HIS A 1127 -14.24 17.85 -0.96
C HIS A 1127 -13.58 18.32 0.34
N SER A 1128 -12.65 19.28 0.26
CA SER A 1128 -11.85 19.75 1.38
C SER A 1128 -11.81 21.28 1.46
N THR A 1129 -12.92 21.97 1.17
CA THR A 1129 -12.98 23.43 1.18
C THR A 1129 -12.79 24.03 2.58
N ASP A 1130 -13.07 23.24 3.61
CA ASP A 1130 -12.89 23.60 5.01
C ASP A 1130 -12.47 22.38 5.84
N PHE A 1131 -12.33 22.57 7.15
CA PHE A 1131 -11.94 21.53 8.09
C PHE A 1131 -12.92 20.36 8.14
N ALA A 1132 -14.23 20.62 8.07
CA ALA A 1132 -15.25 19.56 8.12
C ALA A 1132 -15.25 18.74 6.83
N GLY A 1133 -15.06 19.38 5.68
CA GLY A 1133 -14.82 18.74 4.39
C GLY A 1133 -13.57 17.87 4.42
N ALA A 1134 -12.43 18.41 4.86
CA ALA A 1134 -11.19 17.64 5.00
C ALA A 1134 -11.35 16.44 5.96
N GLU A 1135 -12.08 16.61 7.06
CA GLU A 1135 -12.42 15.51 7.98
C GLU A 1135 -13.39 14.48 7.37
N ARG A 1136 -14.25 14.86 6.42
CA ARG A 1136 -15.11 13.89 5.70
C ARG A 1136 -14.32 13.16 4.61
N TYR A 1137 -13.61 13.91 3.78
CA TYR A 1137 -12.83 13.40 2.65
C TYR A 1137 -11.62 12.57 3.09
N LYS A 1138 -11.02 12.94 4.23
CA LYS A 1138 -9.88 12.31 4.90
C LYS A 1138 -8.52 12.36 4.17
N VAL A 1139 -8.52 12.22 2.85
CA VAL A 1139 -7.30 12.05 2.02
C VAL A 1139 -6.81 13.37 1.41
N GLU A 1140 -5.74 13.31 0.62
CA GLU A 1140 -5.03 14.46 0.09
C GLU A 1140 -5.89 15.36 -0.83
N PRO A 1141 -5.88 16.69 -0.63
CA PRO A 1141 -6.66 17.63 -1.42
C PRO A 1141 -5.93 18.16 -2.67
N TYR A 1142 -4.71 17.70 -2.93
CA TYR A 1142 -3.84 18.13 -4.03
C TYR A 1142 -3.56 17.02 -5.05
N VAL A 1143 -4.14 15.84 -4.87
CA VAL A 1143 -4.10 14.72 -5.83
C VAL A 1143 -5.46 14.06 -5.97
N VAL A 1144 -5.71 13.44 -7.11
CA VAL A 1144 -6.98 12.78 -7.39
C VAL A 1144 -7.01 11.41 -6.71
N ALA A 1145 -8.07 11.15 -5.94
CA ALA A 1145 -8.37 9.82 -5.42
C ALA A 1145 -8.90 8.89 -6.52
N ALA A 1146 -8.50 7.62 -6.48
CA ALA A 1146 -9.06 6.56 -7.30
C ALA A 1146 -10.56 6.42 -7.09
N ASP A 1147 -11.02 6.61 -5.87
CA ASP A 1147 -12.39 6.39 -5.47
C ASP A 1147 -12.84 7.26 -4.29
N ILE A 1148 -14.16 7.46 -4.18
CA ILE A 1148 -14.86 8.12 -3.06
C ILE A 1148 -16.03 7.23 -2.64
N TYR A 1149 -16.14 6.92 -1.35
CA TYR A 1149 -17.13 5.98 -0.85
C TYR A 1149 -18.55 6.57 -0.88
N GLY A 1150 -19.52 5.76 -1.32
CA GLY A 1150 -20.87 6.18 -1.69
C GLY A 1150 -21.97 5.81 -0.69
N ALA A 1151 -21.65 5.11 0.41
CA ALA A 1151 -22.61 4.67 1.43
C ALA A 1151 -22.13 4.95 2.86
N ASP A 1152 -23.09 5.11 3.77
CA ASP A 1152 -22.82 5.33 5.19
C ASP A 1152 -22.15 4.12 5.86
N PRO A 1153 -21.32 4.32 6.90
CA PRO A 1153 -20.98 5.61 7.52
C PRO A 1153 -19.82 6.37 6.83
N HIS A 1154 -19.37 5.93 5.65
CA HIS A 1154 -18.20 6.51 4.97
C HIS A 1154 -18.55 7.37 3.75
N ARG A 1155 -19.83 7.73 3.55
CA ARG A 1155 -20.28 8.52 2.42
C ARG A 1155 -19.47 9.83 2.31
N GLY A 1156 -18.81 10.04 1.17
CA GLY A 1156 -17.95 11.20 0.90
C GLY A 1156 -16.48 11.06 1.35
N ARG A 1157 -16.07 9.93 1.93
CA ARG A 1157 -14.67 9.64 2.26
C ARG A 1157 -13.90 9.22 1.01
N GLY A 1158 -12.74 9.84 0.76
CA GLY A 1158 -11.80 9.40 -0.27
C GLY A 1158 -11.13 8.07 0.09
N GLY A 1159 -10.97 7.21 -0.90
CA GLY A 1159 -10.27 5.93 -0.79
C GLY A 1159 -8.80 6.04 -1.15
N TRP A 1160 -8.35 5.31 -2.16
CA TRP A 1160 -6.92 5.26 -2.49
C TRP A 1160 -6.49 6.49 -3.28
N THR A 1161 -5.45 7.19 -2.83
CA THR A 1161 -4.86 8.34 -3.54
C THR A 1161 -3.58 7.97 -4.29
N TRP A 1162 -3.14 8.88 -5.16
CA TRP A 1162 -1.93 8.78 -5.99
C TRP A 1162 -1.96 7.68 -7.07
N TYR A 1163 -2.07 6.41 -6.69
CA TYR A 1163 -2.01 5.24 -7.59
C TYR A 1163 -3.34 5.04 -8.33
N THR A 1164 -3.64 5.92 -9.28
CA THR A 1164 -4.79 5.80 -10.17
C THR A 1164 -4.54 6.44 -11.53
N GLY A 1165 -5.16 5.89 -12.58
CA GLY A 1165 -5.23 6.53 -13.90
C GLY A 1165 -6.21 7.70 -13.99
N SER A 1166 -6.98 7.96 -12.92
CA SER A 1166 -7.88 9.12 -12.86
C SER A 1166 -7.16 10.45 -13.09
N ALA A 1167 -5.90 10.59 -12.67
CA ALA A 1167 -5.15 11.84 -12.84
C ALA A 1167 -4.89 12.15 -14.33
N GLY A 1168 -4.46 11.15 -15.09
CA GLY A 1168 -4.22 11.28 -16.54
C GLY A 1168 -5.52 11.54 -17.30
N TRP A 1169 -6.59 10.82 -16.96
CA TRP A 1169 -7.90 11.06 -17.58
C TRP A 1169 -8.53 12.40 -17.20
N LEU A 1170 -8.33 12.89 -15.97
CA LEU A 1170 -8.80 14.22 -15.56
C LEU A 1170 -8.07 15.31 -16.36
N TYR A 1171 -6.76 15.16 -16.56
CA TYR A 1171 -5.98 16.06 -17.41
C TYR A 1171 -6.56 16.11 -18.84
N ARG A 1172 -6.84 14.94 -19.43
CA ARG A 1172 -7.45 14.85 -20.76
C ARG A 1172 -8.88 15.39 -20.81
N LEU A 1173 -9.71 15.15 -19.80
CA LEU A 1173 -11.04 15.77 -19.68
C LEU A 1173 -10.93 17.30 -19.74
N VAL A 1174 -9.99 17.89 -19.00
CA VAL A 1174 -9.83 19.34 -19.00
C VAL A 1174 -9.37 19.85 -20.36
N VAL A 1175 -8.23 19.36 -20.86
CA VAL A 1175 -7.62 19.87 -22.08
C VAL A 1175 -8.44 19.53 -23.32
N GLU A 1176 -8.81 18.26 -23.48
CA GLU A 1176 -9.37 17.75 -24.73
C GLU A 1176 -10.90 17.87 -24.82
N THR A 1177 -11.60 18.01 -23.68
CA THR A 1177 -13.07 18.01 -23.66
C THR A 1177 -13.66 19.34 -23.17
N LEU A 1178 -13.23 19.84 -22.00
CA LEU A 1178 -13.74 21.11 -21.45
C LEU A 1178 -13.22 22.30 -22.27
N LEU A 1179 -11.89 22.43 -22.38
CA LEU A 1179 -11.27 23.47 -23.21
C LEU A 1179 -11.37 23.14 -24.70
N GLY A 1180 -11.56 21.85 -25.03
CA GLY A 1180 -11.82 21.37 -26.38
C GLY A 1180 -10.62 21.47 -27.31
N ILE A 1181 -9.41 21.37 -26.77
CA ILE A 1181 -8.17 21.52 -27.50
C ILE A 1181 -7.68 20.14 -27.95
N THR A 1182 -7.46 19.95 -29.24
CA THR A 1182 -6.92 18.72 -29.83
C THR A 1182 -5.90 19.05 -30.91
N LEU A 1183 -5.03 18.10 -31.27
CA LEU A 1183 -4.04 18.27 -32.33
C LEU A 1183 -4.32 17.26 -33.44
N GLU A 1184 -4.39 17.73 -34.68
CA GLU A 1184 -4.62 16.90 -35.87
C GLU A 1184 -3.31 16.73 -36.63
N GLU A 1185 -2.83 15.49 -36.68
CA GLU A 1185 -1.62 15.04 -37.38
C GLU A 1185 -0.36 15.88 -37.08
N GLY A 1186 -0.23 16.41 -35.86
CA GLY A 1186 0.90 17.25 -35.46
C GLY A 1186 0.98 18.60 -36.18
N ARG A 1187 -0.07 19.00 -36.90
CA ARG A 1187 -0.03 20.13 -37.86
C ARG A 1187 -1.11 21.17 -37.65
N VAL A 1188 -2.27 20.79 -37.11
CA VAL A 1188 -3.39 21.71 -36.92
C VAL A 1188 -3.90 21.60 -35.50
N LEU A 1189 -3.80 22.71 -34.75
CA LEU A 1189 -4.40 22.83 -33.43
C LEU A 1189 -5.90 23.14 -33.61
N MET A 1190 -6.73 22.25 -33.08
CA MET A 1190 -8.18 22.29 -33.16
C MET A 1190 -8.72 22.79 -31.83
N ILE A 1191 -9.55 23.84 -31.85
CA ILE A 1191 -10.13 24.43 -30.63
C ILE A 1191 -11.65 24.44 -30.75
N ASN A 1192 -12.32 23.59 -29.97
CA ASN A 1192 -13.79 23.45 -29.91
C ASN A 1192 -14.29 23.46 -28.45
N PRO A 1193 -14.34 24.63 -27.79
CA PRO A 1193 -14.62 24.73 -26.37
C PRO A 1193 -16.01 24.20 -25.97
N SER A 1194 -16.11 23.56 -24.81
CA SER A 1194 -17.38 23.13 -24.20
C SER A 1194 -17.65 23.86 -22.89
N LEU A 1195 -17.49 25.18 -22.90
CA LEU A 1195 -17.52 26.01 -21.70
C LEU A 1195 -18.94 26.14 -21.11
N PRO A 1196 -19.08 26.16 -19.78
CA PRO A 1196 -20.34 26.50 -19.14
C PRO A 1196 -20.67 27.98 -19.35
N THR A 1197 -21.96 28.33 -19.32
CA THR A 1197 -22.45 29.67 -19.71
C THR A 1197 -21.94 30.81 -18.82
N HIS A 1198 -21.47 30.50 -17.61
CA HIS A 1198 -20.94 31.49 -16.66
C HIS A 1198 -19.42 31.73 -16.80
N TRP A 1199 -18.72 30.97 -17.64
CA TRP A 1199 -17.30 31.21 -17.89
C TRP A 1199 -17.12 32.36 -18.90
N PRO A 1200 -16.32 33.39 -18.59
CA PRO A 1200 -16.01 34.45 -19.56
C PRO A 1200 -15.05 33.98 -20.67
N GLY A 1201 -14.37 32.85 -20.49
CA GLY A 1201 -13.30 32.39 -21.36
C GLY A 1201 -12.19 31.68 -20.60
N PHE A 1202 -11.09 31.40 -21.27
CA PHE A 1202 -9.88 30.82 -20.70
C PHE A 1202 -8.63 31.20 -21.52
N ARG A 1203 -7.45 30.94 -20.95
CA ARG A 1203 -6.17 31.05 -21.68
C ARG A 1203 -5.37 29.77 -21.59
N VAL A 1204 -4.61 29.48 -22.64
CA VAL A 1204 -3.65 28.39 -22.68
C VAL A 1204 -2.33 28.89 -23.24
N ARG A 1205 -1.24 28.57 -22.55
CA ARG A 1205 0.11 28.65 -23.09
C ARG A 1205 0.56 27.23 -23.41
N TRP A 1206 0.79 26.93 -24.69
CA TRP A 1206 1.28 25.63 -25.12
C TRP A 1206 2.59 25.76 -25.88
N GLN A 1207 3.65 25.16 -25.36
CA GLN A 1207 4.93 25.00 -26.03
C GLN A 1207 4.92 23.68 -26.81
N VAL A 1208 5.11 23.76 -28.13
CA VAL A 1208 5.11 22.60 -29.02
C VAL A 1208 6.32 21.71 -28.71
N PRO A 1209 6.13 20.44 -28.31
CA PRO A 1209 7.23 19.55 -27.98
C PRO A 1209 8.21 19.39 -29.16
N GLY A 1210 9.48 19.67 -28.92
CA GLY A 1210 10.58 19.42 -29.87
C GLY A 1210 10.82 20.48 -30.95
N VAL A 1211 9.95 21.49 -31.10
CA VAL A 1211 10.07 22.52 -32.16
C VAL A 1211 10.39 23.91 -31.59
N GLY A 1212 9.95 24.20 -30.36
CA GLY A 1212 10.26 25.44 -29.65
C GLY A 1212 9.16 26.50 -29.73
N ASP A 1213 8.23 26.40 -30.70
CA ASP A 1213 7.08 27.28 -30.83
C ASP A 1213 6.25 27.34 -29.54
N VAL A 1214 5.71 28.53 -29.23
CA VAL A 1214 4.80 28.74 -28.10
C VAL A 1214 3.53 29.40 -28.58
N TYR A 1215 2.39 28.75 -28.37
CA TYR A 1215 1.07 29.26 -28.68
C TYR A 1215 0.42 29.83 -27.43
N HIS A 1216 0.08 31.11 -27.45
CA HIS A 1216 -0.76 31.78 -26.46
C HIS A 1216 -2.18 31.87 -27.00
N VAL A 1217 -3.03 30.94 -26.56
CA VAL A 1217 -4.43 30.85 -26.95
C VAL A 1217 -5.29 31.59 -25.94
N ARG A 1218 -6.04 32.60 -26.38
CA ARG A 1218 -7.04 33.31 -25.60
C ARG A 1218 -8.41 33.07 -26.20
N VAL A 1219 -9.29 32.42 -25.44
CA VAL A 1219 -10.68 32.20 -25.82
C VAL A 1219 -11.55 33.08 -24.95
N GLU A 1220 -12.38 33.91 -25.56
CA GLU A 1220 -13.39 34.73 -24.90
C GLU A 1220 -14.77 34.27 -25.33
N GLN A 1221 -15.61 33.94 -24.35
CA GLN A 1221 -16.99 33.61 -24.60
C GLN A 1221 -17.78 34.91 -24.80
N VAL A 1222 -18.37 35.07 -25.98
CA VAL A 1222 -19.16 36.25 -26.35
C VAL A 1222 -20.62 35.86 -26.60
N ASN A 1223 -21.54 36.69 -26.13
CA ASN A 1223 -22.97 36.48 -26.36
C ASN A 1223 -23.32 36.74 -27.83
N ALA A 1224 -24.15 35.87 -28.41
CA ALA A 1224 -24.71 36.12 -29.73
C ALA A 1224 -25.58 37.40 -29.68
N GLY A 1225 -25.21 38.41 -30.45
CA GLY A 1225 -25.89 39.70 -30.52
C GLY A 1225 -26.10 40.14 -31.97
N PRO A 1226 -26.84 41.24 -32.23
CA PRO A 1226 -27.15 41.68 -33.60
C PRO A 1226 -25.93 41.98 -34.47
N MET A 1227 -24.75 42.26 -33.87
CA MET A 1227 -23.49 42.52 -34.60
C MET A 1227 -22.54 41.30 -34.70
N ARG A 1228 -22.74 40.22 -33.94
CA ARG A 1228 -21.86 39.03 -33.95
C ARG A 1228 -22.68 37.75 -33.79
N GLN A 1229 -22.79 37.01 -34.90
CA GLN A 1229 -23.58 35.77 -34.99
C GLN A 1229 -22.70 34.52 -35.12
N SER A 1230 -21.39 34.66 -35.29
CA SER A 1230 -20.46 33.55 -35.55
C SER A 1230 -19.17 33.70 -34.76
N THR A 1231 -18.49 32.58 -34.48
CA THR A 1231 -17.16 32.57 -33.87
C THR A 1231 -16.15 33.24 -34.81
N GLU A 1232 -15.34 34.15 -34.28
CA GLU A 1232 -14.25 34.84 -34.98
C GLU A 1232 -12.93 34.46 -34.34
N ALA A 1233 -11.88 34.25 -35.14
CA ALA A 1233 -10.57 33.85 -34.65
C ALA A 1233 -9.43 34.45 -35.47
N TRP A 1234 -8.28 34.65 -34.84
CA TRP A 1234 -7.06 35.16 -35.47
C TRP A 1234 -5.82 34.42 -35.00
N LEU A 1235 -4.84 34.27 -35.88
CA LEU A 1235 -3.46 33.86 -35.61
C LEU A 1235 -2.53 35.02 -35.99
N ASP A 1236 -1.84 35.60 -35.01
CA ASP A 1236 -0.96 36.77 -35.20
C ASP A 1236 -1.65 37.92 -35.95
N GLY A 1237 -2.92 38.19 -35.60
CA GLY A 1237 -3.77 39.20 -36.23
C GLY A 1237 -4.37 38.82 -37.59
N LYS A 1238 -4.01 37.66 -38.17
CA LYS A 1238 -4.58 37.17 -39.43
C LYS A 1238 -5.82 36.32 -39.16
N PRO A 1239 -6.95 36.52 -39.86
CA PRO A 1239 -8.19 35.80 -39.60
C PRO A 1239 -8.04 34.30 -39.89
N LEU A 1240 -8.65 33.47 -39.03
CA LEU A 1240 -8.72 32.02 -39.14
C LEU A 1240 -10.15 31.56 -39.48
N PRO A 1241 -10.30 30.44 -40.20
CA PRO A 1241 -11.61 29.86 -40.44
C PRO A 1241 -12.20 29.26 -39.15
N ALA A 1242 -13.48 29.54 -38.91
CA ALA A 1242 -14.27 28.92 -37.86
C ALA A 1242 -15.53 28.28 -38.48
N SER A 1243 -15.85 27.05 -38.08
CA SER A 1243 -17.05 26.33 -38.51
C SER A 1243 -17.73 25.71 -37.32
N GLN A 1244 -19.04 25.99 -37.15
CA GLN A 1244 -19.85 25.48 -36.03
C GLN A 1244 -19.21 25.68 -34.64
N GLY A 1245 -18.50 26.79 -34.45
CA GLY A 1245 -17.79 27.11 -33.20
C GLY A 1245 -16.44 26.42 -33.01
N THR A 1246 -15.99 25.61 -33.96
CA THR A 1246 -14.65 25.01 -34.00
C THR A 1246 -13.69 25.87 -34.82
N VAL A 1247 -12.52 26.17 -34.26
CA VAL A 1247 -11.44 26.92 -34.91
C VAL A 1247 -10.30 25.96 -35.29
N ARG A 1248 -9.78 26.10 -36.51
CA ARG A 1248 -8.62 25.36 -37.02
C ARG A 1248 -7.42 26.31 -37.08
N VAL A 1249 -6.37 26.03 -36.30
CA VAL A 1249 -5.13 26.83 -36.26
C VAL A 1249 -4.00 26.02 -36.88
N PRO A 1250 -3.54 26.32 -38.10
CA PRO A 1250 -2.35 25.69 -38.66
C PRO A 1250 -1.11 26.05 -37.84
N LEU A 1251 -0.30 25.05 -37.49
CA LEU A 1251 0.97 25.29 -36.81
C LEU A 1251 1.99 25.88 -37.79
N VAL A 1252 2.74 26.88 -37.33
CA VAL A 1252 3.73 27.63 -38.13
C VAL A 1252 5.08 26.92 -38.08
N LEU A 1253 5.48 26.42 -36.90
CA LEU A 1253 6.69 25.62 -36.70
C LEU A 1253 7.97 26.40 -37.03
N ASP A 1254 8.04 27.68 -36.63
CA ASP A 1254 9.19 28.56 -36.87
C ASP A 1254 10.02 28.86 -35.61
N GLY A 1255 9.70 28.21 -34.49
CA GLY A 1255 10.38 28.35 -33.21
C GLY A 1255 10.06 29.64 -32.45
N LYS A 1256 8.98 30.37 -32.81
CA LYS A 1256 8.60 31.64 -32.18
C LYS A 1256 7.32 31.53 -31.35
N GLU A 1257 6.97 32.65 -30.72
CA GLU A 1257 5.68 32.80 -30.04
C GLU A 1257 4.60 33.25 -31.03
N HIS A 1258 3.41 32.66 -30.89
CA HIS A 1258 2.23 32.95 -31.70
C HIS A 1258 1.03 33.26 -30.81
N GLU A 1259 0.26 34.28 -31.18
CA GLU A 1259 -0.98 34.65 -30.48
C GLU A 1259 -2.20 34.15 -31.24
N VAL A 1260 -3.05 33.38 -30.55
CA VAL A 1260 -4.34 32.94 -31.06
C VAL A 1260 -5.45 33.58 -30.24
N VAL A 1261 -6.23 34.46 -30.84
CA VAL A 1261 -7.39 35.10 -30.20
C VAL A 1261 -8.67 34.54 -30.79
N ILE A 1262 -9.59 34.08 -29.95
CA ILE A 1262 -10.87 33.52 -30.36
C ILE A 1262 -11.99 34.22 -29.60
N HIS A 1263 -12.87 34.92 -30.32
CA HIS A 1263 -14.17 35.32 -29.82
C HIS A 1263 -15.15 34.20 -30.12
N TRP A 1264 -15.35 33.32 -29.15
CA TRP A 1264 -16.16 32.13 -29.29
C TRP A 1264 -17.63 32.47 -29.02
N VAL A 1265 -18.45 32.34 -30.06
CA VAL A 1265 -19.91 32.43 -29.95
C VAL A 1265 -20.43 31.03 -29.70
N GLN A 1266 -21.24 30.89 -28.65
CA GLN A 1266 -21.92 29.64 -28.34
C GLN A 1266 -22.73 29.16 -29.57
N PRO A 1267 -22.44 27.97 -30.11
CA PRO A 1267 -23.27 27.40 -31.17
C PRO A 1267 -24.71 27.21 -30.64
N GLU A 1268 -25.72 27.65 -31.39
CA GLU A 1268 -27.11 27.29 -31.10
C GLU A 1268 -27.19 25.76 -31.04
N GLN A 1269 -27.82 25.21 -29.99
CA GLN A 1269 -28.16 23.80 -29.97
C GLN A 1269 -29.10 23.58 -31.16
N THR A 1270 -28.55 23.03 -32.25
CA THR A 1270 -29.37 22.52 -33.35
C THR A 1270 -30.24 21.46 -32.73
N LYS A 1271 -31.52 21.81 -32.47
CA LYS A 1271 -32.57 20.81 -32.37
C LYS A 1271 -32.45 20.01 -33.65
N ASN A 1272 -31.95 18.79 -33.57
CA ASN A 1272 -32.09 17.81 -34.63
C ASN A 1272 -33.61 17.60 -34.79
N SER A 1273 -34.25 18.44 -35.60
CA SER A 1273 -35.58 18.21 -36.12
C SER A 1273 -35.44 17.02 -37.06
N GLY A 1274 -35.71 15.84 -36.51
CA GLY A 1274 -35.76 14.61 -37.28
C GLY A 1274 -36.63 14.79 -38.52
N LYS A 1275 -36.01 14.55 -39.68
CA LYS A 1275 -36.68 14.01 -40.85
C LYS A 1275 -35.98 12.73 -41.23
#